data_AF-Q5XPI3-F1
#
_entry.id   AF-Q5XPI3-F1
#
_cell.length_a   1.000
_cell.length_b   1.000
_cell.length_c   1.000
_cell.angle_alpha   90.00
_cell.angle_beta   90.00
_cell.angle_gamma   90.00
#
_symmetry.space_group_name_H-M   'P 1'
#
loop_
_entity.id
_entity.type
_entity.pdbx_description
1 polymer ?
#
loop_
_entity_poly.entity_id
_entity_poly.type
_entity_poly.pdbx_seq_one_letter_code
_entity_poly.pdbx_strand_id
1 'polypeptide(L)'
;MASKGTGMSFSRKSYRLTSDAEKSRVTGIVQEKLLSDYLYRIFSPPDRGPAAATSRKPLNFHNLPEHVDQLLQVDSEDNESQGQVEGRLGPSTVVLDHTGGFEGLLLVDDDLLGVIGHSNFGTIRSTTCVYKGKWVYEVLISSQGLMQIGWCTINCRFNQEEGVGDTHNSYAYDGNRVRKWNVTTTNYGKAWAAGDIVSCLIDLDDGTLSFCLNGVSLGTAFENLSRGLGMAYFPAISLSFKESVAFNFGSRPLRYPVAGFRPLQDPPFADLVRAQRLLGCFQAVLSVELDPVEGRLVETESSEWQLQGQPTVLLTLAHIFHHFAPLLRKVYLVEAVLMSFLLGVVEKGTPEQAQSVVHQILDLLWLFMEDYEVQDCLKQLMMSLLRLYRFSPIVPDLGLQIHYLRLTMSILRHEKSRKFLLSNVLFDMLRSVVFFYIKSPLRVEEAGLKELIPTTWWPHRSSRESRDGKEAREETTEERQRRRAYERGCQRLKKRIEVVEELQVQILKLLLDNKDDNGGEASRYIFLTKFRKFLQENASGRGNTPVLCPPEYMVCFLHRLVSALRFYWDEYKASNPRASFSEEAYIPPQIFYNGKVDYFDLQRLGGLLSHLRKTLKDDLASKANIVIDPLELQAATMDDLDEDEEPAPSAAQRPMQALAIGGALPLPRPGWLSSPTLGRANRFLSTAAVSLMTPRRLLSTMEKVKVRSLNVEQRTREDIEGSHWNEGLLLGRPPEEPEQPLTENSLLEVLDGTVMMYNLSVHQQLGKMVGVSDDVNEYAMALRDTEDKLRRCPKRRKDILAELTKSQKVFSEKLDHLSRRLAWVHATVYSQEKMLDIYWLLRVCLRTIEHGDRTGSLFAFMPEFYLSVAINSYSALKNYFGPVHSMEELPGYEETLTRLAAILAKHFADPRIVGTDIRDSLMQALASYVCYPHSLRAVERIPEEQRIAMVRNLLAPYEQRPWAQTNWILVRLWRGCGFGYRYTRLPHLLKTKPEDANLPSLQKPCPSTLLQQHMADLLRQGSDVAPSFLNSVLNQLNWAFSEFIGMIQEIQQAAERLERNFVDSRQLKVCATCFDLSVSLLRVLEMTITLVPEIFLDWSRPTSEMLLRRLAQLLNQVLNRVTAERNLFDRVVTLRLPGLESVDHYPILVAVTGILVRLLVHGPTSETEQATSVLLADPCFQLRSICYLLGQPEPLAPGTTLPAPDRKRFSLQSYTDYISAEELAQVEQMLAHLTAASAQAAAASLPTNEEDLCPICYAHPISAVFQPCGHKSCKACINQHLMNNKDCFFCKATIVSVEDWDKAANTSAMSSAA
;
A
#
# COMPACT_ATOMS: atom_id res chain seq x y z
N MET A 1 -1.53 12.14 -62.88
CA MET A 1 -0.05 12.25 -62.82
C MET A 1 0.39 11.93 -61.39
N ALA A 2 1.54 11.28 -61.26
CA ALA A 2 2.04 10.60 -60.07
C ALA A 2 2.03 11.44 -58.76
N SER A 3 1.48 10.87 -57.69
CA SER A 3 1.95 11.12 -56.33
C SER A 3 2.78 9.91 -55.89
N LYS A 4 4.10 10.09 -55.81
CA LYS A 4 5.06 9.10 -55.33
C LYS A 4 4.76 8.76 -53.87
N GLY A 5 4.15 7.60 -53.63
CA GLY A 5 4.07 7.00 -52.31
C GLY A 5 5.44 6.44 -51.93
N THR A 6 6.01 6.98 -50.86
CA THR A 6 7.23 6.55 -50.21
C THR A 6 7.15 5.07 -49.83
N GLY A 7 7.86 4.22 -50.57
CA GLY A 7 8.05 2.82 -50.21
C GLY A 7 8.80 2.72 -48.89
N MET A 8 8.16 2.11 -47.90
CA MET A 8 8.83 1.58 -46.72
C MET A 8 9.85 0.55 -47.22
N SER A 9 11.13 0.88 -47.07
CA SER A 9 12.22 -0.04 -47.36
C SER A 9 12.12 -1.23 -46.41
N PHE A 10 11.59 -2.36 -46.90
CA PHE A 10 11.81 -3.64 -46.26
C PHE A 10 13.32 -3.83 -46.16
N SER A 11 13.84 -3.81 -44.93
CA SER A 11 15.17 -4.30 -44.61
C SER A 11 15.21 -5.77 -45.04
N ARG A 12 15.61 -6.04 -46.28
CA ARG A 12 16.22 -7.30 -46.68
C ARG A 12 17.45 -7.44 -45.78
N LYS A 13 17.30 -8.01 -44.58
CA LYS A 13 18.36 -8.79 -43.97
C LYS A 13 18.57 -9.94 -44.95
N SER A 14 19.39 -9.69 -45.96
CA SER A 14 19.99 -10.75 -46.75
C SER A 14 20.64 -11.65 -45.71
N TYR A 15 20.18 -12.88 -45.56
CA TYR A 15 21.08 -13.94 -45.15
C TYR A 15 22.19 -13.90 -46.20
N ARG A 16 23.28 -13.18 -45.89
CA ARG A 16 24.48 -13.18 -46.71
C ARG A 16 24.95 -14.62 -46.61
N LEU A 17 24.60 -15.43 -47.60
CA LEU A 17 25.44 -16.54 -48.02
C LEU A 17 26.81 -15.89 -48.21
N THR A 18 27.70 -16.08 -47.25
CA THR A 18 28.95 -15.30 -47.13
C THR A 18 29.70 -15.36 -48.44
N SER A 19 29.78 -14.21 -49.13
CA SER A 19 30.69 -13.98 -50.24
C SER A 19 31.88 -13.16 -49.74
N ASP A 20 32.53 -13.61 -48.68
CA ASP A 20 33.84 -13.11 -48.30
C ASP A 20 34.87 -14.21 -48.55
N ALA A 21 35.85 -13.84 -49.37
CA ALA A 21 36.89 -14.69 -49.88
C ALA A 21 37.76 -15.20 -48.73
N GLU A 22 37.62 -16.47 -48.37
CA GLU A 22 38.73 -17.40 -48.08
C GLU A 22 38.16 -18.81 -47.76
N LYS A 23 38.68 -19.80 -48.50
CA LYS A 23 38.35 -21.24 -48.51
C LYS A 23 37.06 -21.64 -49.24
N SER A 24 37.27 -22.19 -50.44
CA SER A 24 36.35 -23.00 -51.24
C SER A 24 35.65 -24.07 -50.38
N ARG A 25 34.50 -23.75 -49.78
CA ARG A 25 33.57 -24.76 -49.26
C ARG A 25 32.72 -25.24 -50.44
N VAL A 26 32.80 -26.55 -50.70
CA VAL A 26 32.05 -27.26 -51.73
C VAL A 26 30.56 -26.98 -51.53
N THR A 27 29.99 -26.12 -52.37
CA THR A 27 28.56 -25.85 -52.45
C THR A 27 28.03 -26.61 -53.67
N GLY A 28 27.00 -27.44 -53.49
CA GLY A 28 26.22 -27.89 -54.65
C GLY A 28 25.41 -29.16 -54.47
N ILE A 29 26.06 -30.34 -54.40
CA ILE A 29 25.37 -31.62 -54.61
C ILE A 29 25.95 -32.67 -53.65
N VAL A 30 25.17 -33.03 -52.62
CA VAL A 30 25.46 -34.21 -51.77
C VAL A 30 25.30 -35.46 -52.62
N GLN A 31 26.23 -36.42 -52.52
CA GLN A 31 26.11 -37.69 -53.23
C GLN A 31 24.77 -38.38 -52.89
N GLU A 32 24.08 -38.92 -53.89
CA GLU A 32 22.74 -39.52 -53.73
C GLU A 32 22.68 -40.58 -52.63
N LYS A 33 23.73 -41.40 -52.50
CA LYS A 33 23.85 -42.39 -51.42
C LYS A 33 23.94 -41.75 -50.03
N LEU A 34 24.80 -40.74 -49.88
CA LEU A 34 24.97 -40.03 -48.61
C LEU A 34 23.67 -39.27 -48.23
N LEU A 35 22.99 -38.69 -49.21
CA LEU A 35 21.67 -38.08 -49.01
C LEU A 35 20.64 -39.11 -48.52
N SER A 36 20.59 -40.27 -49.18
CA SER A 36 19.68 -41.36 -48.77
C SER A 36 19.99 -41.87 -47.37
N ASP A 37 21.27 -42.05 -47.03
CA ASP A 37 21.71 -42.49 -45.70
C ASP A 37 21.33 -41.45 -44.63
N TYR A 38 21.52 -40.16 -44.93
CA TYR A 38 21.10 -39.05 -44.07
C TYR A 38 19.60 -39.04 -43.84
N LEU A 39 18.80 -39.05 -44.91
CA LEU A 39 17.33 -38.99 -44.79
C LEU A 39 16.78 -40.21 -44.04
N TYR A 40 17.34 -41.41 -44.25
CA TYR A 40 16.96 -42.57 -43.46
C TYR A 40 17.34 -42.44 -41.98
N ARG A 41 18.47 -41.81 -41.67
CA ARG A 41 18.87 -41.56 -40.28
C ARG A 41 17.92 -40.59 -39.58
N ILE A 42 17.46 -39.56 -40.29
CA ILE A 42 16.51 -38.57 -39.76
C ILE A 42 15.10 -39.15 -39.61
N PHE A 43 14.58 -39.79 -40.66
CA PHE A 43 13.22 -40.33 -40.71
C PHE A 43 13.21 -41.85 -40.47
N SER A 44 13.90 -42.27 -39.41
CA SER A 44 13.96 -43.67 -38.99
C SER A 44 12.61 -44.10 -38.36
N PRO A 45 11.99 -45.21 -38.81
CA PRO A 45 10.79 -45.74 -38.18
C PRO A 45 11.10 -46.29 -36.77
N PRO A 46 10.17 -46.16 -35.80
CA PRO A 46 10.41 -46.53 -34.40
C PRO A 46 10.70 -48.03 -34.20
N ASP A 47 10.17 -48.90 -35.07
CA ASP A 47 10.19 -50.37 -34.89
C ASP A 47 11.25 -51.13 -35.70
N ARG A 48 12.46 -50.59 -35.90
CA ARG A 48 13.56 -51.38 -36.50
C ARG A 48 14.80 -51.43 -35.63
N GLY A 49 14.98 -52.57 -34.96
CA GLY A 49 16.28 -53.03 -34.45
C GLY A 49 17.34 -53.13 -35.56
N PRO A 50 18.62 -53.31 -35.19
CA PRO A 50 19.73 -53.22 -36.14
C PRO A 50 19.78 -54.46 -37.04
N ALA A 51 19.14 -54.43 -38.22
CA ALA A 51 19.24 -55.53 -39.17
C ALA A 51 18.94 -55.16 -40.64
N ALA A 52 19.72 -55.83 -41.52
CA ALA A 52 19.58 -56.02 -42.97
C ALA A 52 19.81 -54.80 -43.89
N ALA A 53 21.07 -54.68 -44.34
CA ALA A 53 21.57 -53.69 -45.31
C ALA A 53 21.22 -53.98 -46.79
N THR A 54 20.17 -54.73 -47.10
CA THR A 54 19.93 -55.22 -48.46
C THR A 54 18.52 -54.83 -48.97
N SER A 55 18.50 -53.91 -49.95
CA SER A 55 17.35 -53.43 -50.76
C SER A 55 16.50 -52.23 -50.27
N ARG A 56 17.10 -51.24 -49.60
CA ARG A 56 16.42 -49.93 -49.43
C ARG A 56 16.33 -49.22 -50.79
N LYS A 57 15.12 -48.81 -51.22
CA LYS A 57 14.98 -47.82 -52.31
C LYS A 57 15.75 -46.56 -51.87
N PRO A 58 16.52 -45.90 -52.73
CA PRO A 58 17.17 -44.65 -52.35
C PRO A 58 16.11 -43.61 -51.96
N LEU A 59 16.24 -43.05 -50.75
CA LEU A 59 15.38 -41.98 -50.25
C LEU A 59 15.95 -40.64 -50.72
N ASN A 60 15.12 -39.81 -51.34
CA ASN A 60 15.47 -38.49 -51.83
C ASN A 60 14.29 -37.53 -51.58
N PHE A 61 14.47 -36.23 -51.83
CA PHE A 61 13.42 -35.25 -51.54
C PHE A 61 12.13 -35.41 -52.37
N HIS A 62 12.15 -36.18 -53.46
CA HIS A 62 10.93 -36.45 -54.25
C HIS A 62 10.04 -37.53 -53.63
N ASN A 63 10.62 -38.60 -53.07
CA ASN A 63 9.85 -39.68 -52.43
C ASN A 63 9.77 -39.54 -50.89
N LEU A 64 10.42 -38.53 -50.32
CA LEU A 64 10.40 -38.25 -48.89
C LEU A 64 8.99 -37.95 -48.33
N PRO A 65 8.12 -37.15 -48.99
CA PRO A 65 6.77 -36.89 -48.46
C PRO A 65 5.97 -38.17 -48.19
N GLU A 66 5.97 -39.10 -49.14
CA GLU A 66 5.28 -40.40 -48.99
C GLU A 66 5.86 -41.23 -47.84
N HIS A 67 7.19 -41.19 -47.66
CA HIS A 67 7.87 -41.85 -46.55
C HIS A 67 7.53 -41.22 -45.20
N VAL A 68 7.42 -39.89 -45.14
CA VAL A 68 6.99 -39.16 -43.93
C VAL A 68 5.53 -39.46 -43.60
N ASP A 69 4.63 -39.50 -44.58
CA ASP A 69 3.23 -39.87 -44.37
C ASP A 69 3.10 -41.30 -43.81
N GLN A 70 3.89 -42.25 -44.32
CA GLN A 70 3.96 -43.61 -43.77
C GLN A 70 4.51 -43.62 -42.33
N LEU A 71 5.53 -42.81 -42.05
CA LEU A 71 6.10 -42.67 -40.70
C LEU A 71 5.08 -42.07 -39.72
N LEU A 72 4.18 -41.19 -40.17
CA LEU A 72 3.18 -40.51 -39.36
C LEU A 72 1.84 -41.25 -39.28
N GLN A 73 1.69 -42.39 -39.96
CA GLN A 73 0.51 -43.23 -39.86
C GLN A 73 0.37 -43.77 -38.43
N VAL A 74 -0.75 -43.46 -37.79
CA VAL A 74 -1.15 -43.99 -36.48
C VAL A 74 -2.18 -45.07 -36.72
N ASP A 75 -2.07 -46.20 -36.02
CA ASP A 75 -3.02 -47.30 -36.16
C ASP A 75 -4.45 -46.81 -35.87
N SER A 76 -5.37 -47.17 -36.75
CA SER A 76 -6.75 -46.67 -36.74
C SER A 76 -7.54 -47.07 -35.48
N GLU A 77 -7.08 -48.07 -34.72
CA GLU A 77 -7.69 -48.46 -33.44
C GLU A 77 -7.66 -47.32 -32.41
N ASP A 78 -6.70 -46.40 -32.47
CA ASP A 78 -6.64 -45.23 -31.57
C ASP A 78 -7.59 -44.09 -31.99
N ASN A 79 -7.93 -43.98 -33.28
CA ASN A 79 -8.80 -42.92 -33.80
C ASN A 79 -10.29 -43.16 -33.50
N GLU A 80 -10.73 -44.42 -33.38
CA GLU A 80 -12.14 -44.76 -33.13
C GLU A 80 -12.62 -44.43 -31.70
N SER A 81 -11.71 -44.10 -30.77
CA SER A 81 -12.08 -43.71 -29.41
C SER A 81 -12.80 -42.35 -29.31
N GLN A 82 -12.90 -41.58 -30.41
CA GLN A 82 -13.55 -40.25 -30.44
C GLN A 82 -15.09 -40.27 -30.28
N GLY A 83 -15.75 -41.43 -30.11
CA GLY A 83 -17.20 -41.50 -29.96
C GLY A 83 -17.66 -42.50 -28.91
N GLN A 84 -17.93 -42.02 -27.70
CA GLN A 84 -18.57 -42.75 -26.58
C GLN A 84 -17.73 -43.87 -25.93
N VAL A 85 -16.70 -43.48 -25.18
CA VAL A 85 -16.14 -44.35 -24.14
C VAL A 85 -17.25 -44.75 -23.17
N GLU A 86 -17.49 -46.06 -23.02
CA GLU A 86 -18.49 -46.58 -22.09
C GLU A 86 -18.28 -46.00 -20.69
N GLY A 87 -19.34 -45.46 -20.09
CA GLY A 87 -19.27 -44.83 -18.78
C GLY A 87 -19.17 -43.32 -18.78
N ARG A 88 -19.08 -42.66 -19.94
CA ARG A 88 -19.00 -41.19 -20.06
C ARG A 88 -20.10 -40.63 -20.95
N LEU A 89 -20.73 -39.53 -20.53
CA LEU A 89 -21.77 -38.82 -21.27
C LEU A 89 -21.47 -37.32 -21.33
N GLY A 90 -21.55 -36.71 -22.51
CA GLY A 90 -21.30 -35.28 -22.72
C GLY A 90 -20.39 -35.00 -23.91
N PRO A 91 -20.19 -33.71 -24.26
CA PRO A 91 -19.34 -33.29 -25.37
C PRO A 91 -17.89 -33.78 -25.20
N SER A 92 -17.14 -33.96 -26.30
CA SER A 92 -15.73 -34.39 -26.27
C SER A 92 -14.85 -33.37 -25.54
N THR A 93 -15.05 -32.09 -25.82
CA THR A 93 -14.48 -30.98 -25.04
C THR A 93 -15.27 -30.78 -23.76
N VAL A 94 -14.59 -30.82 -22.61
CA VAL A 94 -15.24 -30.70 -21.30
C VAL A 94 -14.93 -29.34 -20.70
N VAL A 95 -15.99 -28.63 -20.32
CA VAL A 95 -15.92 -27.29 -19.72
C VAL A 95 -16.96 -27.14 -18.60
N LEU A 96 -16.97 -26.01 -17.92
CA LEU A 96 -18.01 -25.65 -16.95
C LEU A 96 -19.32 -25.27 -17.68
N ASP A 97 -20.45 -25.81 -17.21
CA ASP A 97 -21.78 -25.54 -17.78
C ASP A 97 -22.37 -24.23 -17.23
N HIS A 98 -21.96 -23.13 -17.86
CA HIS A 98 -22.45 -21.77 -17.58
C HIS A 98 -23.84 -21.48 -18.19
N THR A 99 -24.50 -22.45 -18.84
CA THR A 99 -25.80 -22.23 -19.52
C THR A 99 -26.99 -22.71 -18.71
N GLY A 100 -26.84 -23.82 -17.98
CA GLY A 100 -27.89 -24.35 -17.11
C GLY A 100 -27.39 -25.23 -15.97
N GLY A 101 -26.07 -25.33 -15.80
CA GLY A 101 -25.42 -26.17 -14.80
C GLY A 101 -24.93 -25.42 -13.58
N PHE A 102 -25.42 -24.21 -13.33
CA PHE A 102 -24.96 -23.37 -12.22
C PHE A 102 -26.10 -22.72 -11.44
N GLU A 103 -25.76 -22.28 -10.23
CA GLU A 103 -26.62 -21.53 -9.31
C GLU A 103 -25.79 -20.42 -8.65
N GLY A 104 -26.37 -19.24 -8.46
CA GLY A 104 -25.69 -18.06 -7.91
C GLY A 104 -24.92 -17.23 -8.95
N LEU A 105 -24.20 -16.22 -8.48
CA LEU A 105 -23.44 -15.30 -9.34
C LEU A 105 -21.99 -15.76 -9.42
N LEU A 106 -21.55 -16.17 -10.61
CA LEU A 106 -20.20 -16.66 -10.89
C LEU A 106 -19.62 -15.89 -12.09
N LEU A 107 -18.33 -15.56 -12.05
CA LEU A 107 -17.59 -15.14 -13.23
C LEU A 107 -16.82 -16.34 -13.77
N VAL A 108 -17.01 -16.66 -15.03
CA VAL A 108 -16.38 -17.79 -15.71
C VAL A 108 -15.45 -17.24 -16.79
N ASP A 109 -14.24 -17.79 -16.89
CA ASP A 109 -13.25 -17.39 -17.91
C ASP A 109 -13.72 -17.72 -19.34
N ASP A 110 -13.14 -17.07 -20.36
CA ASP A 110 -13.48 -17.28 -21.78
C ASP A 110 -13.29 -18.73 -22.24
N ASP A 111 -12.33 -19.46 -21.66
CA ASP A 111 -12.10 -20.87 -21.96
C ASP A 111 -13.03 -21.82 -21.18
N LEU A 112 -13.91 -21.27 -20.35
CA LEU A 112 -14.87 -21.97 -19.50
C LEU A 112 -14.24 -22.99 -18.54
N LEU A 113 -12.97 -22.80 -18.19
CA LEU A 113 -12.23 -23.64 -17.24
C LEU A 113 -11.94 -22.91 -15.93
N GLY A 114 -11.81 -21.58 -15.93
CA GLY A 114 -11.68 -20.77 -14.71
C GLY A 114 -13.02 -20.28 -14.18
N VAL A 115 -13.18 -20.20 -12.86
CA VAL A 115 -14.40 -19.68 -12.22
C VAL A 115 -14.09 -18.94 -10.91
N ILE A 116 -14.82 -17.85 -10.67
CA ILE A 116 -14.74 -16.99 -9.46
C ILE A 116 -16.13 -16.82 -8.85
N GLY A 117 -16.24 -17.02 -7.54
CA GLY A 117 -17.46 -16.80 -6.76
C GLY A 117 -17.79 -15.32 -6.58
N HIS A 118 -19.01 -14.91 -6.94
CA HIS A 118 -19.53 -13.55 -6.72
C HIS A 118 -20.80 -13.50 -5.86
N SER A 119 -21.30 -14.66 -5.44
CA SER A 119 -22.36 -14.82 -4.43
C SER A 119 -21.82 -15.53 -3.17
N ASN A 120 -22.68 -15.72 -2.16
CA ASN A 120 -22.30 -16.36 -0.89
C ASN A 120 -21.77 -17.79 -1.08
N PHE A 121 -22.40 -18.58 -1.95
CA PHE A 121 -22.01 -19.96 -2.23
C PHE A 121 -22.44 -20.44 -3.63
N GLY A 122 -21.94 -19.77 -4.67
CA GLY A 122 -22.30 -20.10 -6.05
C GLY A 122 -21.76 -21.48 -6.46
N THR A 123 -22.58 -22.28 -7.14
CA THR A 123 -22.26 -23.67 -7.51
C THR A 123 -22.32 -23.86 -9.01
N ILE A 124 -21.35 -24.56 -9.61
CA ILE A 124 -21.33 -24.90 -11.04
C ILE A 124 -20.84 -26.34 -11.26
N ARG A 125 -21.45 -27.03 -12.22
CA ARG A 125 -21.03 -28.36 -12.67
C ARG A 125 -20.41 -28.32 -14.08
N SER A 126 -19.70 -29.37 -14.46
CA SER A 126 -19.19 -29.49 -15.84
C SER A 126 -20.27 -29.93 -16.83
N THR A 127 -20.00 -29.80 -18.13
CA THR A 127 -20.88 -30.25 -19.23
C THR A 127 -20.95 -31.77 -19.39
N THR A 128 -20.07 -32.52 -18.73
CA THR A 128 -19.86 -33.96 -18.94
C THR A 128 -19.97 -34.72 -17.62
N CYS A 129 -20.58 -35.90 -17.64
CA CYS A 129 -20.71 -36.79 -16.50
C CYS A 129 -20.23 -38.20 -16.78
N VAL A 130 -20.03 -38.96 -15.71
CA VAL A 130 -19.55 -40.35 -15.75
C VAL A 130 -20.42 -41.27 -14.91
N TYR A 131 -20.67 -42.49 -15.39
CA TYR A 131 -21.54 -43.50 -14.77
C TYR A 131 -20.90 -44.90 -14.65
N LYS A 132 -19.72 -45.13 -15.26
CA LYS A 132 -18.93 -46.38 -15.17
C LYS A 132 -17.44 -46.07 -15.36
N GLY A 133 -16.53 -46.89 -14.82
CA GLY A 133 -15.08 -46.71 -15.00
C GLY A 133 -14.41 -45.78 -13.98
N LYS A 134 -13.12 -45.52 -14.19
CA LYS A 134 -12.25 -44.74 -13.29
C LYS A 134 -11.85 -43.42 -13.92
N TRP A 135 -12.27 -42.32 -13.32
CA TRP A 135 -12.13 -40.98 -13.89
C TRP A 135 -11.44 -40.01 -12.94
N VAL A 136 -10.68 -39.08 -13.51
CA VAL A 136 -9.98 -38.03 -12.77
C VAL A 136 -10.10 -36.70 -13.48
N TYR A 137 -10.20 -35.62 -12.71
CA TYR A 137 -9.92 -34.27 -13.17
C TYR A 137 -9.07 -33.54 -12.13
N GLU A 138 -8.40 -32.47 -12.56
CA GLU A 138 -7.60 -31.63 -11.68
C GLU A 138 -8.24 -30.27 -11.49
N VAL A 139 -8.15 -29.73 -10.28
CA VAL A 139 -8.56 -28.37 -9.94
C VAL A 139 -7.37 -27.63 -9.38
N LEU A 140 -6.95 -26.60 -10.08
CA LEU A 140 -5.97 -25.65 -9.63
C LEU A 140 -6.63 -24.62 -8.71
N ILE A 141 -6.25 -24.66 -7.44
CA ILE A 141 -6.74 -23.77 -6.39
C ILE A 141 -6.15 -22.37 -6.62
N SER A 142 -6.95 -21.36 -6.93
CA SER A 142 -6.43 -19.99 -7.16
C SER A 142 -6.52 -19.11 -5.90
N SER A 143 -7.42 -19.43 -4.98
CA SER A 143 -7.57 -18.80 -3.66
C SER A 143 -7.72 -19.86 -2.55
N GLN A 144 -7.51 -19.50 -1.28
CA GLN A 144 -7.42 -20.47 -0.17
C GLN A 144 -8.67 -20.55 0.71
N GLY A 145 -9.75 -19.83 0.39
CA GLY A 145 -10.92 -19.74 1.25
C GLY A 145 -11.95 -20.85 1.05
N LEU A 146 -13.20 -20.57 1.40
CA LEU A 146 -14.26 -21.57 1.54
C LEU A 146 -14.77 -22.05 0.18
N MET A 147 -14.44 -23.30 -0.16
CA MET A 147 -14.89 -23.95 -1.38
C MET A 147 -15.16 -25.43 -1.09
N GLN A 148 -16.06 -26.03 -1.88
CA GLN A 148 -16.33 -27.47 -1.86
C GLN A 148 -16.14 -28.00 -3.27
N ILE A 149 -15.21 -28.94 -3.48
CA ILE A 149 -14.87 -29.52 -4.79
C ILE A 149 -15.25 -30.99 -4.79
N GLY A 150 -15.96 -31.46 -5.81
CA GLY A 150 -16.18 -32.88 -5.96
C GLY A 150 -17.16 -33.24 -7.07
N TRP A 151 -18.15 -34.08 -6.75
CA TRP A 151 -19.00 -34.73 -7.74
C TRP A 151 -20.46 -34.65 -7.33
N CYS A 152 -21.36 -34.42 -8.29
CA CYS A 152 -22.81 -34.39 -8.06
C CYS A 152 -23.58 -35.09 -9.18
N THR A 153 -24.82 -35.51 -8.92
CA THR A 153 -25.72 -35.98 -9.99
C THR A 153 -26.58 -34.85 -10.52
N ILE A 154 -27.26 -35.09 -11.65
CA ILE A 154 -28.17 -34.09 -12.27
C ILE A 154 -29.38 -33.73 -11.38
N ASN A 155 -29.72 -34.59 -10.43
CA ASN A 155 -30.85 -34.39 -9.51
C ASN A 155 -30.49 -33.52 -8.30
N CYS A 156 -29.21 -33.19 -8.11
CA CYS A 156 -28.79 -32.26 -7.07
C CYS A 156 -29.36 -30.86 -7.36
N ARG A 157 -30.01 -30.27 -6.37
CA ARG A 157 -30.47 -28.88 -6.39
C ARG A 157 -29.58 -28.09 -5.46
N PHE A 158 -29.02 -27.00 -5.96
CA PHE A 158 -28.17 -26.09 -5.20
C PHE A 158 -28.93 -24.78 -4.98
N ASN A 159 -28.53 -24.03 -3.96
CA ASN A 159 -28.98 -22.67 -3.69
C ASN A 159 -27.81 -21.88 -3.09
N GLN A 160 -28.05 -20.66 -2.60
CA GLN A 160 -26.96 -19.81 -2.07
C GLN A 160 -26.39 -20.28 -0.70
N GLU A 161 -26.98 -21.31 -0.09
CA GLU A 161 -26.57 -21.89 1.20
C GLU A 161 -26.14 -23.37 1.07
N GLU A 162 -26.72 -24.11 0.11
CA GLU A 162 -26.46 -25.53 -0.14
C GLU A 162 -25.74 -25.74 -1.47
N GLY A 163 -24.52 -26.28 -1.38
CA GLY A 163 -23.63 -26.54 -2.51
C GLY A 163 -23.34 -28.03 -2.74
N VAL A 164 -22.25 -28.31 -3.47
CA VAL A 164 -21.79 -29.66 -3.72
C VAL A 164 -21.32 -30.31 -2.41
N GLY A 165 -21.92 -31.44 -2.06
CA GLY A 165 -21.68 -32.13 -0.81
C GLY A 165 -22.80 -31.96 0.22
N ASP A 166 -23.75 -31.05 0.02
CA ASP A 166 -24.88 -30.85 0.94
C ASP A 166 -26.10 -31.74 0.62
N THR A 167 -26.11 -32.38 -0.56
CA THR A 167 -27.16 -33.34 -0.95
C THR A 167 -26.65 -34.80 -0.92
N HIS A 168 -27.57 -35.76 -0.76
CA HIS A 168 -27.26 -37.19 -0.66
C HIS A 168 -26.49 -37.75 -1.88
N ASN A 169 -26.74 -37.19 -3.07
CA ASN A 169 -26.10 -37.60 -4.32
C ASN A 169 -24.93 -36.67 -4.74
N SER A 170 -24.41 -35.87 -3.80
CA SER A 170 -23.25 -35.02 -4.01
C SER A 170 -22.18 -35.27 -2.95
N TYR A 171 -20.93 -35.19 -3.35
CA TYR A 171 -19.77 -35.50 -2.53
C TYR A 171 -18.72 -34.43 -2.75
N ALA A 172 -18.19 -33.85 -1.68
CA ALA A 172 -17.17 -32.82 -1.81
C ALA A 172 -16.07 -32.89 -0.76
N TYR A 173 -14.93 -32.31 -1.12
CA TYR A 173 -13.81 -32.01 -0.26
C TYR A 173 -13.66 -30.49 -0.13
N ASP A 174 -13.55 -30.05 1.11
CA ASP A 174 -13.27 -28.68 1.53
C ASP A 174 -11.91 -28.67 2.23
N GLY A 175 -10.88 -28.24 1.51
CA GLY A 175 -9.52 -28.13 2.03
C GLY A 175 -9.26 -26.86 2.83
N ASN A 176 -10.21 -25.91 2.92
CA ASN A 176 -10.08 -24.80 3.86
C ASN A 176 -10.49 -25.25 5.27
N ARG A 177 -11.60 -25.97 5.39
CA ARG A 177 -12.07 -26.56 6.66
C ARG A 177 -11.52 -27.96 6.94
N VAL A 178 -10.77 -28.54 5.99
CA VAL A 178 -10.17 -29.88 6.07
C VAL A 178 -11.22 -30.97 6.35
N ARG A 179 -12.25 -30.96 5.51
CA ARG A 179 -13.48 -31.75 5.69
C ARG A 179 -13.96 -32.36 4.38
N LYS A 180 -14.67 -33.48 4.49
CA LYS A 180 -15.47 -34.07 3.41
C LYS A 180 -16.97 -33.90 3.70
N TRP A 181 -17.77 -33.74 2.66
CA TRP A 181 -19.19 -33.39 2.71
C TRP A 181 -20.04 -34.37 1.89
N ASN A 182 -21.04 -34.97 2.54
CA ASN A 182 -22.17 -35.70 1.93
C ASN A 182 -23.37 -35.62 2.89
N VAL A 183 -24.15 -34.53 2.77
CA VAL A 183 -25.19 -34.06 3.72
C VAL A 183 -24.65 -33.65 5.09
N THR A 184 -23.74 -34.45 5.63
CA THR A 184 -23.01 -34.19 6.87
C THR A 184 -21.52 -34.05 6.59
N THR A 185 -20.79 -33.45 7.53
CA THR A 185 -19.36 -33.20 7.39
C THR A 185 -18.52 -33.98 8.39
N THR A 186 -17.40 -34.54 7.92
CA THR A 186 -16.40 -35.22 8.75
C THR A 186 -14.99 -34.76 8.39
N ASN A 187 -14.05 -34.88 9.33
CA ASN A 187 -12.65 -34.51 9.08
C ASN A 187 -12.05 -35.39 7.98
N TYR A 188 -11.40 -34.79 6.99
CA TYR A 188 -10.76 -35.50 5.88
C TYR A 188 -9.74 -34.61 5.17
N GLY A 189 -8.64 -35.20 4.72
CA GLY A 189 -7.66 -34.54 3.89
C GLY A 189 -6.71 -33.61 4.64
N LYS A 190 -6.17 -32.63 3.92
CA LYS A 190 -5.22 -31.62 4.42
C LYS A 190 -5.73 -30.21 4.12
N ALA A 191 -5.06 -29.19 4.66
CA ALA A 191 -5.35 -27.83 4.24
C ALA A 191 -4.79 -27.58 2.83
N TRP A 192 -5.60 -27.00 1.93
CA TRP A 192 -5.12 -26.52 0.63
C TRP A 192 -4.60 -25.08 0.74
N ALA A 193 -3.82 -24.68 -0.25
CA ALA A 193 -3.28 -23.35 -0.42
C ALA A 193 -3.43 -22.92 -1.89
N ALA A 194 -3.44 -21.61 -2.13
CA ALA A 194 -3.42 -21.10 -3.51
C ALA A 194 -2.20 -21.64 -4.28
N GLY A 195 -2.44 -22.18 -5.46
CA GLY A 195 -1.52 -22.86 -6.37
C GLY A 195 -1.42 -24.37 -6.19
N ASP A 196 -2.13 -24.95 -5.23
CA ASP A 196 -2.25 -26.40 -5.15
C ASP A 196 -3.13 -26.95 -6.26
N ILE A 197 -2.89 -28.20 -6.62
CA ILE A 197 -3.74 -28.96 -7.54
C ILE A 197 -4.41 -30.07 -6.75
N VAL A 198 -5.74 -30.08 -6.75
CA VAL A 198 -6.56 -31.16 -6.22
C VAL A 198 -6.92 -32.08 -7.39
N SER A 199 -6.44 -33.32 -7.37
CA SER A 199 -6.94 -34.36 -8.28
C SER A 199 -8.16 -35.01 -7.64
N CYS A 200 -9.29 -34.99 -8.34
CA CYS A 200 -10.57 -35.55 -7.89
C CYS A 200 -10.81 -36.88 -8.59
N LEU A 201 -10.79 -37.98 -7.84
CA LEU A 201 -10.86 -39.33 -8.38
C LEU A 201 -12.21 -39.97 -8.06
N ILE A 202 -12.85 -40.57 -9.06
CA ILE A 202 -14.04 -41.39 -8.88
C ILE A 202 -13.82 -42.75 -9.55
N ASP A 203 -13.96 -43.82 -8.76
CA ASP A 203 -13.92 -45.20 -9.22
C ASP A 203 -15.35 -45.74 -9.13
N LEU A 204 -16.06 -45.77 -10.26
CA LEU A 204 -17.44 -46.23 -10.30
C LEU A 204 -17.54 -47.76 -10.37
N ASP A 205 -16.43 -48.44 -10.68
CA ASP A 205 -16.36 -49.90 -10.68
C ASP A 205 -16.32 -50.42 -9.23
N ASP A 206 -15.50 -49.80 -8.39
CA ASP A 206 -15.41 -50.08 -6.95
C ASP A 206 -16.46 -49.31 -6.13
N GLY A 207 -16.94 -48.18 -6.65
CA GLY A 207 -17.89 -47.30 -5.98
C GLY A 207 -17.21 -46.46 -4.88
N THR A 208 -16.02 -45.95 -5.17
CA THR A 208 -15.22 -45.13 -4.25
C THR A 208 -14.87 -43.77 -4.85
N LEU A 209 -14.67 -42.79 -3.97
CA LEU A 209 -14.27 -41.44 -4.33
C LEU A 209 -13.10 -41.02 -3.43
N SER A 210 -12.04 -40.50 -4.03
CA SER A 210 -10.85 -40.03 -3.29
C SER A 210 -10.31 -38.73 -3.88
N PHE A 211 -9.45 -38.06 -3.12
CA PHE A 211 -8.80 -36.83 -3.54
C PHE A 211 -7.28 -36.97 -3.35
N CYS A 212 -6.50 -36.38 -4.25
CA CYS A 212 -5.07 -36.18 -4.09
C CYS A 212 -4.78 -34.67 -4.04
N LEU A 213 -3.84 -34.26 -3.20
CA LEU A 213 -3.35 -32.88 -3.14
C LEU A 213 -1.90 -32.86 -3.61
N ASN A 214 -1.63 -32.17 -4.73
CA ASN A 214 -0.32 -32.14 -5.39
C ASN A 214 0.27 -33.54 -5.63
N GLY A 215 -0.57 -34.47 -6.11
CA GLY A 215 -0.21 -35.86 -6.36
C GLY A 215 -0.16 -36.77 -5.12
N VAL A 216 -0.27 -36.22 -3.91
CA VAL A 216 -0.28 -37.01 -2.66
C VAL A 216 -1.72 -37.42 -2.31
N SER A 217 -1.98 -38.73 -2.25
CA SER A 217 -3.30 -39.26 -1.87
C SER A 217 -3.71 -38.83 -0.46
N LEU A 218 -4.97 -38.43 -0.31
CA LEU A 218 -5.61 -38.11 0.97
C LEU A 218 -6.40 -39.31 1.54
N GLY A 219 -6.28 -40.49 0.94
CA GLY A 219 -7.04 -41.70 1.28
C GLY A 219 -8.46 -41.70 0.69
N THR A 220 -9.20 -42.80 0.85
CA THR A 220 -10.59 -42.91 0.37
C THR A 220 -11.51 -41.96 1.14
N ALA A 221 -12.21 -41.07 0.44
CA ALA A 221 -13.14 -40.13 1.04
C ALA A 221 -14.53 -40.76 1.22
N PHE A 222 -15.03 -41.44 0.20
CA PHE A 222 -16.37 -42.03 0.21
C PHE A 222 -16.33 -43.43 -0.41
N GLU A 223 -17.20 -44.30 0.09
CA GLU A 223 -17.36 -45.70 -0.34
C GLU A 223 -18.84 -45.96 -0.58
N ASN A 224 -19.15 -47.03 -1.32
CA ASN A 224 -20.52 -47.44 -1.66
C ASN A 224 -21.33 -46.33 -2.35
N LEU A 225 -20.72 -45.65 -3.32
CA LEU A 225 -21.42 -44.65 -4.14
C LEU A 225 -22.69 -45.26 -4.77
N SER A 226 -23.75 -44.46 -4.82
CA SER A 226 -25.02 -44.86 -5.44
C SER A 226 -24.86 -45.00 -6.95
N ARG A 227 -24.99 -46.23 -7.44
CA ARG A 227 -24.80 -46.61 -8.84
C ARG A 227 -26.07 -47.25 -9.38
N GLY A 228 -26.37 -47.06 -10.66
CA GLY A 228 -27.55 -47.65 -11.32
C GLY A 228 -28.12 -46.78 -12.43
N LEU A 229 -29.28 -47.18 -12.94
CA LEU A 229 -30.02 -46.44 -13.97
C LEU A 229 -30.32 -45.01 -13.50
N GLY A 230 -29.96 -44.03 -14.33
CA GLY A 230 -30.15 -42.60 -14.04
C GLY A 230 -29.09 -41.96 -13.14
N MET A 231 -28.08 -42.71 -12.70
CA MET A 231 -26.99 -42.20 -11.85
C MET A 231 -25.74 -41.91 -12.67
N ALA A 232 -25.46 -40.63 -12.90
CA ALA A 232 -24.22 -40.15 -13.51
C ALA A 232 -23.70 -38.93 -12.74
N TYR A 233 -22.39 -38.88 -12.56
CA TYR A 233 -21.70 -37.90 -11.73
C TYR A 233 -20.97 -36.86 -12.57
N PHE A 234 -21.29 -35.59 -12.34
CA PHE A 234 -20.62 -34.43 -12.89
C PHE A 234 -19.58 -33.92 -11.89
N PRO A 235 -18.36 -33.57 -12.33
CA PRO A 235 -17.52 -32.63 -11.59
C PRO A 235 -18.31 -31.38 -11.23
N ALA A 236 -18.21 -30.93 -9.98
CA ALA A 236 -18.89 -29.75 -9.50
C ALA A 236 -18.07 -29.04 -8.41
N ILE A 237 -18.30 -27.73 -8.29
CA ILE A 237 -17.69 -26.89 -7.25
C ILE A 237 -18.69 -25.88 -6.71
N SER A 238 -18.58 -25.60 -5.41
CA SER A 238 -19.23 -24.47 -4.76
C SER A 238 -18.18 -23.50 -4.22
N LEU A 239 -18.36 -22.21 -4.49
CA LEU A 239 -17.40 -21.14 -4.20
C LEU A 239 -18.04 -20.07 -3.34
N SER A 240 -17.38 -19.68 -2.25
CA SER A 240 -17.75 -18.46 -1.55
C SER A 240 -17.31 -17.20 -2.28
N PHE A 241 -17.80 -16.05 -1.83
CA PHE A 241 -17.48 -14.75 -2.40
C PHE A 241 -15.96 -14.52 -2.55
N LYS A 242 -15.52 -14.17 -3.77
CA LYS A 242 -14.13 -13.96 -4.23
C LYS A 242 -13.23 -15.19 -4.30
N GLU A 243 -13.74 -16.38 -4.01
CA GLU A 243 -12.95 -17.59 -4.16
C GLU A 243 -12.88 -18.03 -5.63
N SER A 244 -11.75 -18.59 -6.05
CA SER A 244 -11.47 -18.89 -7.46
C SER A 244 -10.66 -20.15 -7.67
N VAL A 245 -10.94 -20.84 -8.78
CA VAL A 245 -10.22 -22.05 -9.21
C VAL A 245 -10.14 -22.11 -10.74
N ALA A 246 -9.28 -23.00 -11.26
CA ALA A 246 -9.28 -23.39 -12.67
C ALA A 246 -9.27 -24.91 -12.82
N PHE A 247 -10.12 -25.44 -13.70
CA PHE A 247 -10.25 -26.86 -13.97
C PHE A 247 -9.31 -27.31 -15.10
N ASN A 248 -8.80 -28.53 -14.97
CA ASN A 248 -8.22 -29.29 -16.06
C ASN A 248 -8.92 -30.64 -16.17
N PHE A 249 -9.86 -30.73 -17.10
CA PHE A 249 -10.57 -31.97 -17.42
C PHE A 249 -9.79 -32.88 -18.38
N GLY A 250 -8.60 -32.46 -18.84
CA GLY A 250 -7.81 -33.15 -19.88
C GLY A 250 -7.53 -32.30 -21.12
N SER A 251 -7.99 -31.05 -21.17
CA SER A 251 -7.66 -30.10 -22.24
C SER A 251 -6.16 -29.77 -22.33
N ARG A 252 -5.43 -30.03 -21.23
CA ARG A 252 -3.97 -29.99 -21.12
C ARG A 252 -3.50 -31.25 -20.41
N PRO A 253 -2.23 -31.68 -20.58
CA PRO A 253 -1.69 -32.81 -19.83
C PRO A 253 -1.95 -32.67 -18.33
N LEU A 254 -2.44 -33.74 -17.68
CA LEU A 254 -2.60 -33.75 -16.22
C LEU A 254 -1.22 -33.57 -15.57
N ARG A 255 -1.13 -32.74 -14.53
CA ARG A 255 0.12 -32.52 -13.82
C ARG A 255 0.50 -33.73 -12.96
N TYR A 256 -0.50 -34.37 -12.38
CA TYR A 256 -0.38 -35.53 -11.50
C TYR A 256 -1.25 -36.68 -12.03
N PRO A 257 -0.87 -37.33 -13.15
CA PRO A 257 -1.61 -38.47 -13.68
C PRO A 257 -1.62 -39.62 -12.66
N VAL A 258 -2.76 -40.26 -12.48
CA VAL A 258 -2.94 -41.37 -11.53
C VAL A 258 -3.14 -42.68 -12.30
N ALA A 259 -2.33 -43.69 -11.96
CA ALA A 259 -2.38 -44.98 -12.63
C ALA A 259 -3.78 -45.61 -12.59
N GLY A 260 -4.28 -46.03 -13.75
CA GLY A 260 -5.61 -46.65 -13.90
C GLY A 260 -6.78 -45.67 -14.02
N PHE A 261 -6.57 -44.36 -13.84
CA PHE A 261 -7.60 -43.33 -14.01
C PHE A 261 -7.44 -42.59 -15.34
N ARG A 262 -8.57 -42.20 -15.95
CA ARG A 262 -8.60 -41.45 -17.22
C ARG A 262 -9.14 -40.03 -17.03
N PRO A 263 -8.61 -39.03 -17.75
CA PRO A 263 -9.20 -37.69 -17.79
C PRO A 263 -10.60 -37.71 -18.41
N LEU A 264 -11.44 -36.72 -18.11
CA LEU A 264 -12.77 -36.60 -18.72
C LEU A 264 -12.72 -36.13 -20.18
N GLN A 265 -11.65 -35.48 -20.59
CA GLN A 265 -11.36 -35.13 -21.96
C GLN A 265 -10.13 -35.92 -22.40
N ASP A 266 -10.29 -36.75 -23.43
CA ASP A 266 -9.20 -37.58 -23.92
C ASP A 266 -8.08 -36.74 -24.53
N PRO A 267 -6.80 -37.10 -24.30
CA PRO A 267 -5.68 -36.56 -25.03
C PRO A 267 -5.86 -36.74 -26.55
N PRO A 268 -5.35 -35.82 -27.39
CA PRO A 268 -5.35 -35.99 -28.83
C PRO A 268 -4.27 -37.01 -29.25
N PHE A 269 -4.49 -38.31 -28.96
CA PHE A 269 -3.48 -39.38 -29.08
C PHE A 269 -2.81 -39.45 -30.45
N ALA A 270 -3.59 -39.48 -31.54
CA ALA A 270 -3.03 -39.54 -32.89
C ALA A 270 -2.15 -38.32 -33.21
N ASP A 271 -2.56 -37.12 -32.80
CA ASP A 271 -1.74 -35.92 -32.97
C ASP A 271 -0.50 -35.94 -32.07
N LEU A 272 -0.62 -36.45 -30.84
CA LEU A 272 0.47 -36.56 -29.89
C LEU A 272 1.57 -37.50 -30.41
N VAL A 273 1.19 -38.67 -30.91
CA VAL A 273 2.12 -39.62 -31.54
C VAL A 273 2.81 -38.99 -32.75
N ARG A 274 2.05 -38.33 -33.64
CA ARG A 274 2.63 -37.62 -34.79
C ARG A 274 3.61 -36.52 -34.37
N ALA A 275 3.24 -35.70 -33.40
CA ALA A 275 4.08 -34.63 -32.87
C ALA A 275 5.37 -35.17 -32.21
N GLN A 276 5.29 -36.27 -31.47
CA GLN A 276 6.45 -36.92 -30.86
C GLN A 276 7.40 -37.51 -31.91
N ARG A 277 6.87 -38.16 -32.96
CA ARG A 277 7.68 -38.67 -34.08
C ARG A 277 8.38 -37.54 -34.83
N LEU A 278 7.66 -36.45 -35.11
CA LEU A 278 8.23 -35.25 -35.75
C LEU A 278 9.28 -34.57 -34.88
N LEU A 279 9.05 -34.47 -33.57
CA LEU A 279 10.06 -33.98 -32.63
C LEU A 279 11.31 -34.88 -32.64
N GLY A 280 11.16 -36.20 -32.70
CA GLY A 280 12.28 -37.13 -32.82
C GLY A 280 13.07 -36.94 -34.11
N CYS A 281 12.39 -36.74 -35.25
CA CYS A 281 13.03 -36.40 -36.52
C CYS A 281 13.77 -35.06 -36.42
N PHE A 282 13.15 -34.05 -35.80
CA PHE A 282 13.75 -32.74 -35.58
C PHE A 282 15.02 -32.85 -34.71
N GLN A 283 14.96 -33.59 -33.60
CA GLN A 283 16.11 -33.86 -32.74
C GLN A 283 17.23 -34.60 -33.48
N ALA A 284 16.90 -35.54 -34.37
CA ALA A 284 17.88 -36.21 -35.20
C ALA A 284 18.60 -35.23 -36.14
N VAL A 285 17.90 -34.23 -36.69
CA VAL A 285 18.53 -33.18 -37.51
C VAL A 285 19.52 -32.35 -36.69
N LEU A 286 19.22 -32.11 -35.41
CA LEU A 286 20.11 -31.39 -34.49
C LEU A 286 21.35 -32.21 -34.08
N SER A 287 21.35 -33.53 -34.31
CA SER A 287 22.43 -34.42 -33.86
C SER A 287 23.21 -35.08 -34.99
N VAL A 288 22.80 -34.92 -36.26
CA VAL A 288 23.43 -35.59 -37.40
C VAL A 288 23.89 -34.55 -38.43
N GLU A 289 25.20 -34.50 -38.65
CA GLU A 289 25.83 -33.65 -39.67
C GLU A 289 26.27 -34.46 -40.89
N LEU A 290 26.23 -33.81 -42.05
CA LEU A 290 26.73 -34.34 -43.32
C LEU A 290 28.18 -33.90 -43.50
N ASP A 291 29.13 -34.83 -43.54
CA ASP A 291 30.49 -34.53 -43.98
C ASP A 291 30.62 -34.78 -45.50
N PRO A 292 30.67 -33.72 -46.33
CA PRO A 292 30.83 -33.87 -47.77
C PRO A 292 32.23 -34.35 -48.17
N VAL A 293 33.24 -34.21 -47.29
CA VAL A 293 34.64 -34.55 -47.58
C VAL A 293 34.87 -36.04 -47.37
N GLU A 294 34.46 -36.61 -46.23
CA GLU A 294 34.55 -38.05 -45.99
C GLU A 294 33.40 -38.87 -46.60
N GLY A 295 32.31 -38.23 -46.97
CA GLY A 295 31.13 -38.92 -47.50
C GLY A 295 30.38 -39.73 -46.44
N ARG A 296 30.36 -39.25 -45.19
CA ARG A 296 29.82 -39.96 -44.01
C ARG A 296 28.91 -39.05 -43.18
N LEU A 297 28.10 -39.69 -42.34
CA LEU A 297 27.31 -39.01 -41.31
C LEU A 297 28.13 -38.91 -40.03
N VAL A 298 28.16 -37.73 -39.44
CA VAL A 298 28.82 -37.46 -38.15
C VAL A 298 27.73 -37.21 -37.11
N GLU A 299 27.87 -37.85 -35.94
CA GLU A 299 27.01 -37.56 -34.80
C GLU A 299 27.65 -36.47 -33.93
N THR A 300 26.87 -35.44 -33.66
CA THR A 300 27.29 -34.28 -32.87
C THR A 300 26.35 -34.11 -31.69
N GLU A 301 26.85 -33.59 -30.57
CA GLU A 301 25.97 -33.23 -29.47
C GLU A 301 24.99 -32.13 -29.90
N SER A 302 23.71 -32.28 -29.58
CA SER A 302 22.67 -31.29 -29.93
C SER A 302 22.90 -29.91 -29.30
N SER A 303 23.74 -29.83 -28.26
CA SER A 303 24.20 -28.61 -27.61
C SER A 303 25.13 -27.76 -28.47
N GLU A 304 25.87 -28.36 -29.41
CA GLU A 304 26.84 -27.68 -30.28
C GLU A 304 26.28 -27.37 -31.67
N TRP A 305 25.05 -27.77 -31.95
CA TRP A 305 24.43 -27.61 -33.26
C TRP A 305 24.38 -26.13 -33.68
N GLN A 306 24.76 -25.86 -34.94
CA GLN A 306 24.67 -24.55 -35.56
C GLN A 306 24.08 -24.66 -36.96
N LEU A 307 23.06 -23.85 -37.25
CA LEU A 307 22.50 -23.76 -38.60
C LEU A 307 23.51 -23.15 -39.58
N GLN A 308 24.14 -23.99 -40.41
CA GLN A 308 25.10 -23.56 -41.44
C GLN A 308 24.45 -23.21 -42.80
N GLY A 309 23.12 -23.19 -42.88
CA GLY A 309 22.39 -22.87 -44.12
C GLY A 309 22.57 -23.91 -45.25
N GLN A 310 22.94 -25.14 -44.91
CA GLN A 310 23.11 -26.22 -45.89
C GLN A 310 21.76 -26.54 -46.56
N PRO A 311 21.66 -26.53 -47.90
CA PRO A 311 20.40 -26.75 -48.61
C PRO A 311 19.71 -28.07 -48.22
N THR A 312 20.47 -29.15 -48.07
CA THR A 312 19.96 -30.47 -47.67
C THR A 312 19.28 -30.42 -46.30
N VAL A 313 19.90 -29.77 -45.31
CA VAL A 313 19.35 -29.62 -43.96
C VAL A 313 18.08 -28.77 -44.00
N LEU A 314 18.10 -27.66 -44.75
CA LEU A 314 16.94 -26.77 -44.88
C LEU A 314 15.75 -27.45 -45.56
N LEU A 315 15.97 -28.24 -46.62
CA LEU A 315 14.93 -29.01 -47.27
C LEU A 315 14.37 -30.10 -46.34
N THR A 316 15.23 -30.81 -45.60
CA THR A 316 14.78 -31.79 -44.59
C THR A 316 13.91 -31.14 -43.52
N LEU A 317 14.31 -29.98 -43.00
CA LEU A 317 13.53 -29.22 -42.02
C LEU A 317 12.20 -28.75 -42.61
N ALA A 318 12.16 -28.31 -43.86
CA ALA A 318 10.92 -27.92 -44.53
C ALA A 318 9.89 -29.06 -44.55
N HIS A 319 10.32 -30.29 -44.85
CA HIS A 319 9.44 -31.46 -44.79
C HIS A 319 8.96 -31.78 -43.37
N ILE A 320 9.80 -31.63 -42.35
CA ILE A 320 9.39 -31.81 -40.94
C ILE A 320 8.34 -30.76 -40.57
N PHE A 321 8.62 -29.48 -40.80
CA PHE A 321 7.75 -28.38 -40.40
C PHE A 321 6.43 -28.32 -41.18
N HIS A 322 6.38 -28.83 -42.42
CA HIS A 322 5.13 -28.98 -43.17
C HIS A 322 4.07 -29.77 -42.39
N HIS A 323 4.47 -30.83 -41.67
CA HIS A 323 3.56 -31.61 -40.83
C HIS A 323 3.55 -31.14 -39.37
N PHE A 324 4.64 -30.53 -38.88
CA PHE A 324 4.78 -30.16 -37.48
C PHE A 324 4.10 -28.82 -37.14
N ALA A 325 4.14 -27.84 -38.04
CA ALA A 325 3.60 -26.49 -37.81
C ALA A 325 2.10 -26.49 -37.42
N PRO A 326 1.20 -27.23 -38.12
CA PRO A 326 -0.21 -27.26 -37.75
C PRO A 326 -0.46 -27.90 -36.38
N LEU A 327 0.39 -28.83 -35.96
CA LEU A 327 0.31 -29.48 -34.65
C LEU A 327 0.75 -28.53 -33.52
N LEU A 328 1.77 -27.70 -33.77
CA LEU A 328 2.29 -26.71 -32.82
C LEU A 328 1.35 -25.53 -32.51
N ARG A 329 0.14 -25.53 -33.08
CA ARG A 329 -0.95 -24.60 -32.72
C ARG A 329 -1.87 -25.14 -31.61
N LYS A 330 -1.85 -26.46 -31.37
CA LYS A 330 -2.71 -27.12 -30.40
C LYS A 330 -2.10 -27.00 -29.00
N VAL A 331 -2.83 -26.41 -28.06
CA VAL A 331 -2.37 -26.14 -26.67
C VAL A 331 -1.78 -27.39 -26.01
N TYR A 332 -2.48 -28.53 -26.13
CA TYR A 332 -2.03 -29.80 -25.55
C TYR A 332 -0.65 -30.22 -26.08
N LEU A 333 -0.40 -30.06 -27.38
CA LEU A 333 0.84 -30.50 -28.03
C LEU A 333 1.99 -29.53 -27.75
N VAL A 334 1.72 -28.22 -27.69
CA VAL A 334 2.72 -27.24 -27.26
C VAL A 334 3.21 -27.56 -25.85
N GLU A 335 2.30 -27.89 -24.92
CA GLU A 335 2.65 -28.20 -23.53
C GLU A 335 3.27 -29.60 -23.36
N ALA A 336 2.76 -30.61 -24.06
CA ALA A 336 3.25 -31.98 -23.94
C ALA A 336 4.57 -32.23 -24.68
N VAL A 337 4.79 -31.57 -25.83
CA VAL A 337 5.89 -31.87 -26.76
C VAL A 337 6.91 -30.74 -26.78
N LEU A 338 6.54 -29.55 -27.25
CA LEU A 338 7.49 -28.45 -27.43
C LEU A 338 8.03 -27.92 -26.09
N MET A 339 7.16 -27.68 -25.11
CA MET A 339 7.56 -27.21 -23.78
C MET A 339 8.48 -28.22 -23.10
N SER A 340 8.10 -29.51 -23.11
CA SER A 340 8.93 -30.57 -22.53
C SER A 340 10.32 -30.64 -23.17
N PHE A 341 10.39 -30.52 -24.50
CA PHE A 341 11.65 -30.47 -25.22
C PHE A 341 12.51 -29.27 -24.84
N LEU A 342 11.94 -28.06 -24.86
CA LEU A 342 12.67 -26.82 -24.54
C LEU A 342 13.15 -26.79 -23.09
N LEU A 343 12.34 -27.28 -22.15
CA LEU A 343 12.75 -27.45 -20.75
C LEU A 343 13.91 -28.46 -20.66
N GLY A 344 13.83 -29.59 -21.37
CA GLY A 344 14.93 -30.56 -21.42
C GLY A 344 16.24 -30.00 -21.99
N VAL A 345 16.17 -29.08 -22.97
CA VAL A 345 17.35 -28.35 -23.49
C VAL A 345 17.97 -27.46 -22.40
N VAL A 346 17.14 -26.72 -21.66
CA VAL A 346 17.60 -25.83 -20.56
C VAL A 346 18.12 -26.62 -19.36
N GLU A 347 17.69 -27.86 -19.15
CA GLU A 347 18.15 -28.73 -18.06
C GLU A 347 19.52 -29.34 -18.33
N LYS A 348 19.78 -29.78 -19.57
CA LYS A 348 20.99 -30.53 -19.93
C LYS A 348 22.21 -29.66 -20.23
N GLY A 349 22.02 -28.47 -20.79
CA GLY A 349 23.11 -27.59 -21.24
C GLY A 349 23.57 -26.57 -20.20
N THR A 350 24.73 -25.94 -20.44
CA THR A 350 25.05 -24.69 -19.74
C THR A 350 24.05 -23.60 -20.15
N PRO A 351 23.87 -22.53 -19.35
CA PRO A 351 22.96 -21.44 -19.71
C PRO A 351 23.23 -20.85 -21.11
N GLU A 352 24.50 -20.76 -21.52
CA GLU A 352 24.91 -20.21 -22.81
C GLU A 352 24.59 -21.18 -23.96
N GLN A 353 24.86 -22.47 -23.77
CA GLN A 353 24.55 -23.52 -24.76
C GLN A 353 23.03 -23.64 -24.94
N ALA A 354 22.29 -23.75 -23.85
CA ALA A 354 20.83 -23.85 -23.88
C ALA A 354 20.21 -22.63 -24.57
N GLN A 355 20.72 -21.43 -24.27
CA GLN A 355 20.28 -20.21 -24.93
C GLN A 355 20.55 -20.22 -26.44
N SER A 356 21.74 -20.65 -26.87
CA SER A 356 22.08 -20.76 -28.29
C SER A 356 21.12 -21.71 -29.02
N VAL A 357 20.90 -22.90 -28.46
CA VAL A 357 20.00 -23.90 -29.06
C VAL A 357 18.56 -23.38 -29.13
N VAL A 358 18.04 -22.78 -28.04
CA VAL A 358 16.69 -22.19 -28.04
C VAL A 358 16.58 -21.08 -29.08
N HIS A 359 17.58 -20.21 -29.22
CA HIS A 359 17.59 -19.14 -30.21
C HIS A 359 17.48 -19.71 -31.64
N GLN A 360 18.28 -20.73 -31.95
CA GLN A 360 18.26 -21.37 -33.25
C GLN A 360 16.94 -22.10 -33.51
N ILE A 361 16.36 -22.78 -32.52
CA ILE A 361 15.03 -23.38 -32.66
C ILE A 361 14.01 -22.30 -33.03
N LEU A 362 14.04 -21.14 -32.38
CA LEU A 362 13.14 -20.03 -32.68
C LEU A 362 13.37 -19.46 -34.09
N ASP A 363 14.62 -19.34 -34.55
CA ASP A 363 14.92 -18.98 -35.95
C ASP A 363 14.26 -19.95 -36.93
N LEU A 364 14.32 -21.26 -36.64
CA LEU A 364 13.69 -22.29 -37.46
C LEU A 364 12.16 -22.19 -37.44
N LEU A 365 11.54 -21.94 -36.27
CA LEU A 365 10.09 -21.74 -36.18
C LEU A 365 9.67 -20.56 -37.07
N TRP A 366 10.36 -19.42 -36.96
CA TRP A 366 10.07 -18.23 -37.76
C TRP A 366 10.43 -18.35 -39.24
N LEU A 367 11.30 -19.30 -39.61
CA LEU A 367 11.69 -19.57 -40.99
C LEU A 367 10.71 -20.50 -41.71
N PHE A 368 10.22 -21.54 -41.03
CA PHE A 368 9.48 -22.64 -41.67
C PHE A 368 7.97 -22.65 -41.42
N MET A 369 7.48 -21.93 -40.42
CA MET A 369 6.05 -21.85 -40.13
C MET A 369 5.48 -20.51 -40.62
N GLU A 370 4.17 -20.46 -40.88
CA GLU A 370 3.52 -19.19 -41.22
C GLU A 370 3.41 -18.28 -39.98
N ASP A 371 3.35 -16.95 -40.18
CA ASP A 371 3.37 -15.99 -39.07
C ASP A 371 2.25 -16.28 -38.04
N TYR A 372 1.02 -16.60 -38.47
CA TYR A 372 -0.07 -16.92 -37.53
C TYR A 372 0.19 -18.21 -36.74
N GLU A 373 0.91 -19.18 -37.32
CA GLU A 373 1.22 -20.46 -36.68
C GLU A 373 2.27 -20.28 -35.58
N VAL A 374 3.33 -19.52 -35.87
CA VAL A 374 4.37 -19.20 -34.88
C VAL A 374 3.78 -18.35 -33.76
N GLN A 375 2.92 -17.39 -34.10
CA GLN A 375 2.27 -16.53 -33.13
C GLN A 375 1.37 -17.32 -32.17
N ASP A 376 0.54 -18.22 -32.70
CA ASP A 376 -0.27 -19.15 -31.88
C ASP A 376 0.64 -20.00 -30.99
N CYS A 377 1.68 -20.61 -31.57
CA CYS A 377 2.63 -21.46 -30.85
C CYS A 377 3.33 -20.73 -29.70
N LEU A 378 3.91 -19.55 -29.97
CA LEU A 378 4.60 -18.72 -28.98
C LEU A 378 3.65 -18.21 -27.90
N LYS A 379 2.42 -17.84 -28.26
CA LYS A 379 1.39 -17.44 -27.29
C LYS A 379 1.10 -18.59 -26.33
N GLN A 380 0.85 -19.80 -26.83
CA GLN A 380 0.59 -20.96 -25.97
C GLN A 380 1.80 -21.32 -25.12
N LEU A 381 3.01 -21.31 -25.70
CA LEU A 381 4.25 -21.59 -24.99
C LEU A 381 4.45 -20.63 -23.82
N MET A 382 4.30 -19.32 -24.06
CA MET A 382 4.44 -18.31 -23.01
C MET A 382 3.34 -18.43 -21.94
N MET A 383 2.09 -18.72 -22.33
CA MET A 383 0.98 -18.92 -21.41
C MET A 383 1.17 -20.17 -20.53
N SER A 384 1.70 -21.26 -21.09
CA SER A 384 2.05 -22.45 -20.32
C SER A 384 3.23 -22.18 -19.38
N LEU A 385 4.27 -21.47 -19.82
CA LEU A 385 5.39 -21.04 -18.95
C LEU A 385 4.92 -20.19 -17.77
N LEU A 386 4.04 -19.23 -18.05
CA LEU A 386 3.42 -18.37 -17.05
C LEU A 386 2.67 -19.18 -15.99
N ARG A 387 1.84 -20.13 -16.43
CA ARG A 387 1.08 -21.05 -15.56
C ARG A 387 2.03 -21.89 -14.72
N LEU A 388 3.03 -22.50 -15.36
CA LEU A 388 4.03 -23.33 -14.70
C LEU A 388 4.78 -22.55 -13.62
N TYR A 389 5.21 -21.32 -13.92
CA TYR A 389 5.88 -20.45 -12.95
C TYR A 389 4.95 -20.02 -11.79
N ARG A 390 3.74 -19.57 -12.10
CA ARG A 390 2.76 -19.07 -11.11
C ARG A 390 2.37 -20.13 -10.09
N PHE A 391 2.20 -21.37 -10.57
CA PHE A 391 1.61 -22.45 -9.79
C PHE A 391 2.61 -23.53 -9.38
N SER A 392 3.89 -23.40 -9.74
CA SER A 392 4.90 -24.33 -9.24
C SER A 392 5.04 -24.23 -7.72
N PRO A 393 5.17 -25.38 -7.03
CA PRO A 393 5.45 -25.38 -5.60
C PRO A 393 6.80 -24.68 -5.33
N ILE A 394 6.87 -24.03 -4.19
CA ILE A 394 8.14 -23.50 -3.69
C ILE A 394 8.88 -24.68 -3.08
N VAL A 395 10.01 -25.03 -3.67
CA VAL A 395 10.95 -26.02 -3.14
C VAL A 395 12.20 -25.29 -2.62
N PRO A 396 12.99 -25.89 -1.70
CA PRO A 396 14.07 -25.17 -1.03
C PRO A 396 15.06 -24.46 -1.94
N ASP A 397 15.39 -25.04 -3.09
CA ASP A 397 16.37 -24.54 -4.06
C ASP A 397 15.78 -23.60 -5.11
N LEU A 398 14.45 -23.42 -5.15
CA LEU A 398 13.72 -22.70 -6.18
C LEU A 398 14.02 -23.20 -7.60
N GLY A 399 14.41 -24.47 -7.73
CA GLY A 399 14.91 -25.04 -8.98
C GLY A 399 13.89 -24.93 -10.12
N LEU A 400 12.60 -25.17 -9.83
CA LEU A 400 11.52 -25.05 -10.81
C LEU A 400 11.37 -23.62 -11.34
N GLN A 401 11.32 -22.63 -10.43
CA GLN A 401 11.20 -21.21 -10.79
C GLN A 401 12.38 -20.75 -11.64
N ILE A 402 13.60 -21.12 -11.23
CA ILE A 402 14.84 -20.83 -11.97
C ILE A 402 14.77 -21.43 -13.39
N HIS A 403 14.32 -22.68 -13.49
CA HIS A 403 14.24 -23.39 -14.76
C HIS A 403 13.26 -22.72 -15.74
N TYR A 404 12.06 -22.37 -15.27
CA TYR A 404 11.08 -21.65 -16.10
C TYR A 404 11.56 -20.25 -16.48
N LEU A 405 12.18 -19.50 -15.57
CA LEU A 405 12.72 -18.17 -15.89
C LEU A 405 13.88 -18.22 -16.88
N ARG A 406 14.74 -19.25 -16.83
CA ARG A 406 15.81 -19.45 -17.81
C ARG A 406 15.26 -19.72 -19.20
N LEU A 407 14.22 -20.54 -19.32
CA LEU A 407 13.57 -20.75 -20.61
C LEU A 407 12.87 -19.47 -21.10
N THR A 408 12.12 -18.78 -20.24
CA THR A 408 11.51 -17.48 -20.57
C THR A 408 12.56 -16.48 -21.05
N MET A 409 13.68 -16.34 -20.33
CA MET A 409 14.78 -15.46 -20.73
C MET A 409 15.37 -15.87 -22.09
N SER A 410 15.61 -17.16 -22.31
CA SER A 410 16.15 -17.66 -23.58
C SER A 410 15.22 -17.35 -24.75
N ILE A 411 13.91 -17.51 -24.58
CA ILE A 411 12.91 -17.14 -25.58
C ILE A 411 12.91 -15.63 -25.84
N LEU A 412 12.98 -14.81 -24.78
CA LEU A 412 12.98 -13.35 -24.89
C LEU A 412 14.30 -12.76 -25.40
N ARG A 413 15.38 -13.54 -25.46
CA ARG A 413 16.61 -13.09 -26.13
C ARG A 413 16.50 -13.11 -27.65
N HIS A 414 15.60 -13.90 -28.20
CA HIS A 414 15.30 -13.90 -29.63
C HIS A 414 14.44 -12.68 -30.00
N GLU A 415 15.00 -11.73 -30.76
CA GLU A 415 14.41 -10.40 -31.02
C GLU A 415 12.97 -10.47 -31.57
N LYS A 416 12.75 -11.23 -32.65
CA LYS A 416 11.43 -11.34 -33.30
C LYS A 416 10.38 -11.95 -32.36
N SER A 417 10.74 -12.97 -31.60
CA SER A 417 9.86 -13.59 -30.59
C SER A 417 9.56 -12.63 -29.44
N ARG A 418 10.58 -11.94 -28.91
CA ARG A 418 10.43 -10.97 -27.82
C ARG A 418 9.45 -9.87 -28.20
N LYS A 419 9.63 -9.23 -29.36
CA LYS A 419 8.75 -8.14 -29.82
C LYS A 419 7.32 -8.60 -30.01
N PHE A 420 7.10 -9.77 -30.60
CA PHE A 420 5.77 -10.36 -30.71
C PHE A 420 5.13 -10.60 -29.33
N LEU A 421 5.84 -11.26 -28.43
CA LEU A 421 5.36 -11.61 -27.09
C LEU A 421 5.10 -10.36 -26.24
N LEU A 422 5.97 -9.36 -26.31
CA LEU A 422 5.82 -8.08 -25.61
C LEU A 422 4.58 -7.31 -26.10
N SER A 423 4.36 -7.31 -27.42
CA SER A 423 3.23 -6.60 -28.05
C SER A 423 1.87 -7.27 -27.81
N ASN A 424 1.81 -8.60 -27.75
CA ASN A 424 0.55 -9.35 -27.85
C ASN A 424 0.24 -10.32 -26.69
N VAL A 425 1.20 -10.60 -25.79
CA VAL A 425 1.04 -11.69 -24.80
C VAL A 425 1.40 -11.26 -23.39
N LEU A 426 2.60 -10.70 -23.20
CA LEU A 426 3.18 -10.50 -21.87
C LEU A 426 2.38 -9.50 -21.03
N PHE A 427 1.97 -8.35 -21.55
CA PHE A 427 1.39 -7.30 -20.70
C PHE A 427 -0.14 -7.27 -20.62
N ASP A 428 -0.85 -8.04 -21.43
CA ASP A 428 -2.31 -8.08 -21.37
C ASP A 428 -2.77 -8.81 -20.09
N MET A 429 -3.69 -8.22 -19.34
CA MET A 429 -4.36 -8.83 -18.17
C MET A 429 -3.38 -9.45 -17.14
N LEU A 430 -2.32 -8.71 -16.75
CA LEU A 430 -1.37 -9.03 -15.65
C LEU A 430 -0.28 -10.06 -15.92
N ARG A 431 -0.22 -10.64 -17.11
CA ARG A 431 0.61 -11.83 -17.38
C ARG A 431 2.10 -11.61 -17.12
N SER A 432 2.64 -10.42 -17.39
CA SER A 432 4.07 -10.13 -17.29
C SER A 432 4.52 -10.03 -15.84
N VAL A 433 3.69 -9.42 -15.00
CA VAL A 433 4.03 -9.12 -13.60
C VAL A 433 4.21 -10.40 -12.78
N VAL A 434 3.53 -11.48 -13.18
CA VAL A 434 3.65 -12.79 -12.54
C VAL A 434 5.07 -13.32 -12.56
N PHE A 435 5.81 -13.16 -13.67
CA PHE A 435 7.21 -13.61 -13.74
C PHE A 435 8.13 -12.87 -12.76
N PHE A 436 7.74 -11.68 -12.30
CA PHE A 436 8.51 -10.88 -11.35
C PHE A 436 8.12 -11.13 -9.89
N TYR A 437 7.09 -11.93 -9.62
CA TYR A 437 6.67 -12.25 -8.25
C TYR A 437 7.41 -13.47 -7.70
N ILE A 438 7.85 -13.36 -6.45
CA ILE A 438 8.42 -14.47 -5.67
C ILE A 438 7.39 -14.89 -4.63
N LYS A 439 6.69 -15.99 -4.90
CA LYS A 439 5.57 -16.47 -4.09
C LYS A 439 6.00 -16.79 -2.66
N SER A 440 5.35 -16.17 -1.66
CA SER A 440 5.52 -16.57 -0.26
C SER A 440 5.01 -18.01 -0.05
N PRO A 441 5.78 -18.89 0.61
CA PRO A 441 5.32 -20.23 0.92
C PRO A 441 4.19 -20.15 1.96
N LEU A 442 2.99 -20.60 1.56
CA LEU A 442 1.84 -20.73 2.47
C LEU A 442 2.05 -21.90 3.45
N ARG A 443 2.79 -22.94 3.03
CA ARG A 443 3.15 -24.12 3.84
C ARG A 443 4.66 -24.17 4.06
N VAL A 444 5.11 -23.64 5.20
CA VAL A 444 6.54 -23.54 5.58
C VAL A 444 7.23 -24.91 5.59
N GLU A 445 6.52 -25.97 5.98
CA GLU A 445 7.07 -27.33 6.01
C GLU A 445 7.32 -27.88 4.61
N GLU A 446 6.34 -27.76 3.71
CA GLU A 446 6.44 -28.26 2.34
C GLU A 446 7.43 -27.45 1.49
N ALA A 447 7.63 -26.18 1.82
CA ALA A 447 8.66 -25.35 1.20
C ALA A 447 10.10 -25.73 1.62
N GLY A 448 10.25 -26.72 2.51
CA GLY A 448 11.51 -27.15 3.12
C GLY A 448 12.29 -25.99 3.78
N LEU A 449 11.59 -24.93 4.19
CA LEU A 449 12.19 -23.85 4.99
C LEU A 449 12.68 -24.37 6.35
N LYS A 450 12.10 -25.47 6.85
CA LYS A 450 12.59 -26.16 8.04
C LYS A 450 13.97 -26.79 7.82
N GLU A 451 14.27 -27.28 6.63
CA GLU A 451 15.59 -27.81 6.29
C GLU A 451 16.60 -26.69 6.06
N LEU A 452 16.16 -25.61 5.39
CA LEU A 452 16.99 -24.45 5.11
C LEU A 452 17.30 -23.61 6.36
N ILE A 453 16.33 -23.48 7.25
CA ILE A 453 16.37 -22.73 8.52
C ILE A 453 15.94 -23.69 9.64
N PRO A 454 16.84 -24.61 10.07
CA PRO A 454 16.51 -25.62 11.08
C PRO A 454 16.33 -24.98 12.46
N THR A 455 17.16 -24.00 12.79
CA THR A 455 17.07 -23.24 14.04
C THR A 455 16.34 -21.94 13.80
N THR A 456 15.21 -21.77 14.48
CA THR A 456 14.42 -20.53 14.54
C THR A 456 14.93 -19.64 15.64
N TRP A 457 14.73 -18.34 15.47
CA TRP A 457 15.05 -17.34 16.47
C TRP A 457 14.13 -16.13 16.28
N TRP A 458 13.82 -15.46 17.38
CA TRP A 458 13.09 -14.20 17.39
C TRP A 458 13.68 -13.30 18.48
N PRO A 459 13.64 -11.98 18.33
CA PRO A 459 14.11 -11.06 19.35
C PRO A 459 13.32 -11.24 20.65
N HIS A 460 13.99 -11.57 21.76
CA HIS A 460 13.34 -11.66 23.08
C HIS A 460 12.86 -10.29 23.61
N ARG A 461 13.32 -9.19 22.99
CA ARG A 461 12.97 -7.81 23.33
C ARG A 461 13.03 -6.95 22.07
N SER A 462 12.15 -5.96 21.96
CA SER A 462 12.40 -4.82 21.08
C SER A 462 13.76 -4.22 21.46
N SER A 463 14.68 -4.12 20.51
CA SER A 463 16.08 -3.70 20.70
C SER A 463 16.26 -2.37 21.48
N ARG A 464 15.20 -1.59 21.70
CA ARG A 464 15.21 -0.31 22.40
C ARG A 464 15.02 -0.36 23.92
N GLU A 465 14.59 -1.47 24.52
CA GLU A 465 14.58 -1.59 26.00
C GLU A 465 16.00 -1.66 26.61
N SER A 466 17.03 -1.91 25.78
CA SER A 466 18.44 -1.94 26.22
C SER A 466 18.93 -0.60 26.81
N ARG A 467 18.23 0.51 26.57
CA ARG A 467 18.61 1.83 27.09
C ARG A 467 17.89 2.27 28.36
N ASP A 468 16.81 1.61 28.77
CA ASP A 468 16.10 1.98 30.00
C ASP A 468 16.62 1.16 31.18
N GLY A 469 17.87 1.42 31.59
CA GLY A 469 18.44 1.32 32.94
C GLY A 469 18.30 0.06 33.81
N LYS A 470 17.46 -0.92 33.46
CA LYS A 470 17.29 -2.17 34.18
C LYS A 470 18.07 -3.25 33.45
N GLU A 471 19.26 -3.51 33.97
CA GLU A 471 20.13 -4.67 33.74
C GLU A 471 19.70 -5.50 32.53
N ALA A 472 20.28 -5.16 31.37
CA ALA A 472 20.20 -6.00 30.18
C ALA A 472 20.69 -7.39 30.61
N ARG A 473 19.77 -8.34 30.77
CA ARG A 473 20.11 -9.74 30.98
C ARG A 473 20.98 -10.13 29.79
N GLU A 474 22.27 -10.37 30.03
CA GLU A 474 23.22 -10.73 28.98
C GLU A 474 22.65 -11.90 28.18
N GLU A 475 22.67 -11.79 26.84
CA GLU A 475 22.29 -12.88 25.96
C GLU A 475 23.12 -14.12 26.33
N THR A 476 22.43 -15.20 26.66
CA THR A 476 23.10 -16.46 27.03
C THR A 476 23.91 -16.98 25.84
N THR A 477 24.96 -17.76 26.12
CA THR A 477 25.78 -18.38 25.06
C THR A 477 24.94 -19.23 24.11
N GLU A 478 23.91 -19.90 24.62
CA GLU A 478 22.95 -20.69 23.85
C GLU A 478 22.06 -19.83 22.94
N GLU A 479 21.48 -18.73 23.46
CA GLU A 479 20.68 -17.79 22.66
C GLU A 479 21.51 -17.20 21.51
N ARG A 480 22.76 -16.81 21.79
CA ARG A 480 23.69 -16.29 20.78
C ARG A 480 23.99 -17.31 19.69
N GLN A 481 24.18 -18.58 20.06
CA GLN A 481 24.40 -19.65 19.09
C GLN A 481 23.16 -19.89 18.23
N ARG A 482 21.95 -19.88 18.82
CA ARG A 482 20.69 -20.02 18.09
C ARG A 482 20.47 -18.88 17.11
N ARG A 483 20.70 -17.63 17.54
CA ARG A 483 20.63 -16.44 16.68
C ARG A 483 21.54 -16.58 15.46
N ARG A 484 22.82 -16.92 15.67
CA ARG A 484 23.79 -17.11 14.58
C ARG A 484 23.38 -18.25 13.65
N ALA A 485 22.78 -19.32 14.16
CA ALA A 485 22.28 -20.43 13.34
C ALA A 485 21.09 -20.00 12.46
N TYR A 486 20.16 -19.22 13.01
CA TYR A 486 19.05 -18.61 12.28
C TYR A 486 19.55 -17.66 11.20
N GLU A 487 20.45 -16.72 11.53
CA GLU A 487 21.05 -15.77 10.57
C GLU A 487 21.76 -16.48 9.41
N ARG A 488 22.49 -17.57 9.67
CA ARG A 488 23.07 -18.41 8.60
C ARG A 488 22.00 -19.03 7.70
N GLY A 489 20.87 -19.45 8.27
CA GLY A 489 19.71 -19.95 7.52
C GLY A 489 19.10 -18.87 6.62
N CYS A 490 18.85 -17.68 7.17
CA CYS A 490 18.37 -16.53 6.42
C CYS A 490 19.31 -16.15 5.26
N GLN A 491 20.63 -16.18 5.49
CA GLN A 491 21.60 -15.88 4.43
C GLN A 491 21.58 -16.91 3.29
N ARG A 492 21.39 -18.20 3.61
CA ARG A 492 21.23 -19.24 2.57
C ARG A 492 19.97 -19.02 1.74
N LEU A 493 18.87 -18.65 2.39
CA LEU A 493 17.61 -18.31 1.72
C LEU A 493 17.79 -17.09 0.81
N LYS A 494 18.40 -16.02 1.31
CA LYS A 494 18.69 -14.81 0.54
C LYS A 494 19.46 -15.11 -0.75
N LYS A 495 20.56 -15.86 -0.66
CA LYS A 495 21.37 -16.25 -1.83
C LYS A 495 20.58 -17.02 -2.89
N ARG A 496 19.63 -17.85 -2.49
CA ARG A 496 18.77 -18.60 -3.45
C ARG A 496 17.76 -17.68 -4.13
N ILE A 497 17.17 -16.75 -3.38
CA ILE A 497 16.26 -15.73 -3.90
C ILE A 497 16.98 -14.81 -4.88
N GLU A 498 18.21 -14.37 -4.56
CA GLU A 498 19.02 -13.49 -5.42
C GLU A 498 19.20 -14.05 -6.84
N VAL A 499 19.35 -15.37 -7.02
CA VAL A 499 19.44 -16.01 -8.35
C VAL A 499 18.15 -15.82 -9.16
N VAL A 500 16.99 -15.95 -8.51
CA VAL A 500 15.69 -15.72 -9.16
C VAL A 500 15.52 -14.24 -9.50
N GLU A 501 15.89 -13.35 -8.57
CA GLU A 501 15.82 -11.90 -8.78
C GLU A 501 16.72 -11.44 -9.94
N GLU A 502 17.93 -12.00 -10.04
CA GLU A 502 18.84 -11.69 -11.14
C GLU A 502 18.23 -12.07 -12.49
N LEU A 503 17.66 -13.28 -12.63
CA LEU A 503 16.97 -13.69 -13.85
C LEU A 503 15.78 -12.77 -14.18
N GLN A 504 15.01 -12.36 -13.18
CA GLN A 504 13.90 -11.40 -13.36
C GLN A 504 14.39 -10.03 -13.86
N VAL A 505 15.49 -9.53 -13.31
CA VAL A 505 16.12 -8.28 -13.77
C VAL A 505 16.66 -8.42 -15.20
N GLN A 506 17.28 -9.56 -15.54
CA GLN A 506 17.74 -9.81 -16.91
C GLN A 506 16.58 -9.84 -17.91
N ILE A 507 15.44 -10.42 -17.53
CA ILE A 507 14.22 -10.36 -18.35
C ILE A 507 13.79 -8.91 -18.56
N LEU A 508 13.70 -8.09 -17.51
CA LEU A 508 13.34 -6.67 -17.66
C LEU A 508 14.35 -5.88 -18.48
N LYS A 509 15.65 -6.21 -18.40
CA LYS A 509 16.65 -5.60 -19.26
C LYS A 509 16.34 -5.87 -20.74
N LEU A 510 16.02 -7.11 -21.10
CA LEU A 510 15.61 -7.45 -22.47
C LEU A 510 14.36 -6.67 -22.91
N LEU A 511 13.41 -6.42 -22.01
CA LEU A 511 12.20 -5.65 -22.33
C LEU A 511 12.44 -4.14 -22.42
N LEU A 512 13.50 -3.62 -21.78
CA LEU A 512 13.91 -2.21 -21.81
C LEU A 512 15.02 -1.92 -22.83
N ASP A 513 15.35 -2.88 -23.69
CA ASP A 513 16.35 -2.72 -24.75
C ASP A 513 15.89 -1.67 -25.78
N ASN A 514 16.82 -0.78 -26.14
CA ASN A 514 16.61 0.28 -27.14
C ASN A 514 17.60 0.18 -28.31
N LYS A 515 18.47 -0.82 -28.32
CA LYS A 515 19.44 -1.06 -29.39
C LYS A 515 18.89 -1.94 -30.51
N ASP A 516 17.66 -2.43 -30.36
CA ASP A 516 17.01 -3.36 -31.29
C ASP A 516 16.05 -2.67 -32.28
N ASP A 517 16.35 -1.44 -32.73
CA ASP A 517 15.49 -0.63 -33.61
C ASP A 517 15.58 -0.96 -35.11
N ASN A 518 15.93 -2.21 -35.46
CA ASN A 518 16.24 -2.71 -36.81
C ASN A 518 15.04 -2.71 -37.82
N GLY A 519 14.40 -1.55 -38.06
CA GLY A 519 13.28 -1.38 -38.99
C GLY A 519 11.89 -1.49 -38.36
N GLY A 520 11.79 -1.48 -37.03
CA GLY A 520 10.54 -1.46 -36.28
C GLY A 520 10.71 -0.78 -34.92
N GLU A 521 9.67 -0.76 -34.10
CA GLU A 521 9.72 -0.19 -32.75
C GLU A 521 10.71 -0.98 -31.86
N ALA A 522 11.55 -0.26 -31.10
CA ALA A 522 12.47 -0.88 -30.15
C ALA A 522 11.68 -1.48 -28.97
N SER A 523 12.22 -2.54 -28.34
CA SER A 523 11.52 -3.26 -27.27
C SER A 523 11.09 -2.32 -26.12
N ARG A 524 11.93 -1.34 -25.78
CA ARG A 524 11.64 -0.35 -24.75
C ARG A 524 10.34 0.43 -24.98
N TYR A 525 10.05 0.87 -26.21
CA TYR A 525 8.85 1.67 -26.47
C TYR A 525 7.59 0.80 -26.43
N ILE A 526 7.66 -0.44 -26.94
CA ILE A 526 6.57 -1.43 -26.79
C ILE A 526 6.30 -1.67 -25.30
N PHE A 527 7.35 -1.91 -24.51
CA PHE A 527 7.25 -2.07 -23.05
C PHE A 527 6.62 -0.84 -22.41
N LEU A 528 7.05 0.37 -22.77
CA LEU A 528 6.58 1.61 -22.18
C LEU A 528 5.09 1.84 -22.43
N THR A 529 4.64 1.65 -23.67
CA THR A 529 3.22 1.71 -24.06
C THR A 529 2.39 0.72 -23.23
N LYS A 530 2.86 -0.53 -23.13
CA LYS A 530 2.20 -1.57 -22.35
C LYS A 530 2.23 -1.31 -20.84
N PHE A 531 3.33 -0.79 -20.31
CA PHE A 531 3.49 -0.44 -18.90
C PHE A 531 2.57 0.71 -18.52
N ARG A 532 2.42 1.73 -19.38
CA ARG A 532 1.47 2.83 -19.17
C ARG A 532 0.02 2.34 -19.15
N LYS A 533 -0.37 1.47 -20.09
CA LYS A 533 -1.70 0.82 -20.08
C LYS A 533 -1.94 0.02 -18.80
N PHE A 534 -0.95 -0.76 -18.37
CA PHE A 534 -1.00 -1.48 -17.10
C PHE A 534 -1.21 -0.54 -15.89
N LEU A 535 -0.54 0.61 -15.84
CA LEU A 535 -0.75 1.58 -14.78
C LEU A 535 -2.13 2.23 -14.84
N GLN A 536 -2.65 2.52 -16.05
CA GLN A 536 -4.00 3.05 -16.26
C GLN A 536 -5.08 2.12 -15.69
N GLU A 537 -4.98 0.83 -16.01
CA GLU A 537 -5.89 -0.22 -15.53
C GLU A 537 -5.87 -0.33 -13.99
N ASN A 538 -4.68 -0.21 -13.37
CA ASN A 538 -4.55 -0.27 -11.91
C ASN A 538 -4.91 1.06 -11.21
N ALA A 539 -4.86 2.20 -11.90
CA ALA A 539 -5.27 3.50 -11.37
C ALA A 539 -6.80 3.70 -11.39
N SER A 540 -7.48 3.16 -12.41
CA SER A 540 -8.93 3.35 -12.66
C SER A 540 -9.83 2.60 -11.66
N GLY A 541 -9.28 1.71 -10.83
CA GLY A 541 -10.00 0.82 -9.91
C GLY A 541 -10.68 1.47 -8.69
N ARG A 542 -10.97 2.78 -8.68
CA ARG A 542 -11.57 3.45 -7.49
C ARG A 542 -13.05 3.11 -7.22
N GLY A 543 -13.72 2.31 -8.06
CA GLY A 543 -15.19 2.17 -8.05
C GLY A 543 -15.83 0.89 -7.48
N ASN A 544 -15.18 -0.28 -7.54
CA ASN A 544 -15.62 -1.59 -6.99
C ASN A 544 -14.89 -2.76 -7.67
N THR A 545 -14.15 -2.51 -8.76
CA THR A 545 -13.33 -3.52 -9.41
C THR A 545 -12.16 -3.88 -8.49
N PRO A 546 -11.96 -5.15 -8.10
CA PRO A 546 -10.76 -5.53 -7.36
C PRO A 546 -9.54 -5.12 -8.18
N VAL A 547 -8.54 -4.49 -7.54
CA VAL A 547 -7.26 -4.14 -8.16
C VAL A 547 -6.81 -5.34 -9.00
N LEU A 548 -6.64 -5.10 -10.31
CA LEU A 548 -6.40 -6.17 -11.28
C LEU A 548 -5.16 -6.97 -10.81
N CYS A 549 -4.06 -6.27 -10.49
CA CYS A 549 -2.84 -6.89 -9.99
C CYS A 549 -2.89 -7.05 -8.46
N PRO A 550 -2.68 -8.26 -7.90
CA PRO A 550 -2.54 -8.39 -6.47
C PRO A 550 -1.33 -7.55 -6.00
N PRO A 551 -1.46 -6.73 -4.94
CA PRO A 551 -0.41 -5.76 -4.54
C PRO A 551 0.97 -6.38 -4.27
N GLU A 552 1.03 -7.67 -3.95
CA GLU A 552 2.25 -8.45 -3.71
C GLU A 552 3.19 -8.51 -4.93
N TYR A 553 2.60 -8.57 -6.13
CA TYR A 553 3.34 -8.66 -7.39
C TYR A 553 4.05 -7.33 -7.69
N MET A 554 3.39 -6.22 -7.38
CA MET A 554 3.88 -4.86 -7.64
C MET A 554 5.14 -4.53 -6.84
N VAL A 555 5.26 -5.03 -5.61
CA VAL A 555 6.47 -4.83 -4.77
C VAL A 555 7.69 -5.43 -5.46
N CYS A 556 7.62 -6.70 -5.85
CA CYS A 556 8.74 -7.36 -6.50
C CYS A 556 9.04 -6.74 -7.86
N PHE A 557 7.99 -6.42 -8.64
CA PHE A 557 8.14 -5.76 -9.93
C PHE A 557 8.83 -4.40 -9.82
N LEU A 558 8.47 -3.56 -8.84
CA LEU A 558 9.13 -2.27 -8.59
C LEU A 558 10.64 -2.41 -8.45
N HIS A 559 11.11 -3.26 -7.54
CA HIS A 559 12.54 -3.44 -7.28
C HIS A 559 13.31 -3.92 -8.52
N ARG A 560 12.69 -4.80 -9.31
CA ARG A 560 13.30 -5.37 -10.52
C ARG A 560 13.37 -4.30 -11.61
N LEU A 561 12.32 -3.48 -11.72
CA LEU A 561 12.25 -2.36 -12.65
C LEU A 561 13.25 -1.26 -12.29
N VAL A 562 13.37 -0.89 -11.01
CA VAL A 562 14.39 0.06 -10.53
C VAL A 562 15.80 -0.42 -10.90
N SER A 563 16.10 -1.70 -10.66
CA SER A 563 17.41 -2.27 -11.01
C SER A 563 17.70 -2.22 -12.52
N ALA A 564 16.73 -2.57 -13.37
CA ALA A 564 16.88 -2.53 -14.82
C ALA A 564 16.95 -1.09 -15.38
N LEU A 565 16.13 -0.18 -14.85
CA LEU A 565 16.12 1.23 -15.19
C LEU A 565 17.46 1.89 -14.88
N ARG A 566 17.99 1.69 -13.66
CA ARG A 566 19.29 2.24 -13.25
C ARG A 566 20.44 1.73 -14.10
N PHE A 567 20.41 0.45 -14.49
CA PHE A 567 21.39 -0.12 -15.39
C PHE A 567 21.45 0.63 -16.74
N TYR A 568 20.31 0.83 -17.40
CA TYR A 568 20.28 1.55 -18.68
C TYR A 568 20.56 3.05 -18.52
N TRP A 569 20.15 3.65 -17.41
CA TRP A 569 20.47 5.05 -17.12
C TRP A 569 21.98 5.26 -16.99
N ASP A 570 22.67 4.42 -16.22
CA ASP A 570 24.12 4.52 -16.02
C ASP A 570 24.89 4.09 -17.28
N GLU A 571 24.37 3.17 -18.09
CA GLU A 571 24.91 2.85 -19.41
C GLU A 571 24.82 4.06 -20.37
N TYR A 572 23.71 4.79 -20.37
CA TYR A 572 23.58 6.02 -21.14
C TYR A 572 24.55 7.11 -20.66
N LYS A 573 24.78 7.21 -19.34
CA LYS A 573 25.82 8.10 -18.79
C LYS A 573 27.23 7.74 -19.27
N ALA A 574 27.52 6.45 -19.39
CA ALA A 574 28.81 5.97 -19.88
C ALA A 574 29.02 6.29 -21.37
N SER A 575 27.95 6.26 -22.19
CA SER A 575 28.02 6.62 -23.61
C SER A 575 27.91 8.13 -23.87
N ASN A 576 27.21 8.87 -23.02
CA ASN A 576 27.05 10.32 -23.09
C ASN A 576 27.62 11.00 -21.84
N PRO A 577 28.87 11.51 -21.87
CA PRO A 577 29.50 12.16 -20.72
C PRO A 577 28.76 13.39 -20.20
N ARG A 578 27.90 14.03 -21.00
CA ARG A 578 27.06 15.14 -20.57
C ARG A 578 25.82 14.69 -19.80
N ALA A 579 25.46 13.42 -19.79
CA ALA A 579 24.33 12.95 -19.00
C ALA A 579 24.63 12.95 -17.49
N SER A 580 23.62 12.65 -16.67
CA SER A 580 23.76 12.46 -15.21
C SER A 580 23.69 10.99 -14.83
N PHE A 581 24.32 10.62 -13.71
CA PHE A 581 24.17 9.27 -13.15
C PHE A 581 22.76 9.05 -12.61
N SER A 582 22.33 7.78 -12.51
CA SER A 582 21.05 7.41 -11.92
C SER A 582 20.90 7.88 -10.47
N GLU A 583 22.01 8.06 -9.76
CA GLU A 583 22.04 8.63 -8.41
C GLU A 583 21.55 10.08 -8.33
N GLU A 584 21.63 10.84 -9.43
CA GLU A 584 21.17 12.23 -9.57
C GLU A 584 19.78 12.33 -10.21
N ALA A 585 19.13 11.20 -10.51
CA ALA A 585 17.86 11.17 -11.23
C ALA A 585 16.75 11.98 -10.54
N TYR A 586 15.93 12.62 -11.37
CA TYR A 586 14.67 13.29 -11.06
C TYR A 586 13.80 13.34 -12.32
N ILE A 587 12.54 13.73 -12.16
CA ILE A 587 11.60 13.94 -13.26
C ILE A 587 11.54 15.43 -13.57
N PRO A 588 11.97 15.87 -14.77
CA PRO A 588 11.90 17.27 -15.15
C PRO A 588 10.45 17.81 -15.15
N PRO A 589 10.22 19.02 -14.63
CA PRO A 589 8.87 19.57 -14.45
C PRO A 589 8.09 19.77 -15.75
N GLN A 590 8.77 19.87 -16.90
CA GLN A 590 8.19 19.98 -18.24
C GLN A 590 7.11 18.92 -18.48
N ILE A 591 7.36 17.70 -18.03
CA ILE A 591 6.48 16.53 -18.21
C ILE A 591 5.10 16.75 -17.57
N PHE A 592 5.01 17.56 -16.52
CA PHE A 592 3.77 17.73 -15.75
C PHE A 592 2.74 18.64 -16.44
N TYR A 593 3.20 19.59 -17.27
CA TYR A 593 2.34 20.60 -17.87
C TYR A 593 2.33 20.60 -19.40
N ASN A 594 3.25 19.90 -20.08
CA ASN A 594 3.27 19.84 -21.53
C ASN A 594 2.26 18.86 -22.15
N GLY A 595 1.49 18.11 -21.34
CA GLY A 595 0.43 17.23 -21.82
C GLY A 595 0.88 16.00 -22.62
N LYS A 596 2.19 15.70 -22.68
CA LYS A 596 2.72 14.53 -23.40
C LYS A 596 2.60 13.22 -22.62
N VAL A 597 2.45 13.30 -21.29
CA VAL A 597 2.22 12.17 -20.40
C VAL A 597 0.82 12.26 -19.81
N ASP A 598 0.05 11.19 -19.99
CA ASP A 598 -1.24 11.01 -19.34
C ASP A 598 -1.06 10.41 -17.94
N TYR A 599 -1.82 10.94 -17.01
CA TYR A 599 -1.83 10.57 -15.60
C TYR A 599 -3.24 10.15 -15.13
N PHE A 600 -4.13 9.76 -16.05
CA PHE A 600 -5.39 9.07 -15.74
C PHE A 600 -6.28 9.85 -14.77
N ASP A 601 -6.43 11.16 -15.01
CA ASP A 601 -7.19 12.09 -14.15
C ASP A 601 -6.72 12.21 -12.69
N LEU A 602 -5.52 11.70 -12.35
CA LEU A 602 -4.95 11.88 -11.02
C LEU A 602 -4.82 13.38 -10.69
N GLN A 603 -5.14 13.74 -9.45
CA GLN A 603 -5.12 15.13 -9.02
C GLN A 603 -3.72 15.73 -9.11
N ARG A 604 -3.68 17.01 -9.48
CA ARG A 604 -2.46 17.82 -9.41
C ARG A 604 -2.46 18.59 -8.11
N LEU A 605 -1.30 19.13 -7.74
CA LEU A 605 -1.16 19.96 -6.54
C LEU A 605 -2.17 21.12 -6.52
N GLY A 606 -2.37 21.78 -7.65
CA GLY A 606 -3.35 22.87 -7.78
C GLY A 606 -4.78 22.42 -8.12
N GLY A 607 -5.08 21.13 -8.07
CA GLY A 607 -6.42 20.56 -8.31
C GLY A 607 -6.57 19.91 -9.69
N LEU A 608 -7.75 20.07 -10.31
CA LEU A 608 -8.07 19.46 -11.59
C LEU A 608 -7.23 20.03 -12.73
N LEU A 609 -6.71 19.17 -13.60
CA LEU A 609 -5.87 19.56 -14.74
C LEU A 609 -6.58 20.55 -15.68
N SER A 610 -7.87 20.33 -15.96
CA SER A 610 -8.70 21.23 -16.78
C SER A 610 -8.81 22.63 -16.17
N HIS A 611 -8.98 22.72 -14.85
CA HIS A 611 -9.00 24.00 -14.13
C HIS A 611 -7.65 24.71 -14.22
N LEU A 612 -6.55 23.99 -14.03
CA LEU A 612 -5.20 24.55 -14.11
C LEU A 612 -4.88 25.07 -15.51
N ARG A 613 -5.19 24.29 -16.54
CA ARG A 613 -5.04 24.71 -17.95
C ARG A 613 -5.82 26.00 -18.22
N LYS A 614 -7.03 26.16 -17.66
CA LYS A 614 -7.83 27.37 -17.82
C LYS A 614 -7.28 28.58 -17.05
N THR A 615 -6.89 28.39 -15.79
CA THR A 615 -6.50 29.48 -14.87
C THR A 615 -5.05 29.94 -15.11
N LEU A 616 -4.15 29.01 -15.44
CA LEU A 616 -2.71 29.27 -15.61
C LEU A 616 -2.27 29.27 -17.09
N LYS A 617 -3.21 29.42 -18.04
CA LYS A 617 -2.89 29.48 -19.49
C LYS A 617 -1.85 30.54 -19.85
N ASP A 618 -1.92 31.71 -19.21
CA ASP A 618 -1.04 32.83 -19.49
C ASP A 618 0.37 32.57 -18.92
N ASP A 619 0.43 31.89 -17.76
CA ASP A 619 1.68 31.44 -17.15
C ASP A 619 2.34 30.32 -17.97
N LEU A 620 1.58 29.38 -18.51
CA LEU A 620 2.09 28.35 -19.43
C LEU A 620 2.67 28.97 -20.70
N ALA A 621 1.98 29.95 -21.29
CA ALA A 621 2.43 30.63 -22.49
C ALA A 621 3.68 31.49 -22.23
N SER A 622 3.77 32.16 -21.09
CA SER A 622 4.87 33.09 -20.77
C SER A 622 6.11 32.40 -20.19
N LYS A 623 5.94 31.36 -19.36
CA LYS A 623 7.04 30.69 -18.66
C LYS A 623 7.54 29.43 -19.36
N ALA A 624 6.67 28.76 -20.13
CA ALA A 624 6.98 27.49 -20.78
C ALA A 624 6.73 27.50 -22.30
N ASN A 625 6.33 28.63 -22.89
CA ASN A 625 6.02 28.75 -24.33
C ASN A 625 4.96 27.75 -24.85
N ILE A 626 4.10 27.24 -23.96
CA ILE A 626 3.05 26.27 -24.30
C ILE A 626 1.73 27.02 -24.50
N VAL A 627 1.11 26.82 -25.67
CA VAL A 627 -0.25 27.33 -25.94
C VAL A 627 -1.22 26.17 -25.99
N ILE A 628 -2.22 26.23 -25.12
CA ILE A 628 -3.34 25.29 -25.10
C ILE A 628 -4.26 25.60 -26.28
N ASP A 629 -4.64 24.56 -27.04
CA ASP A 629 -5.64 24.71 -28.10
C ASP A 629 -6.98 25.19 -27.48
N PRO A 630 -7.59 26.27 -28.00
CA PRO A 630 -8.93 26.68 -27.59
C PRO A 630 -9.97 25.53 -27.63
N LEU A 631 -9.80 24.56 -28.53
CA LEU A 631 -10.65 23.36 -28.60
C LEU A 631 -10.50 22.44 -27.39
N GLU A 632 -9.29 22.29 -26.82
CA GLU A 632 -9.09 21.52 -25.58
C GLU A 632 -9.69 22.23 -24.35
N LEU A 633 -9.90 23.54 -24.40
CA LEU A 633 -10.60 24.31 -23.37
C LEU A 633 -12.14 24.22 -23.50
N GLN A 634 -12.65 23.76 -24.65
CA GLN A 634 -14.08 23.63 -24.95
C GLN A 634 -14.66 22.24 -24.63
N ALA A 635 -13.89 21.32 -24.03
CA ALA A 635 -14.39 20.00 -23.67
C ALA A 635 -15.43 20.06 -22.52
N ALA A 636 -16.65 19.64 -22.86
CA ALA A 636 -17.81 19.32 -22.02
C ALA A 636 -18.35 20.45 -21.12
N THR A 637 -19.04 21.41 -21.74
CA THR A 637 -20.21 22.02 -21.08
C THR A 637 -21.25 20.91 -20.85
N MET A 638 -21.89 20.93 -19.68
CA MET A 638 -22.89 19.95 -19.25
C MET A 638 -24.13 19.87 -20.18
N ASP A 639 -24.23 20.76 -21.17
CA ASP A 639 -25.37 20.90 -22.09
C ASP A 639 -25.30 19.99 -23.34
N ASP A 640 -24.18 19.28 -23.62
CA ASP A 640 -24.06 18.42 -24.80
C ASP A 640 -24.43 16.94 -24.55
N LEU A 641 -25.15 16.63 -23.47
CA LEU A 641 -25.67 15.27 -23.19
C LEU A 641 -27.18 15.11 -23.41
N ASP A 642 -27.83 16.07 -24.07
CA ASP A 642 -29.28 16.08 -24.30
C ASP A 642 -29.66 15.68 -25.75
N GLU A 643 -29.14 14.60 -26.33
CA GLU A 643 -29.76 13.99 -27.53
C GLU A 643 -29.52 12.47 -27.59
N ASP A 644 -30.15 11.73 -26.67
CA ASP A 644 -30.58 10.36 -26.93
C ASP A 644 -32.02 10.21 -26.37
N GLU A 645 -32.96 10.78 -27.11
CA GLU A 645 -34.40 10.55 -26.94
C GLU A 645 -34.74 9.10 -27.33
N GLU A 646 -35.18 8.28 -26.37
CA GLU A 646 -36.26 7.28 -26.55
C GLU A 646 -36.67 6.64 -25.20
N PRO A 647 -37.93 6.21 -25.05
CA PRO A 647 -38.80 6.85 -24.05
C PRO A 647 -39.01 6.05 -22.76
N ALA A 648 -39.04 6.76 -21.65
CA ALA A 648 -39.42 6.25 -20.34
C ALA A 648 -40.94 6.01 -20.25
N PRO A 649 -41.38 4.88 -19.65
CA PRO A 649 -42.77 4.68 -19.28
C PRO A 649 -43.11 5.49 -18.02
N SER A 650 -44.25 6.15 -18.14
CA SER A 650 -44.93 7.01 -17.18
C SER A 650 -45.35 6.33 -15.86
N ALA A 651 -45.37 7.16 -14.83
CA ALA A 651 -46.24 7.15 -13.65
C ALA A 651 -45.87 6.25 -12.45
N ALA A 652 -45.41 6.86 -11.35
CA ALA A 652 -46.29 7.16 -10.20
C ALA A 652 -45.54 7.85 -9.02
N GLN A 653 -46.09 9.00 -8.64
CA GLN A 653 -46.31 9.49 -7.27
C GLN A 653 -45.14 9.95 -6.36
N ARG A 654 -45.24 11.26 -6.06
CA ARG A 654 -44.69 12.02 -4.92
C ARG A 654 -44.70 11.26 -3.59
N PRO A 655 -43.77 11.62 -2.67
CA PRO A 655 -44.22 12.19 -1.41
C PRO A 655 -43.54 13.51 -1.02
N MET A 656 -44.31 14.29 -0.25
CA MET A 656 -44.05 15.62 0.29
C MET A 656 -42.82 15.74 1.18
N GLN A 657 -42.21 16.92 1.05
CA GLN A 657 -41.55 17.75 2.08
C GLN A 657 -41.67 17.25 3.53
N ALA A 658 -40.55 16.83 4.11
CA ALA A 658 -40.33 16.80 5.55
C ALA A 658 -39.08 17.61 5.90
N LEU A 659 -39.32 18.56 6.81
CA LEU A 659 -38.45 19.57 7.40
C LEU A 659 -36.98 19.20 7.65
N ALA A 660 -36.15 20.20 7.40
CA ALA A 660 -34.77 20.33 7.82
C ALA A 660 -34.59 20.08 9.34
N ILE A 661 -33.93 18.97 9.68
CA ILE A 661 -33.20 18.83 10.93
C ILE A 661 -31.76 18.52 10.56
N GLY A 662 -30.91 19.51 10.77
CA GLY A 662 -29.46 19.37 10.68
C GLY A 662 -28.95 18.36 11.69
N GLY A 663 -28.04 17.50 11.26
CA GLY A 663 -27.45 16.47 12.10
C GLY A 663 -26.54 15.59 11.25
N ALA A 664 -25.31 16.06 11.04
CA ALA A 664 -24.26 15.36 10.32
C ALA A 664 -23.96 14.01 11.00
N LEU A 665 -24.48 12.91 10.45
CA LEU A 665 -24.09 11.55 10.78
C LEU A 665 -23.39 10.94 9.55
N PRO A 666 -22.05 10.85 9.53
CA PRO A 666 -21.37 10.14 8.45
C PRO A 666 -21.46 8.63 8.69
N LEU A 667 -22.19 7.95 7.81
CA LEU A 667 -22.12 6.49 7.62
C LEU A 667 -20.67 6.08 7.24
N PRO A 668 -20.13 4.97 7.76
CA PRO A 668 -18.72 4.64 7.59
C PRO A 668 -18.46 4.05 6.20
N ARG A 669 -17.66 4.75 5.38
CA ARG A 669 -17.01 4.16 4.20
C ARG A 669 -15.91 3.17 4.65
N PRO A 670 -15.69 2.05 3.92
CA PRO A 670 -14.76 0.99 4.33
C PRO A 670 -13.29 1.44 4.33
N GLY A 671 -12.55 0.91 5.30
CA GLY A 671 -11.22 1.33 5.72
C GLY A 671 -10.15 1.46 4.62
N TRP A 672 -9.53 2.64 4.59
CA TRP A 672 -8.14 2.80 4.20
C TRP A 672 -7.30 2.73 5.48
N LEU A 673 -6.20 1.97 5.46
CA LEU A 673 -5.24 1.72 6.57
C LEU A 673 -5.59 0.60 7.56
N SER A 674 -5.62 -0.64 7.06
CA SER A 674 -5.34 -1.84 7.87
C SER A 674 -3.82 -1.96 8.13
N SER A 675 -3.31 -1.18 9.09
CA SER A 675 -2.10 -1.52 9.85
C SER A 675 -2.40 -1.20 11.32
N PRO A 676 -2.38 -2.17 12.26
CA PRO A 676 -2.79 -1.95 13.64
C PRO A 676 -1.94 -0.92 14.40
N THR A 677 -0.79 -0.53 13.86
CA THR A 677 0.23 0.29 14.52
C THR A 677 -0.02 1.80 14.52
N LEU A 678 -1.05 2.34 13.84
CA LEU A 678 -1.37 3.78 13.85
C LEU A 678 -2.84 4.09 14.23
N GLY A 679 -3.65 3.06 14.48
CA GLY A 679 -5.06 3.19 14.81
C GLY A 679 -5.37 3.91 16.13
N ARG A 680 -4.35 4.11 16.99
CA ARG A 680 -4.49 4.81 18.27
C ARG A 680 -4.23 6.33 18.19
N ALA A 681 -3.67 6.83 17.07
CA ALA A 681 -3.35 8.25 16.88
C ALA A 681 -4.05 8.89 15.65
N ASN A 682 -4.64 8.12 14.74
CA ASN A 682 -5.14 8.61 13.44
C ASN A 682 -6.67 8.78 13.35
N ARG A 683 -7.32 9.57 14.21
CA ARG A 683 -8.76 9.90 14.04
C ARG A 683 -9.11 11.39 14.09
N PHE A 684 -8.15 12.26 13.80
CA PHE A 684 -8.40 13.70 13.63
C PHE A 684 -9.07 13.96 12.27
N LEU A 685 -10.40 13.84 12.28
CA LEU A 685 -11.46 14.51 11.52
C LEU A 685 -11.21 14.97 10.05
N SER A 686 -12.13 14.54 9.18
CA SER A 686 -12.50 15.18 7.91
C SER A 686 -13.73 16.07 8.13
N THR A 687 -13.70 17.35 7.73
CA THR A 687 -14.86 18.10 7.18
C THR A 687 -14.35 19.34 6.43
N ALA A 688 -14.97 19.60 5.27
CA ALA A 688 -14.60 20.54 4.20
C ALA A 688 -14.94 22.02 4.44
N ALA A 689 -14.37 22.93 3.61
CA ALA A 689 -15.07 23.72 2.57
C ALA A 689 -14.49 25.15 2.29
N VAL A 690 -14.17 25.38 0.99
CA VAL A 690 -14.47 26.56 0.11
C VAL A 690 -13.92 27.99 0.40
N SER A 691 -13.13 28.52 -0.57
CA SER A 691 -13.23 29.84 -1.28
C SER A 691 -11.84 30.24 -1.84
N LEU A 692 -11.52 30.46 -3.13
CA LEU A 692 -12.02 31.26 -4.27
C LEU A 692 -11.53 32.74 -4.37
N MET A 693 -10.95 33.04 -5.55
CA MET A 693 -10.72 34.34 -6.24
C MET A 693 -9.44 35.14 -5.86
N THR A 694 -8.59 35.64 -6.79
CA THR A 694 -8.86 36.65 -7.86
C THR A 694 -7.68 36.78 -8.87
N PRO A 695 -7.87 37.44 -10.05
CA PRO A 695 -6.94 37.43 -11.22
C PRO A 695 -6.24 38.78 -11.53
N ARG A 696 -5.22 38.82 -12.43
CA ARG A 696 -4.82 40.01 -13.25
C ARG A 696 -3.70 39.79 -14.33
N ARG A 697 -4.03 40.18 -15.59
CA ARG A 697 -3.31 40.86 -16.73
C ARG A 697 -1.98 40.37 -17.37
N LEU A 698 -2.08 39.90 -18.64
CA LEU A 698 -1.71 40.49 -19.97
C LEU A 698 -0.36 41.24 -20.22
N LEU A 699 0.52 40.71 -21.11
CA LEU A 699 0.81 41.19 -22.51
C LEU A 699 2.13 40.65 -23.15
N SER A 700 2.05 40.44 -24.48
CA SER A 700 3.09 40.45 -25.54
C SER A 700 3.81 39.14 -25.96
N THR A 701 4.45 39.22 -27.13
CA THR A 701 4.47 38.21 -28.21
C THR A 701 5.87 37.70 -28.55
N MET A 702 6.08 36.38 -28.52
CA MET A 702 7.12 35.62 -29.26
C MET A 702 6.57 34.23 -29.64
N GLU A 703 7.25 33.52 -30.56
CA GLU A 703 6.79 32.33 -31.29
C GLU A 703 6.30 31.17 -30.38
N LYS A 704 5.16 30.57 -30.75
CA LYS A 704 4.33 29.70 -29.88
C LYS A 704 4.16 28.30 -30.46
N VAL A 705 4.39 27.26 -29.66
CA VAL A 705 4.22 25.84 -30.05
C VAL A 705 2.87 25.31 -29.56
N LYS A 706 2.10 24.67 -30.45
CA LYS A 706 0.80 24.03 -30.15
C LYS A 706 1.02 22.60 -29.63
N VAL A 707 0.43 22.27 -28.49
CA VAL A 707 0.44 20.92 -27.90
C VAL A 707 -0.85 20.19 -28.26
N ARG A 708 -0.75 18.90 -28.60
CA ARG A 708 -1.88 17.95 -28.70
C ARG A 708 -1.69 16.85 -27.67
N SER A 709 -2.75 16.54 -26.90
CA SER A 709 -2.80 15.34 -26.05
C SER A 709 -3.00 14.10 -26.94
N LEU A 710 -2.08 13.12 -26.87
CA LEU A 710 -2.17 11.87 -27.64
C LEU A 710 -2.50 10.69 -26.70
N ASN A 711 -3.37 9.78 -27.15
CA ASN A 711 -3.58 8.51 -26.43
C ASN A 711 -2.28 7.70 -26.39
N VAL A 712 -2.08 6.91 -25.34
CA VAL A 712 -0.85 6.10 -25.14
C VAL A 712 -0.49 5.27 -26.37
N GLU A 713 -1.48 4.70 -27.05
CA GLU A 713 -1.32 3.85 -28.25
C GLU A 713 -0.95 4.64 -29.54
N GLN A 714 -1.09 5.97 -29.55
CA GLN A 714 -0.81 6.82 -30.71
C GLN A 714 0.56 7.50 -30.66
N ARG A 715 1.32 7.35 -29.56
CA ARG A 715 2.60 8.05 -29.37
C ARG A 715 3.73 7.35 -30.11
N THR A 716 4.50 8.12 -30.86
CA THR A 716 5.66 7.64 -31.61
C THR A 716 6.97 7.85 -30.82
N ARG A 717 8.07 7.22 -31.29
CA ARG A 717 9.43 7.51 -30.80
C ARG A 717 9.76 9.00 -30.85
N GLU A 718 9.34 9.69 -31.91
CA GLU A 718 9.57 11.13 -32.08
C GLU A 718 8.78 11.98 -31.08
N ASP A 719 7.61 11.51 -30.62
CA ASP A 719 6.85 12.17 -29.55
C ASP A 719 7.54 12.07 -28.20
N ILE A 720 8.31 11.00 -27.98
CA ILE A 720 8.98 10.72 -26.71
C ILE A 720 10.39 11.32 -26.68
N GLU A 721 11.27 10.88 -27.59
CA GLU A 721 12.68 11.32 -27.62
C GLU A 721 12.86 12.70 -28.28
N GLY A 722 11.90 13.13 -29.10
CA GLY A 722 12.00 14.35 -29.86
C GLY A 722 12.72 14.18 -31.21
N SER A 723 12.76 15.26 -31.97
CA SER A 723 13.43 15.41 -33.27
C SER A 723 13.99 16.84 -33.40
N HIS A 724 14.66 17.18 -34.50
CA HIS A 724 15.21 18.54 -34.70
C HIS A 724 14.17 19.67 -34.61
N TRP A 725 12.88 19.37 -34.74
CA TRP A 725 11.77 20.33 -34.67
C TRP A 725 10.84 20.10 -33.46
N ASN A 726 11.11 19.09 -32.62
CA ASN A 726 10.23 18.69 -31.52
C ASN A 726 11.09 18.29 -30.31
N GLU A 727 10.90 18.93 -29.16
CA GLU A 727 11.65 18.63 -27.93
C GLU A 727 11.19 17.32 -27.24
N GLY A 728 10.25 16.57 -27.83
CA GLY A 728 9.76 15.30 -27.31
C GLY A 728 9.03 15.48 -25.98
N LEU A 729 9.30 14.60 -25.01
CA LEU A 729 8.76 14.69 -23.64
C LEU A 729 9.19 15.93 -22.87
N LEU A 730 10.26 16.62 -23.27
CA LEU A 730 10.82 17.75 -22.51
C LEU A 730 10.48 19.12 -23.12
N LEU A 731 9.40 19.18 -23.90
CA LEU A 731 8.88 20.43 -24.46
C LEU A 731 8.52 21.44 -23.36
N GLY A 732 8.95 22.69 -23.57
CA GLY A 732 8.55 23.83 -22.74
C GLY A 732 9.45 24.04 -21.53
N ARG A 733 10.76 23.92 -21.72
CA ARG A 733 11.76 24.06 -20.68
C ARG A 733 11.69 25.45 -20.00
N PRO A 734 11.57 25.52 -18.66
CA PRO A 734 11.61 26.76 -17.92
C PRO A 734 13.06 27.26 -17.76
N PRO A 735 13.29 28.56 -17.54
CA PRO A 735 14.65 29.13 -17.46
C PRO A 735 15.45 28.60 -16.26
N GLU A 736 14.80 28.13 -15.20
CA GLU A 736 15.44 27.57 -14.01
C GLU A 736 15.93 26.13 -14.19
N GLU A 737 15.47 25.42 -15.22
CA GLU A 737 15.86 24.03 -15.50
C GLU A 737 17.22 23.98 -16.21
N PRO A 738 18.16 23.08 -15.83
CA PRO A 738 19.43 22.91 -16.52
C PRO A 738 19.28 22.52 -18.00
N GLU A 739 20.22 22.95 -18.87
CA GLU A 739 20.24 22.49 -20.28
C GLU A 739 20.84 21.10 -20.45
N GLN A 740 21.51 20.60 -19.41
CA GLN A 740 22.21 19.32 -19.44
C GLN A 740 21.18 18.17 -19.52
N PRO A 741 21.31 17.24 -20.49
CA PRO A 741 20.42 16.10 -20.57
C PRO A 741 20.62 15.21 -19.34
N LEU A 742 19.55 14.69 -18.75
CA LEU A 742 19.67 13.73 -17.65
C LEU A 742 19.93 12.32 -18.15
N THR A 743 19.09 11.87 -19.08
CA THR A 743 19.07 10.53 -19.66
C THR A 743 18.24 10.54 -20.96
N GLU A 744 17.97 9.38 -21.56
CA GLU A 744 16.98 9.23 -22.64
C GLU A 744 15.56 9.50 -22.13
N ASN A 745 14.72 10.18 -22.92
CA ASN A 745 13.38 10.59 -22.47
C ASN A 745 12.49 9.38 -22.16
N SER A 746 12.65 8.27 -22.90
CA SER A 746 11.96 7.02 -22.59
C SER A 746 12.26 6.49 -21.18
N LEU A 747 13.48 6.67 -20.66
CA LEU A 747 13.84 6.26 -19.30
C LEU A 747 13.24 7.18 -18.24
N LEU A 748 13.09 8.48 -18.53
CA LEU A 748 12.34 9.40 -17.66
C LEU A 748 10.88 8.97 -17.54
N GLU A 749 10.26 8.54 -18.65
CA GLU A 749 8.88 8.08 -18.65
C GLU A 749 8.71 6.77 -17.86
N VAL A 750 9.67 5.84 -17.96
CA VAL A 750 9.71 4.63 -17.13
C VAL A 750 9.86 4.98 -15.65
N LEU A 751 10.70 5.96 -15.30
CA LEU A 751 10.87 6.43 -13.93
C LEU A 751 9.59 7.05 -13.37
N ASP A 752 8.91 7.90 -14.14
CA ASP A 752 7.61 8.49 -13.74
C ASP A 752 6.57 7.39 -13.48
N GLY A 753 6.47 6.39 -14.38
CA GLY A 753 5.61 5.23 -14.17
C GLY A 753 6.00 4.38 -12.96
N THR A 754 7.29 4.29 -12.64
CA THR A 754 7.82 3.59 -11.46
C THR A 754 7.40 4.29 -10.17
N VAL A 755 7.47 5.63 -10.13
CA VAL A 755 7.00 6.44 -8.99
C VAL A 755 5.49 6.27 -8.82
N MET A 756 4.72 6.32 -9.91
CA MET A 756 3.28 6.10 -9.89
C MET A 756 2.93 4.69 -9.39
N MET A 757 3.64 3.66 -9.83
CA MET A 757 3.46 2.28 -9.35
C MET A 757 3.65 2.16 -7.83
N TYR A 758 4.64 2.87 -7.26
CA TYR A 758 4.83 2.88 -5.80
C TYR A 758 3.60 3.46 -5.08
N ASN A 759 3.05 4.56 -5.61
CA ASN A 759 1.87 5.21 -5.05
C ASN A 759 0.61 4.34 -5.13
N LEU A 760 0.42 3.61 -6.25
CA LEU A 760 -0.80 2.84 -6.50
C LEU A 760 -0.98 1.66 -5.54
N SER A 761 0.08 0.92 -5.20
CA SER A 761 -0.09 -0.31 -4.40
C SER A 761 1.12 -0.72 -3.55
N VAL A 762 2.35 -0.39 -3.95
CA VAL A 762 3.56 -0.91 -3.27
C VAL A 762 3.61 -0.46 -1.82
N HIS A 763 3.41 0.83 -1.54
CA HIS A 763 3.48 1.33 -0.16
C HIS A 763 2.51 0.61 0.79
N GLN A 764 1.26 0.41 0.34
CA GLN A 764 0.24 -0.29 1.13
C GLN A 764 0.64 -1.75 1.39
N GLN A 765 1.27 -2.39 0.40
CA GLN A 765 1.70 -3.77 0.53
C GLN A 765 2.90 -3.94 1.47
N LEU A 766 3.84 -2.98 1.47
CA LEU A 766 4.89 -2.95 2.49
C LEU A 766 4.25 -2.89 3.89
N GLY A 767 3.29 -1.99 4.12
CA GLY A 767 2.58 -1.92 5.40
C GLY A 767 1.94 -3.26 5.83
N LYS A 768 1.31 -4.00 4.91
CA LYS A 768 0.73 -5.32 5.21
C LYS A 768 1.77 -6.38 5.54
N MET A 769 2.92 -6.36 4.87
CA MET A 769 4.00 -7.35 5.06
C MET A 769 4.72 -7.19 6.41
N VAL A 770 4.73 -5.99 6.99
CA VAL A 770 5.21 -5.76 8.37
C VAL A 770 4.39 -6.55 9.39
N GLY A 771 3.10 -6.81 9.11
CA GLY A 771 2.22 -7.57 10.01
C GLY A 771 2.77 -8.95 10.39
N VAL A 772 3.61 -9.58 9.54
CA VAL A 772 4.27 -10.84 9.90
C VAL A 772 5.26 -10.66 11.07
N SER A 773 5.95 -9.52 11.14
CA SER A 773 6.81 -9.18 12.28
C SER A 773 5.98 -8.88 13.53
N ASP A 774 4.82 -8.25 13.37
CA ASP A 774 3.91 -7.98 14.48
C ASP A 774 3.33 -9.29 15.04
N ASP A 775 2.92 -10.23 14.18
CA ASP A 775 2.51 -11.58 14.57
C ASP A 775 3.62 -12.29 15.36
N VAL A 776 4.87 -12.26 14.88
CA VAL A 776 6.00 -12.87 15.61
C VAL A 776 6.14 -12.27 17.01
N ASN A 777 6.02 -10.95 17.14
CA ASN A 777 6.12 -10.28 18.44
C ASN A 777 4.95 -10.63 19.36
N GLU A 778 3.71 -10.63 18.86
CA GLU A 778 2.52 -10.95 19.64
C GLU A 778 2.57 -12.39 20.16
N TYR A 779 2.90 -13.35 19.30
CA TYR A 779 3.04 -14.76 19.70
C TYR A 779 4.22 -14.99 20.64
N ALA A 780 5.32 -14.24 20.50
CA ALA A 780 6.47 -14.34 21.40
C ALA A 780 6.11 -13.84 22.80
N MET A 781 5.31 -12.76 22.88
CA MET A 781 4.78 -12.27 24.14
C MET A 781 3.77 -13.25 24.76
N ALA A 782 2.88 -13.85 23.96
CA ALA A 782 1.92 -14.85 24.44
C ALA A 782 2.60 -16.13 24.97
N LEU A 783 3.66 -16.59 24.29
CA LEU A 783 4.47 -17.71 24.76
C LEU A 783 5.12 -17.40 26.11
N ARG A 784 5.72 -16.21 26.25
CA ARG A 784 6.35 -15.79 27.50
C ARG A 784 5.36 -15.67 28.66
N ASP A 785 4.19 -15.09 28.43
CA ASP A 785 3.13 -15.01 29.45
C ASP A 785 2.66 -16.43 29.86
N THR A 786 2.59 -17.35 28.90
CA THR A 786 2.27 -18.76 29.17
C THR A 786 3.37 -19.44 30.01
N GLU A 787 4.65 -19.18 29.72
CA GLU A 787 5.78 -19.68 30.51
C GLU A 787 5.83 -19.09 31.94
N ASP A 788 5.47 -17.82 32.08
CA ASP A 788 5.32 -17.18 33.40
C ASP A 788 4.15 -17.81 34.19
N LYS A 789 3.01 -18.09 33.52
CA LYS A 789 1.87 -18.79 34.12
C LYS A 789 2.23 -20.23 34.51
N LEU A 790 3.00 -20.94 33.69
CA LEU A 790 3.51 -22.29 34.00
C LEU A 790 4.37 -22.28 35.27
N ARG A 791 5.28 -21.30 35.40
CA ARG A 791 6.11 -21.12 36.61
C ARG A 791 5.29 -20.83 37.87
N ARG A 792 4.16 -20.14 37.74
CA ARG A 792 3.24 -19.81 38.84
C ARG A 792 2.17 -20.90 39.09
N CYS A 793 2.04 -21.89 38.21
CA CYS A 793 0.99 -22.89 38.28
C CYS A 793 1.17 -23.79 39.51
N PRO A 794 0.18 -23.88 40.43
CA PRO A 794 0.26 -24.76 41.59
C PRO A 794 0.33 -26.23 41.16
N LYS A 795 1.24 -27.02 41.75
CA LYS A 795 1.42 -28.47 41.45
C LYS A 795 0.15 -29.31 41.60
N ARG A 796 -0.86 -28.84 42.34
CA ARG A 796 -2.15 -29.52 42.56
C ARG A 796 -3.11 -29.43 41.35
N ARG A 797 -3.00 -28.40 40.50
CA ARG A 797 -3.88 -28.17 39.35
C ARG A 797 -3.28 -28.78 38.08
N LYS A 798 -3.34 -30.12 37.99
CA LYS A 798 -2.83 -30.86 36.82
C LYS A 798 -3.60 -30.51 35.53
N ASP A 799 -4.88 -30.17 35.65
CA ASP A 799 -5.74 -29.68 34.58
C ASP A 799 -5.17 -28.40 33.94
N ILE A 800 -4.85 -27.39 34.76
CA ILE A 800 -4.28 -26.11 34.30
C ILE A 800 -2.88 -26.34 33.73
N LEU A 801 -2.06 -27.16 34.40
CA LEU A 801 -0.71 -27.47 33.93
C LEU A 801 -0.74 -28.11 32.54
N ALA A 802 -1.66 -29.05 32.29
CA ALA A 802 -1.81 -29.71 31.01
C ALA A 802 -2.22 -28.72 29.90
N GLU A 803 -3.19 -27.84 30.17
CA GLU A 803 -3.65 -26.86 29.18
C GLU A 803 -2.60 -25.77 28.88
N LEU A 804 -1.87 -25.31 29.89
CA LEU A 804 -0.76 -24.37 29.71
C LEU A 804 0.40 -25.01 28.95
N THR A 805 0.73 -26.28 29.20
CA THR A 805 1.78 -27.00 28.47
C THR A 805 1.38 -27.18 27.00
N LYS A 806 0.10 -27.49 26.74
CA LYS A 806 -0.44 -27.55 25.38
C LYS A 806 -0.36 -26.19 24.69
N SER A 807 -0.73 -25.11 25.37
CA SER A 807 -0.66 -23.73 24.85
C SER A 807 0.79 -23.33 24.54
N GLN A 808 1.74 -23.65 25.42
CA GLN A 808 3.17 -23.42 25.20
C GLN A 808 3.66 -24.09 23.91
N LYS A 809 3.28 -25.36 23.69
CA LYS A 809 3.63 -26.09 22.47
C LYS A 809 3.04 -25.43 21.22
N VAL A 810 1.75 -25.07 21.24
CA VAL A 810 1.08 -24.39 20.12
C VAL A 810 1.74 -23.06 19.78
N PHE A 811 2.04 -22.23 20.78
CA PHE A 811 2.71 -20.94 20.56
C PHE A 811 4.14 -21.12 20.05
N SER A 812 4.90 -22.10 20.57
CA SER A 812 6.25 -22.41 20.09
C SER A 812 6.25 -22.86 18.64
N GLU A 813 5.37 -23.79 18.25
CA GLU A 813 5.24 -24.26 16.86
C GLU A 813 4.82 -23.12 15.93
N LYS A 814 3.87 -22.29 16.35
CA LYS A 814 3.43 -21.13 15.55
C LYS A 814 4.55 -20.11 15.37
N LEU A 815 5.34 -19.82 16.41
CA LEU A 815 6.51 -18.95 16.32
C LEU A 815 7.58 -19.51 15.40
N ASP A 816 7.81 -20.82 15.43
CA ASP A 816 8.75 -21.47 14.52
C ASP A 816 8.33 -21.32 13.06
N HIS A 817 7.03 -21.36 12.76
CA HIS A 817 6.50 -21.09 11.42
C HIS A 817 6.60 -19.61 11.05
N LEU A 818 6.20 -18.72 11.95
CA LEU A 818 6.22 -17.27 11.71
C LEU A 818 7.65 -16.74 11.56
N SER A 819 8.62 -17.26 12.34
CA SER A 819 10.05 -16.91 12.23
C SER A 819 10.60 -17.25 10.85
N ARG A 820 10.28 -18.42 10.30
CA ARG A 820 10.70 -18.80 8.93
C ARG A 820 9.99 -17.97 7.85
N ARG A 821 8.71 -17.65 8.05
CA ARG A 821 7.96 -16.74 7.16
C ARG A 821 8.57 -15.33 7.19
N LEU A 822 8.95 -14.84 8.37
CA LEU A 822 9.61 -13.55 8.55
C LEU A 822 10.97 -13.54 7.81
N ALA A 823 11.76 -14.61 7.89
CA ALA A 823 13.00 -14.75 7.11
C ALA A 823 12.74 -14.63 5.59
N TRP A 824 11.66 -15.24 5.08
CA TRP A 824 11.27 -15.12 3.68
C TRP A 824 10.89 -13.69 3.30
N VAL A 825 10.05 -13.04 4.11
CA VAL A 825 9.64 -11.65 3.88
C VAL A 825 10.84 -10.71 3.94
N HIS A 826 11.78 -10.91 4.87
CA HIS A 826 13.02 -10.15 4.91
C HIS A 826 13.87 -10.34 3.65
N ALA A 827 14.00 -11.56 3.15
CA ALA A 827 14.80 -11.81 1.96
C ALA A 827 14.18 -11.23 0.67
N THR A 828 12.85 -11.21 0.56
CA THR A 828 12.13 -10.77 -0.65
C THR A 828 11.72 -9.30 -0.65
N VAL A 829 11.46 -8.71 0.52
CA VAL A 829 10.85 -7.38 0.67
C VAL A 829 11.69 -6.43 1.53
N TYR A 830 12.22 -6.88 2.67
CA TYR A 830 12.95 -6.02 3.62
C TYR A 830 14.46 -6.24 3.66
N SER A 831 15.04 -6.57 2.51
CA SER A 831 16.50 -6.68 2.40
C SER A 831 17.14 -5.29 2.30
N GLN A 832 18.43 -5.20 2.58
CA GLN A 832 19.20 -3.95 2.45
C GLN A 832 19.15 -3.39 1.03
N GLU A 833 19.17 -4.24 0.01
CA GLU A 833 19.07 -3.83 -1.39
C GLU A 833 17.70 -3.20 -1.69
N LYS A 834 16.62 -3.80 -1.19
CA LYS A 834 15.26 -3.26 -1.36
C LYS A 834 15.09 -1.93 -0.61
N MET A 835 15.75 -1.78 0.53
CA MET A 835 15.81 -0.53 1.26
C MET A 835 16.49 0.58 0.46
N LEU A 836 17.62 0.27 -0.21
CA LEU A 836 18.32 1.20 -1.09
C LEU A 836 17.47 1.62 -2.30
N ASP A 837 16.66 0.72 -2.87
CA ASP A 837 15.74 1.07 -3.95
C ASP A 837 14.67 2.08 -3.50
N ILE A 838 14.06 1.87 -2.33
CA ILE A 838 13.04 2.80 -1.80
C ILE A 838 13.68 4.14 -1.40
N TYR A 839 14.90 4.11 -0.86
CA TYR A 839 15.66 5.32 -0.55
C TYR A 839 16.07 6.11 -1.79
N TRP A 840 16.44 5.41 -2.86
CA TRP A 840 16.69 6.02 -4.16
C TRP A 840 15.42 6.68 -4.70
N LEU A 841 14.27 6.00 -4.65
CA LEU A 841 12.98 6.55 -5.07
C LEU A 841 12.57 7.79 -4.26
N LEU A 842 12.83 7.79 -2.94
CA LEU A 842 12.65 8.96 -2.08
C LEU A 842 13.48 10.14 -2.62
N ARG A 843 14.79 9.95 -2.83
CA ARG A 843 15.69 11.00 -3.32
C ARG A 843 15.31 11.52 -4.71
N VAL A 844 14.84 10.64 -5.60
CA VAL A 844 14.24 11.04 -6.89
C VAL A 844 13.07 11.98 -6.66
N CYS A 845 12.11 11.61 -5.80
CA CYS A 845 10.94 12.44 -5.53
C CYS A 845 11.33 13.80 -4.92
N LEU A 846 12.26 13.83 -3.96
CA LEU A 846 12.72 15.08 -3.36
C LEU A 846 13.30 16.04 -4.41
N ARG A 847 14.17 15.55 -5.30
CA ARG A 847 14.70 16.36 -6.40
C ARG A 847 13.60 16.82 -7.36
N THR A 848 12.70 15.92 -7.75
CA THR A 848 11.55 16.26 -8.61
C THR A 848 10.72 17.39 -8.01
N ILE A 849 10.44 17.34 -6.71
CA ILE A 849 9.71 18.39 -5.99
C ILE A 849 10.49 19.70 -5.98
N GLU A 850 11.77 19.67 -5.65
CA GLU A 850 12.63 20.88 -5.62
C GLU A 850 12.76 21.56 -6.99
N HIS A 851 12.90 20.77 -8.05
CA HIS A 851 12.93 21.27 -9.42
C HIS A 851 11.57 21.85 -9.84
N GLY A 852 10.48 21.16 -9.52
CA GLY A 852 9.13 21.67 -9.73
C GLY A 852 8.86 22.97 -8.96
N ASP A 853 9.32 23.07 -7.72
CA ASP A 853 9.12 24.24 -6.86
C ASP A 853 9.72 25.53 -7.45
N ARG A 854 10.84 25.42 -8.17
CA ARG A 854 11.51 26.54 -8.86
C ARG A 854 10.69 27.11 -10.01
N THR A 855 9.76 26.35 -10.59
CA THR A 855 8.92 26.80 -11.72
C THR A 855 7.79 27.77 -11.31
N GLY A 856 7.73 28.17 -10.04
CA GLY A 856 6.76 29.13 -9.53
C GLY A 856 5.33 28.59 -9.58
N SER A 857 4.44 29.25 -10.32
CA SER A 857 3.03 28.86 -10.46
C SER A 857 2.84 27.54 -11.22
N LEU A 858 3.77 27.15 -12.09
CA LEU A 858 3.68 25.88 -12.83
C LEU A 858 3.84 24.65 -11.92
N PHE A 859 4.36 24.82 -10.70
CA PHE A 859 4.39 23.77 -9.69
C PHE A 859 3.00 23.16 -9.41
N ALA A 860 1.94 23.96 -9.59
CA ALA A 860 0.56 23.52 -9.44
C ALA A 860 0.18 22.35 -10.37
N PHE A 861 0.87 22.15 -11.50
CA PHE A 861 0.64 21.06 -12.45
C PHE A 861 1.28 19.73 -12.04
N MET A 862 2.18 19.71 -11.04
CA MET A 862 2.80 18.47 -10.58
C MET A 862 1.73 17.50 -10.06
N PRO A 863 1.77 16.20 -10.44
CA PRO A 863 0.91 15.19 -9.85
C PRO A 863 1.13 15.08 -8.34
N GLU A 864 0.06 15.03 -7.55
CA GLU A 864 0.16 15.04 -6.08
C GLU A 864 0.93 13.82 -5.53
N PHE A 865 0.93 12.72 -6.27
CA PHE A 865 1.56 11.47 -5.83
C PHE A 865 3.07 11.60 -5.63
N TYR A 866 3.76 12.58 -6.24
CA TYR A 866 5.19 12.81 -5.97
C TYR A 866 5.44 13.21 -4.51
N LEU A 867 4.59 14.07 -3.95
CA LEU A 867 4.63 14.41 -2.52
C LEU A 867 4.22 13.22 -1.67
N SER A 868 3.15 12.51 -2.06
CA SER A 868 2.70 11.31 -1.34
C SER A 868 3.79 10.25 -1.28
N VAL A 869 4.48 9.97 -2.39
CA VAL A 869 5.56 8.99 -2.48
C VAL A 869 6.76 9.43 -1.63
N ALA A 870 7.13 10.71 -1.64
CA ALA A 870 8.21 11.22 -0.77
C ALA A 870 7.89 11.00 0.72
N ILE A 871 6.67 11.32 1.16
CA ILE A 871 6.22 11.09 2.55
C ILE A 871 6.20 9.59 2.87
N ASN A 872 5.58 8.80 1.99
CA ASN A 872 5.32 7.38 2.21
C ASN A 872 6.59 6.54 2.14
N SER A 873 7.54 6.87 1.26
CA SER A 873 8.84 6.21 1.18
C SER A 873 9.69 6.49 2.42
N TYR A 874 9.72 7.73 2.93
CA TYR A 874 10.34 8.03 4.23
C TYR A 874 9.70 7.23 5.37
N SER A 875 8.36 7.24 5.44
CA SER A 875 7.62 6.48 6.46
C SER A 875 7.93 4.99 6.39
N ALA A 876 7.99 4.41 5.18
CA ALA A 876 8.33 3.01 4.98
C ALA A 876 9.77 2.69 5.43
N LEU A 877 10.76 3.48 5.00
CA LEU A 877 12.18 3.31 5.39
C LEU A 877 12.38 3.34 6.90
N LYS A 878 11.59 4.17 7.58
CA LYS A 878 11.68 4.34 9.02
C LYS A 878 10.94 3.27 9.83
N ASN A 879 9.76 2.86 9.36
CA ASN A 879 8.82 2.07 10.15
C ASN A 879 8.72 0.60 9.71
N TYR A 880 9.03 0.28 8.45
CA TYR A 880 8.80 -1.06 7.88
C TYR A 880 10.07 -1.89 7.78
N PHE A 881 11.20 -1.26 7.46
CA PHE A 881 12.49 -1.94 7.47
C PHE A 881 12.90 -2.18 8.93
N GLY A 882 13.02 -3.46 9.31
CA GLY A 882 13.21 -3.88 10.70
C GLY A 882 14.50 -3.33 11.35
N PRO A 883 14.71 -3.57 12.66
CA PRO A 883 15.83 -2.98 13.41
C PRO A 883 17.23 -3.43 12.95
N VAL A 884 17.33 -4.42 12.05
CA VAL A 884 18.58 -4.93 11.47
C VAL A 884 19.16 -3.95 10.44
N HIS A 885 18.30 -3.22 9.72
CA HIS A 885 18.72 -2.25 8.72
C HIS A 885 18.27 -0.87 9.17
N SER A 886 19.22 -0.07 9.68
CA SER A 886 18.92 1.28 10.13
C SER A 886 18.96 2.26 8.96
N MET A 887 17.94 3.11 8.87
CA MET A 887 17.93 4.23 7.93
C MET A 887 19.13 5.18 8.14
N GLU A 888 19.67 5.21 9.37
CA GLU A 888 20.83 6.03 9.75
C GLU A 888 22.13 5.60 9.06
N GLU A 889 22.22 4.36 8.57
CA GLU A 889 23.39 3.83 7.85
C GLU A 889 23.38 4.16 6.35
N LEU A 890 22.31 4.78 5.84
CA LEU A 890 22.18 5.09 4.42
C LEU A 890 23.07 6.28 4.00
N PRO A 891 23.64 6.25 2.78
CA PRO A 891 24.51 7.32 2.30
C PRO A 891 23.74 8.63 2.13
N GLY A 892 24.28 9.73 2.68
CA GLY A 892 23.63 11.04 2.63
C GLY A 892 22.33 11.12 3.44
N TYR A 893 22.13 10.23 4.43
CA TYR A 893 20.93 10.19 5.27
C TYR A 893 20.55 11.56 5.83
N GLU A 894 21.49 12.25 6.46
CA GLU A 894 21.25 13.55 7.09
C GLU A 894 20.86 14.65 6.08
N GLU A 895 21.46 14.63 4.90
CA GLU A 895 21.12 15.57 3.82
C GLU A 895 19.71 15.30 3.30
N THR A 896 19.39 14.04 3.02
CA THR A 896 18.05 13.61 2.57
C THR A 896 16.98 14.01 3.58
N LEU A 897 17.24 13.86 4.88
CA LEU A 897 16.32 14.32 5.91
C LEU A 897 16.15 15.84 5.90
N THR A 898 17.23 16.60 5.70
CA THR A 898 17.18 18.07 5.69
C THR A 898 16.38 18.57 4.48
N ARG A 899 16.52 17.91 3.33
CA ARG A 899 15.77 18.22 2.11
C ARG A 899 14.28 17.91 2.24
N LEU A 900 13.93 16.75 2.80
CA LEU A 900 12.54 16.43 3.12
C LEU A 900 11.97 17.40 4.16
N ALA A 901 12.75 17.81 5.17
CA ALA A 901 12.33 18.81 6.14
C ALA A 901 11.98 20.15 5.47
N ALA A 902 12.82 20.62 4.53
CA ALA A 902 12.59 21.86 3.79
C ALA A 902 11.30 21.79 2.97
N ILE A 903 11.05 20.66 2.29
CA ILE A 903 9.81 20.41 1.52
C ILE A 903 8.60 20.44 2.46
N LEU A 904 8.63 19.70 3.57
CA LEU A 904 7.50 19.65 4.52
C LEU A 904 7.23 21.01 5.16
N ALA A 905 8.28 21.73 5.58
CA ALA A 905 8.20 23.03 6.22
C ALA A 905 7.67 24.13 5.28
N LYS A 906 7.96 24.05 3.98
CA LYS A 906 7.47 25.00 2.98
C LYS A 906 6.06 24.65 2.49
N HIS A 907 5.84 23.40 2.09
CA HIS A 907 4.68 23.05 1.27
C HIS A 907 3.38 22.80 2.05
N PHE A 908 3.43 22.54 3.36
CA PHE A 908 2.19 22.32 4.14
C PHE A 908 1.22 23.53 4.15
N ALA A 909 1.78 24.73 3.95
CA ALA A 909 1.04 26.00 3.90
C ALA A 909 1.20 26.73 2.55
N ASP A 910 1.63 26.01 1.51
CA ASP A 910 1.87 26.60 0.18
C ASP A 910 0.55 26.84 -0.57
N PRO A 911 0.24 28.10 -0.97
CA PRO A 911 -1.02 28.43 -1.62
C PRO A 911 -1.16 27.82 -3.02
N ARG A 912 -0.07 27.35 -3.64
CA ARG A 912 -0.11 26.63 -4.92
C ARG A 912 -0.69 25.21 -4.79
N ILE A 913 -0.74 24.68 -3.57
CA ILE A 913 -1.31 23.37 -3.26
C ILE A 913 -2.74 23.58 -2.76
N VAL A 914 -3.71 23.15 -3.57
CA VAL A 914 -5.15 23.30 -3.32
C VAL A 914 -5.76 22.01 -2.77
N GLY A 915 -5.22 20.84 -3.11
CA GLY A 915 -5.73 19.54 -2.66
C GLY A 915 -5.73 19.41 -1.14
N THR A 916 -6.90 19.12 -0.54
CA THR A 916 -7.06 19.01 0.92
C THR A 916 -6.30 17.80 1.47
N ASP A 917 -6.45 16.64 0.82
CA ASP A 917 -5.90 15.37 1.30
C ASP A 917 -4.37 15.40 1.33
N ILE A 918 -3.75 16.03 0.33
CA ILE A 918 -2.29 16.17 0.28
C ILE A 918 -1.78 17.20 1.30
N ARG A 919 -2.52 18.29 1.55
CA ARG A 919 -2.17 19.25 2.61
C ARG A 919 -2.24 18.62 3.99
N ASP A 920 -3.28 17.82 4.25
CA ASP A 920 -3.40 17.06 5.49
C ASP A 920 -2.26 16.04 5.62
N SER A 921 -1.89 15.36 4.53
CA SER A 921 -0.75 14.43 4.49
C SER A 921 0.58 15.13 4.78
N LEU A 922 0.82 16.32 4.22
CA LEU A 922 2.01 17.13 4.50
C LEU A 922 2.07 17.56 5.96
N MET A 923 0.94 18.01 6.50
CA MET A 923 0.84 18.42 7.89
C MET A 923 1.09 17.24 8.85
N GLN A 924 0.48 16.08 8.57
CA GLN A 924 0.68 14.86 9.35
C GLN A 924 2.13 14.36 9.25
N ALA A 925 2.73 14.46 8.06
CA ALA A 925 4.13 14.12 7.85
C ALA A 925 5.03 15.03 8.69
N LEU A 926 4.83 16.35 8.67
CA LEU A 926 5.58 17.31 9.50
C LEU A 926 5.39 17.03 11.00
N ALA A 927 4.16 16.76 11.44
CA ALA A 927 3.85 16.40 12.82
C ALA A 927 4.57 15.12 13.27
N SER A 928 4.66 14.12 12.40
CA SER A 928 5.46 12.91 12.65
C SER A 928 6.96 13.23 12.65
N TYR A 929 7.41 14.10 11.74
CA TYR A 929 8.80 14.47 11.56
C TYR A 929 9.41 15.14 12.79
N VAL A 930 8.68 16.07 13.41
CA VAL A 930 9.13 16.75 14.64
C VAL A 930 9.14 15.82 15.86
N CYS A 931 8.53 14.64 15.78
CA CYS A 931 8.52 13.69 16.89
C CYS A 931 9.83 12.92 17.08
N TYR A 932 10.68 12.82 16.06
CA TYR A 932 11.92 12.05 16.14
C TYR A 932 13.16 12.95 16.19
N PRO A 933 14.18 12.65 17.02
CA PRO A 933 15.33 13.54 17.20
C PRO A 933 16.12 13.87 15.93
N HIS A 934 16.39 12.90 15.06
CA HIS A 934 17.18 13.12 13.84
C HIS A 934 16.43 13.98 12.81
N SER A 935 15.13 13.75 12.64
CA SER A 935 14.28 14.53 11.74
C SER A 935 13.99 15.92 12.30
N LEU A 936 13.85 16.08 13.63
CA LEU A 936 13.77 17.40 14.25
C LEU A 936 15.05 18.22 14.04
N ARG A 937 16.23 17.61 14.24
CA ARG A 937 17.51 18.26 13.91
C ARG A 937 17.61 18.62 12.42
N ALA A 938 17.00 17.84 11.54
CA ALA A 938 16.93 18.18 10.12
C ALA A 938 16.05 19.41 9.86
N VAL A 939 14.92 19.56 10.56
CA VAL A 939 14.12 20.80 10.57
C VAL A 939 14.93 21.98 11.12
N GLU A 940 15.75 21.76 12.14
CA GLU A 940 16.66 22.79 12.66
C GLU A 940 17.78 23.16 11.68
N ARG A 941 18.10 22.33 10.69
CA ARG A 941 19.16 22.61 9.69
C ARG A 941 18.67 23.33 8.44
N ILE A 942 17.35 23.40 8.20
CA ILE A 942 16.82 24.11 7.03
C ILE A 942 17.15 25.62 7.12
N PRO A 943 17.15 26.37 6.00
CA PRO A 943 17.42 27.80 6.00
C PRO A 943 16.54 28.57 6.98
N GLU A 944 17.12 29.56 7.67
CA GLU A 944 16.44 30.30 8.73
C GLU A 944 15.14 30.95 8.26
N GLU A 945 15.13 31.54 7.05
CA GLU A 945 13.93 32.12 6.45
C GLU A 945 12.77 31.10 6.35
N GLN A 946 13.08 29.85 5.98
CA GLN A 946 12.09 28.79 5.92
C GLN A 946 11.62 28.34 7.31
N ARG A 947 12.53 28.28 8.30
CA ARG A 947 12.14 27.98 9.69
C ARG A 947 11.17 29.04 10.21
N ILE A 948 11.47 30.31 10.01
CA ILE A 948 10.63 31.42 10.44
C ILE A 948 9.29 31.40 9.71
N ALA A 949 9.28 31.15 8.39
CA ALA A 949 8.05 31.02 7.62
C ALA A 949 7.18 29.84 8.09
N MET A 950 7.79 28.70 8.40
CA MET A 950 7.09 27.54 8.96
C MET A 950 6.46 27.89 10.31
N VAL A 951 7.22 28.46 11.24
CA VAL A 951 6.70 28.84 12.57
C VAL A 951 5.60 29.89 12.44
N ARG A 952 5.74 30.88 11.56
CA ARG A 952 4.67 31.87 11.29
C ARG A 952 3.38 31.22 10.81
N ASN A 953 3.46 30.22 9.93
CA ASN A 953 2.30 29.47 9.47
C ASN A 953 1.69 28.57 10.56
N LEU A 954 2.50 28.05 11.50
CA LEU A 954 2.01 27.31 12.67
C LEU A 954 1.31 28.24 13.69
N LEU A 955 1.70 29.52 13.74
CA LEU A 955 1.08 30.54 14.59
C LEU A 955 -0.09 31.26 13.92
N ALA A 956 -0.53 30.82 12.74
CA ALA A 956 -1.72 31.38 12.10
C ALA A 956 -2.98 31.09 12.96
N PRO A 957 -3.98 31.99 12.98
CA PRO A 957 -5.21 31.79 13.74
C PRO A 957 -5.92 30.47 13.38
N TYR A 958 -6.48 29.80 14.38
CA TYR A 958 -7.16 28.50 14.21
C TYR A 958 -8.53 28.60 13.52
N GLU A 959 -9.07 29.81 13.34
CA GLU A 959 -10.37 30.02 12.71
C GLU A 959 -10.33 29.65 11.21
N GLN A 960 -11.31 28.87 10.76
CA GLN A 960 -11.46 28.39 9.36
C GLN A 960 -10.31 27.49 8.86
N ARG A 961 -9.49 26.93 9.76
CA ARG A 961 -8.39 26.02 9.39
C ARG A 961 -8.36 24.76 10.26
N PRO A 962 -7.99 23.59 9.71
CA PRO A 962 -7.64 22.42 10.51
C PRO A 962 -6.41 22.72 11.39
N TRP A 963 -6.62 22.89 12.70
CA TRP A 963 -5.58 23.36 13.63
C TRP A 963 -5.00 22.26 14.52
N ALA A 964 -5.66 21.11 14.64
CA ALA A 964 -5.27 20.07 15.61
C ALA A 964 -3.82 19.59 15.44
N GLN A 965 -3.39 19.36 14.19
CA GLN A 965 -2.02 18.94 13.88
C GLN A 965 -1.00 20.05 14.13
N THR A 966 -1.33 21.29 13.76
CA THR A 966 -0.51 22.48 14.06
C THR A 966 -0.30 22.64 15.56
N ASN A 967 -1.38 22.53 16.34
CA ASN A 967 -1.32 22.57 17.79
C ASN A 967 -0.48 21.42 18.35
N TRP A 968 -0.61 20.22 17.80
CA TRP A 968 0.19 19.07 18.19
C TRP A 968 1.70 19.28 17.93
N ILE A 969 2.07 19.89 16.80
CA ILE A 969 3.46 20.26 16.51
C ILE A 969 4.00 21.18 17.61
N LEU A 970 3.26 22.24 17.96
CA LEU A 970 3.64 23.17 19.03
C LEU A 970 3.81 22.46 20.38
N VAL A 971 2.86 21.60 20.76
CA VAL A 971 2.96 20.77 21.97
C VAL A 971 4.18 19.88 21.95
N ARG A 972 4.52 19.29 20.79
CA ARG A 972 5.68 18.42 20.66
C ARG A 972 7.00 19.18 20.83
N LEU A 973 7.09 20.40 20.29
CA LEU A 973 8.23 21.28 20.46
C LEU A 973 8.41 21.72 21.91
N TRP A 974 7.32 21.81 22.69
CA TRP A 974 7.32 22.15 24.12
C TRP A 974 7.63 20.96 25.05
N ARG A 975 7.33 19.74 24.61
CA ARG A 975 7.45 18.54 25.45
C ARG A 975 8.89 18.34 25.95
N GLY A 976 9.05 18.41 27.27
CA GLY A 976 10.34 18.37 27.97
C GLY A 976 10.70 19.70 28.65
N CYS A 977 10.11 20.82 28.24
CA CYS A 977 10.32 22.15 28.82
C CYS A 977 9.21 22.57 29.80
N GLY A 978 7.99 22.06 29.63
CA GLY A 978 6.87 22.38 30.51
C GLY A 978 6.98 21.77 31.91
N PHE A 979 6.28 22.39 32.86
CA PHE A 979 6.13 21.94 34.24
C PHE A 979 5.65 20.50 34.25
N GLY A 980 6.40 19.61 34.91
CA GLY A 980 6.11 18.18 34.96
C GLY A 980 5.98 17.47 33.60
N TYR A 981 6.34 18.09 32.47
CA TYR A 981 6.03 17.57 31.12
C TYR A 981 7.16 16.72 30.53
N ARG A 982 7.69 15.81 31.33
CA ARG A 982 8.84 14.95 31.00
C ARG A 982 8.47 13.49 30.73
N TYR A 983 7.20 13.14 30.87
CA TYR A 983 6.72 11.78 30.67
C TYR A 983 6.55 11.41 29.19
N THR A 984 6.85 10.15 28.84
CA THR A 984 6.58 9.58 27.51
C THR A 984 5.15 9.04 27.39
N ARG A 985 4.62 8.48 28.48
CA ARG A 985 3.24 8.03 28.63
C ARG A 985 2.69 8.61 29.93
N LEU A 986 1.38 8.84 29.99
CA LEU A 986 0.75 9.38 31.20
C LEU A 986 1.06 8.48 32.41
N PRO A 987 1.47 9.04 33.56
CA PRO A 987 1.94 8.26 34.72
C PRO A 987 0.95 7.24 35.29
N HIS A 988 -0.36 7.47 35.12
CA HIS A 988 -1.41 6.59 35.60
C HIS A 988 -1.65 5.36 34.71
N LEU A 989 -1.13 5.36 33.48
CA LEU A 989 -1.24 4.23 32.57
C LEU A 989 -0.14 3.20 32.87
N LEU A 990 -0.53 1.93 33.01
CA LEU A 990 0.39 0.80 33.24
C LEU A 990 1.50 0.75 32.17
N LYS A 991 2.65 0.17 32.59
CA LYS A 991 3.94 0.12 31.85
C LYS A 991 3.79 -0.17 30.35
N THR A 992 4.68 0.47 29.58
CA THR A 992 4.85 0.36 28.13
C THR A 992 4.74 -1.08 27.63
N LYS A 993 3.94 -1.29 26.58
CA LYS A 993 4.14 -2.46 25.73
C LYS A 993 5.33 -2.15 24.81
N PRO A 994 6.24 -3.09 24.52
CA PRO A 994 7.41 -2.84 23.65
C PRO A 994 7.05 -2.39 22.23
N GLU A 995 5.86 -2.76 21.73
CA GLU A 995 5.33 -2.36 20.40
C GLU A 995 5.10 -0.86 20.24
N ASP A 996 4.94 -0.15 21.37
CA ASP A 996 4.57 1.27 21.40
C ASP A 996 5.74 2.21 21.03
N ALA A 997 6.99 1.72 21.00
CA ALA A 997 8.20 2.54 20.90
C ALA A 997 8.42 3.23 19.54
N ASN A 998 7.73 2.81 18.47
CA ASN A 998 7.83 3.42 17.14
C ASN A 998 6.75 4.48 16.88
N LEU A 999 5.72 4.54 17.73
CA LEU A 999 4.65 5.54 17.62
C LEU A 999 5.22 6.96 17.82
N PRO A 1000 4.88 7.92 16.94
CA PRO A 1000 5.27 9.32 17.10
C PRO A 1000 4.88 9.90 18.48
N SER A 1001 3.71 9.51 19.00
CA SER A 1001 3.19 9.96 20.30
C SER A 1001 3.99 9.46 21.51
N LEU A 1002 4.69 8.33 21.37
CA LEU A 1002 5.42 7.66 22.45
C LEU A 1002 6.94 7.78 22.28
N GLN A 1003 7.41 8.73 21.46
CA GLN A 1003 8.81 9.13 21.46
C GLN A 1003 9.16 9.91 22.74
N LYS A 1004 10.40 9.74 23.23
CA LYS A 1004 10.93 10.50 24.38
C LYS A 1004 10.87 12.01 24.10
N PRO A 1005 10.70 12.87 25.13
CA PRO A 1005 10.78 14.33 24.98
C PRO A 1005 12.05 14.75 24.23
N CYS A 1006 11.88 15.62 23.23
CA CYS A 1006 12.97 16.19 22.43
C CYS A 1006 12.54 17.61 21.99
N PRO A 1007 12.57 18.58 22.91
CA PRO A 1007 12.18 19.94 22.59
C PRO A 1007 13.19 20.59 21.65
N SER A 1008 12.73 21.53 20.80
CA SER A 1008 13.62 22.37 19.98
C SER A 1008 13.64 23.79 20.53
N THR A 1009 14.73 24.14 21.22
CA THR A 1009 14.91 25.50 21.76
C THR A 1009 15.03 26.54 20.63
N LEU A 1010 15.58 26.14 19.48
CA LEU A 1010 15.72 27.01 18.30
C LEU A 1010 14.36 27.41 17.71
N LEU A 1011 13.46 26.44 17.49
CA LEU A 1011 12.12 26.74 16.96
C LEU A 1011 11.26 27.48 18.00
N GLN A 1012 11.44 27.19 19.29
CA GLN A 1012 10.84 27.96 20.37
C GLN A 1012 11.32 29.43 20.37
N GLN A 1013 12.60 29.69 20.10
CA GLN A 1013 13.12 31.06 19.97
C GLN A 1013 12.49 31.80 18.78
N HIS A 1014 12.41 31.17 17.60
CA HIS A 1014 11.71 31.76 16.45
C HIS A 1014 10.24 32.08 16.75
N MET A 1015 9.56 31.21 17.51
CA MET A 1015 8.19 31.47 18.00
C MET A 1015 8.17 32.68 18.94
N ALA A 1016 9.10 32.76 19.88
CA ALA A 1016 9.19 33.88 20.82
C ALA A 1016 9.39 35.22 20.09
N ASP A 1017 10.28 35.25 19.10
CA ASP A 1017 10.58 36.46 18.33
C ASP A 1017 9.38 36.91 17.48
N LEU A 1018 8.70 35.98 16.81
CA LEU A 1018 7.50 36.27 16.01
C LEU A 1018 6.36 36.83 16.87
N LEU A 1019 6.15 36.25 18.06
CA LEU A 1019 5.13 36.71 18.99
C LEU A 1019 5.47 38.06 19.62
N ARG A 1020 6.76 38.35 19.86
CA ARG A 1020 7.21 39.64 20.41
C ARG A 1020 7.07 40.77 19.39
N GLN A 1021 7.45 40.53 18.14
CA GLN A 1021 7.54 41.53 17.07
C GLN A 1021 6.22 41.77 16.32
N GLY A 1022 5.37 40.74 16.15
CA GLY A 1022 4.15 40.84 15.36
C GLY A 1022 2.97 41.42 16.15
N SER A 1023 2.64 42.70 15.95
CA SER A 1023 1.53 43.38 16.63
C SER A 1023 0.20 42.64 16.53
N ASP A 1024 -0.06 42.01 15.38
CA ASP A 1024 -1.34 41.35 15.09
C ASP A 1024 -1.28 39.83 15.22
N VAL A 1025 -0.08 39.25 15.23
CA VAL A 1025 0.13 37.78 15.23
C VAL A 1025 -0.18 37.21 16.61
N ALA A 1026 0.35 37.81 17.68
CA ALA A 1026 0.15 37.31 19.03
C ALA A 1026 -1.32 37.39 19.51
N PRO A 1027 -2.03 38.54 19.39
CA PRO A 1027 -3.41 38.64 19.87
C PRO A 1027 -4.37 37.76 19.08
N SER A 1028 -4.41 37.94 17.76
CA SER A 1028 -4.31 36.87 16.76
C SER A 1028 -4.54 35.42 17.17
N PHE A 1029 -3.40 34.76 17.26
CA PHE A 1029 -3.19 33.38 17.63
C PHE A 1029 -3.77 33.05 19.00
N LEU A 1030 -3.43 33.83 20.04
CA LEU A 1030 -3.84 33.55 21.41
C LEU A 1030 -5.35 33.63 21.60
N ASN A 1031 -6.02 34.59 20.95
CA ASN A 1031 -7.48 34.68 20.90
C ASN A 1031 -8.08 33.37 20.37
N SER A 1032 -7.53 32.85 19.27
CA SER A 1032 -7.99 31.60 18.67
C SER A 1032 -7.72 30.38 19.57
N VAL A 1033 -6.55 30.29 20.22
CA VAL A 1033 -6.21 29.21 21.17
C VAL A 1033 -7.16 29.23 22.38
N LEU A 1034 -7.42 30.40 22.96
CA LEU A 1034 -8.35 30.56 24.08
C LEU A 1034 -9.79 30.23 23.69
N ASN A 1035 -10.22 30.61 22.48
CA ASN A 1035 -11.54 30.24 21.93
C ASN A 1035 -11.67 28.71 21.79
N GLN A 1036 -10.66 28.05 21.19
CA GLN A 1036 -10.67 26.58 21.05
C GLN A 1036 -10.57 25.86 22.39
N LEU A 1037 -9.85 26.41 23.37
CA LEU A 1037 -9.75 25.83 24.72
C LEU A 1037 -11.10 25.89 25.43
N ASN A 1038 -11.76 27.05 25.37
CA ASN A 1038 -13.10 27.20 25.93
C ASN A 1038 -14.09 26.21 25.33
N TRP A 1039 -14.09 26.07 24.00
CA TRP A 1039 -14.92 25.10 23.29
C TRP A 1039 -14.58 23.65 23.68
N ALA A 1040 -13.33 23.21 23.51
CA ALA A 1040 -12.93 21.83 23.77
C ALA A 1040 -13.20 21.40 25.22
N PHE A 1041 -12.95 22.30 26.18
CA PHE A 1041 -13.19 22.03 27.59
C PHE A 1041 -14.68 22.01 27.92
N SER A 1042 -15.49 22.89 27.32
CA SER A 1042 -16.94 22.93 27.53
C SER A 1042 -17.64 21.67 26.97
N GLU A 1043 -17.25 21.25 25.77
CA GLU A 1043 -17.69 19.99 25.16
C GLU A 1043 -17.28 18.78 26.01
N PHE A 1044 -16.04 18.77 26.52
CA PHE A 1044 -15.57 17.73 27.43
C PHE A 1044 -16.43 17.65 28.71
N ILE A 1045 -16.73 18.79 29.34
CA ILE A 1045 -17.56 18.83 30.54
C ILE A 1045 -19.00 18.39 30.25
N GLY A 1046 -19.58 18.82 29.12
CA GLY A 1046 -20.90 18.37 28.68
C GLY A 1046 -20.96 16.86 28.50
N MET A 1047 -19.98 16.27 27.80
CA MET A 1047 -19.90 14.82 27.62
C MET A 1047 -19.68 14.07 28.93
N ILE A 1048 -18.87 14.58 29.86
CA ILE A 1048 -18.70 13.97 31.18
C ILE A 1048 -20.04 13.94 31.94
N GLN A 1049 -20.83 15.01 31.87
CA GLN A 1049 -22.14 15.07 32.51
C GLN A 1049 -23.09 14.03 31.92
N GLU A 1050 -23.13 13.89 30.60
CA GLU A 1050 -23.93 12.88 29.91
C GLU A 1050 -23.50 11.46 30.27
N ILE A 1051 -22.19 11.17 30.26
CA ILE A 1051 -21.63 9.87 30.61
C ILE A 1051 -22.00 9.49 32.04
N GLN A 1052 -21.92 10.44 32.98
CA GLN A 1052 -22.31 10.19 34.36
C GLN A 1052 -23.82 9.94 34.49
N GLN A 1053 -24.66 10.78 33.88
CA GLN A 1053 -26.11 10.57 33.90
C GLN A 1053 -26.49 9.20 33.32
N ALA A 1054 -25.78 8.74 32.28
CA ALA A 1054 -25.97 7.42 31.71
C ALA A 1054 -25.48 6.30 32.66
N ALA A 1055 -24.35 6.49 33.33
CA ALA A 1055 -23.77 5.53 34.27
C ALA A 1055 -24.56 5.40 35.59
N GLU A 1056 -25.27 6.45 36.02
CA GLU A 1056 -26.10 6.46 37.24
C GLU A 1056 -27.49 5.84 37.02
N ARG A 1057 -27.95 5.63 35.77
CA ARG A 1057 -29.22 4.94 35.50
C ARG A 1057 -29.11 3.46 35.90
N LEU A 1058 -30.12 2.98 36.64
CA LEU A 1058 -30.23 1.59 37.12
C LEU A 1058 -30.19 0.56 35.98
N GLU A 1059 -30.79 0.91 34.84
CA GLU A 1059 -30.61 0.16 33.60
C GLU A 1059 -29.25 0.55 33.03
N ARG A 1060 -28.32 -0.41 33.01
CA ARG A 1060 -27.00 -0.28 32.38
C ARG A 1060 -27.17 0.02 30.89
N ASN A 1061 -27.47 1.26 30.55
CA ASN A 1061 -27.38 1.75 29.18
C ASN A 1061 -25.90 1.69 28.82
N PHE A 1062 -25.57 0.84 27.84
CA PHE A 1062 -24.24 0.80 27.26
C PHE A 1062 -23.90 2.21 26.77
N VAL A 1063 -22.96 2.89 27.42
CA VAL A 1063 -22.40 4.14 26.90
C VAL A 1063 -21.69 3.80 25.59
N ASP A 1064 -22.05 4.47 24.50
CA ASP A 1064 -21.47 4.21 23.19
C ASP A 1064 -19.94 4.39 23.26
N SER A 1065 -19.19 3.34 22.89
CA SER A 1065 -17.73 3.37 22.82
C SER A 1065 -17.18 4.53 21.98
N ARG A 1066 -17.97 5.01 21.01
CA ARG A 1066 -17.66 6.20 20.20
C ARG A 1066 -17.77 7.48 21.00
N GLN A 1067 -18.82 7.65 21.81
CA GLN A 1067 -18.95 8.83 22.68
C GLN A 1067 -17.81 8.93 23.68
N LEU A 1068 -17.42 7.80 24.29
CA LEU A 1068 -16.24 7.75 25.18
C LEU A 1068 -14.97 8.23 24.48
N LYS A 1069 -14.75 7.83 23.22
CA LYS A 1069 -13.59 8.27 22.43
C LYS A 1069 -13.62 9.76 22.09
N VAL A 1070 -14.79 10.32 21.77
CA VAL A 1070 -14.93 11.76 21.51
C VAL A 1070 -14.65 12.55 22.79
N CYS A 1071 -15.18 12.10 23.93
CA CYS A 1071 -14.91 12.70 25.23
C CYS A 1071 -13.40 12.71 25.56
N ALA A 1072 -12.71 11.59 25.39
CA ALA A 1072 -11.25 11.52 25.54
C ALA A 1072 -10.51 12.48 24.58
N THR A 1073 -11.01 12.63 23.35
CA THR A 1073 -10.42 13.55 22.36
C THR A 1073 -10.57 15.00 22.80
N CYS A 1074 -11.74 15.42 23.29
CA CYS A 1074 -11.95 16.77 23.81
C CYS A 1074 -11.07 17.07 25.02
N PHE A 1075 -10.85 16.07 25.90
CA PHE A 1075 -9.89 16.17 26.99
C PHE A 1075 -8.46 16.38 26.50
N ASP A 1076 -8.01 15.54 25.57
CA ASP A 1076 -6.66 15.62 24.99
C ASP A 1076 -6.43 16.95 24.27
N LEU A 1077 -7.44 17.46 23.55
CA LEU A 1077 -7.41 18.79 22.93
C LEU A 1077 -7.27 19.89 23.99
N SER A 1078 -8.05 19.84 25.07
CA SER A 1078 -7.97 20.82 26.17
C SER A 1078 -6.57 20.85 26.80
N VAL A 1079 -6.01 19.67 27.10
CA VAL A 1079 -4.63 19.55 27.62
C VAL A 1079 -3.62 20.10 26.61
N SER A 1080 -3.77 19.77 25.33
CA SER A 1080 -2.84 20.23 24.29
C SER A 1080 -2.83 21.75 24.14
N LEU A 1081 -3.99 22.40 24.21
CA LEU A 1081 -4.12 23.86 24.14
C LEU A 1081 -3.54 24.53 25.38
N LEU A 1082 -3.76 23.97 26.57
CA LEU A 1082 -3.11 24.42 27.81
C LEU A 1082 -1.59 24.33 27.71
N ARG A 1083 -1.03 23.28 27.11
CA ARG A 1083 0.43 23.16 26.89
C ARG A 1083 0.98 24.20 25.93
N VAL A 1084 0.21 24.60 24.90
CA VAL A 1084 0.61 25.70 24.00
C VAL A 1084 0.55 27.04 24.72
N LEU A 1085 -0.44 27.27 25.59
CA LEU A 1085 -0.51 28.47 26.44
C LEU A 1085 0.67 28.52 27.42
N GLU A 1086 0.97 27.41 28.10
CA GLU A 1086 2.13 27.27 28.98
C GLU A 1086 3.43 27.63 28.27
N MET A 1087 3.65 27.07 27.07
CA MET A 1087 4.79 27.41 26.21
C MET A 1087 4.82 28.91 25.90
N THR A 1088 3.70 29.46 25.41
CA THR A 1088 3.66 30.85 24.95
C THR A 1088 3.94 31.85 26.07
N ILE A 1089 3.32 31.65 27.24
CA ILE A 1089 3.51 32.49 28.44
C ILE A 1089 4.94 32.34 28.98
N THR A 1090 5.52 31.15 28.88
CA THR A 1090 6.90 30.92 29.33
C THR A 1090 7.90 31.66 28.45
N LEU A 1091 7.73 31.58 27.13
CA LEU A 1091 8.62 32.18 26.14
C LEU A 1091 8.48 33.70 26.03
N VAL A 1092 7.25 34.22 26.11
CA VAL A 1092 6.94 35.65 25.90
C VAL A 1092 5.92 36.14 26.94
N PRO A 1093 6.31 36.23 28.23
CA PRO A 1093 5.44 36.67 29.31
C PRO A 1093 4.88 38.08 29.11
N GLU A 1094 5.63 38.96 28.44
CA GLU A 1094 5.25 40.35 28.18
C GLU A 1094 3.92 40.46 27.40
N ILE A 1095 3.50 39.46 26.61
CA ILE A 1095 2.20 39.51 25.92
C ILE A 1095 1.02 39.48 26.90
N PHE A 1096 1.20 38.92 28.10
CA PHE A 1096 0.17 38.87 29.13
C PHE A 1096 0.40 39.91 30.23
N LEU A 1097 1.66 40.24 30.52
CA LEU A 1097 2.04 41.03 31.69
C LEU A 1097 2.36 42.51 31.36
N ASP A 1098 2.71 42.84 30.11
CA ASP A 1098 3.01 44.22 29.73
C ASP A 1098 1.73 44.99 29.37
N TRP A 1099 1.20 45.75 30.33
CA TRP A 1099 -0.02 46.54 30.15
C TRP A 1099 0.14 47.74 29.19
N SER A 1100 1.36 48.03 28.70
CA SER A 1100 1.53 48.98 27.61
C SER A 1100 0.92 48.47 26.30
N ARG A 1101 0.73 47.14 26.17
CA ARG A 1101 0.06 46.51 25.03
C ARG A 1101 -1.45 46.47 25.27
N PRO A 1102 -2.27 46.97 24.32
CA PRO A 1102 -3.71 47.14 24.52
C PRO A 1102 -4.47 45.82 24.75
N THR A 1103 -3.92 44.68 24.31
CA THR A 1103 -4.57 43.37 24.39
C THR A 1103 -4.14 42.53 25.59
N SER A 1104 -3.10 42.94 26.34
CA SER A 1104 -2.48 42.11 27.37
C SER A 1104 -3.39 41.84 28.57
N GLU A 1105 -3.98 42.90 29.12
CA GLU A 1105 -4.94 42.77 30.23
C GLU A 1105 -6.12 41.88 29.83
N MET A 1106 -6.62 42.05 28.61
CA MET A 1106 -7.74 41.29 28.08
C MET A 1106 -7.43 39.80 27.94
N LEU A 1107 -6.27 39.45 27.35
CA LEU A 1107 -5.83 38.07 27.20
C LEU A 1107 -5.60 37.41 28.57
N LEU A 1108 -5.01 38.14 29.51
CA LEU A 1108 -4.78 37.64 30.87
C LEU A 1108 -6.08 37.39 31.63
N ARG A 1109 -7.07 38.28 31.54
CA ARG A 1109 -8.42 38.08 32.12
C ARG A 1109 -9.10 36.83 31.57
N ARG A 1110 -9.05 36.62 30.25
CA ARG A 1110 -9.64 35.45 29.61
C ARG A 1110 -8.92 34.16 29.96
N LEU A 1111 -7.60 34.20 30.03
CA LEU A 1111 -6.79 33.09 30.50
C LEU A 1111 -7.17 32.74 31.94
N ALA A 1112 -7.21 33.72 32.85
CA ALA A 1112 -7.58 33.52 34.25
C ALA A 1112 -8.96 32.85 34.40
N GLN A 1113 -9.97 33.34 33.66
CA GLN A 1113 -11.31 32.72 33.61
C GLN A 1113 -11.24 31.23 33.24
N LEU A 1114 -10.52 30.89 32.17
CA LEU A 1114 -10.38 29.50 31.71
C LEU A 1114 -9.59 28.63 32.69
N LEU A 1115 -8.50 29.15 33.27
CA LEU A 1115 -7.71 28.41 34.26
C LEU A 1115 -8.53 28.13 35.52
N ASN A 1116 -9.26 29.13 36.03
CA ASN A 1116 -10.12 28.97 37.20
C ASN A 1116 -11.30 28.02 36.91
N GLN A 1117 -11.88 28.09 35.71
CA GLN A 1117 -12.91 27.14 35.28
C GLN A 1117 -12.36 25.71 35.24
N VAL A 1118 -11.17 25.50 34.67
CA VAL A 1118 -10.52 24.18 34.63
C VAL A 1118 -10.24 23.67 36.04
N LEU A 1119 -9.60 24.50 36.88
CA LEU A 1119 -9.31 24.17 38.27
C LEU A 1119 -10.56 23.78 39.03
N ASN A 1120 -11.60 24.61 39.03
CA ASN A 1120 -12.84 24.32 39.75
C ASN A 1120 -13.52 23.03 39.32
N ARG A 1121 -13.47 22.70 38.03
CA ARG A 1121 -14.14 21.51 37.49
C ARG A 1121 -13.34 20.23 37.72
N VAL A 1122 -12.02 20.32 37.79
CA VAL A 1122 -11.11 19.17 37.95
C VAL A 1122 -10.71 18.92 39.40
N THR A 1123 -10.54 19.95 40.23
CA THR A 1123 -10.06 19.81 41.63
C THR A 1123 -11.16 19.69 42.67
N ALA A 1124 -12.43 19.82 42.28
CA ALA A 1124 -13.53 19.69 43.24
C ALA A 1124 -13.66 18.23 43.70
N GLU A 1125 -13.51 17.99 45.01
CA GLU A 1125 -13.64 16.64 45.57
C GLU A 1125 -15.06 16.09 45.37
N ARG A 1126 -15.19 14.82 44.97
CA ARG A 1126 -16.46 14.10 44.71
C ARG A 1126 -17.32 14.65 43.55
N ASN A 1127 -16.77 15.54 42.72
CA ASN A 1127 -17.44 16.08 41.54
C ASN A 1127 -17.44 15.12 40.34
N LEU A 1128 -18.10 15.56 39.26
CA LEU A 1128 -18.31 14.82 38.01
C LEU A 1128 -17.01 14.20 37.46
N PHE A 1129 -15.90 14.97 37.45
CA PHE A 1129 -14.62 14.53 36.90
C PHE A 1129 -14.00 13.38 37.69
N ASP A 1130 -13.88 13.54 39.03
CA ASP A 1130 -13.31 12.52 39.93
C ASP A 1130 -14.11 11.20 39.87
N ARG A 1131 -15.45 11.28 39.75
CA ARG A 1131 -16.31 10.11 39.54
C ARG A 1131 -15.99 9.37 38.25
N VAL A 1132 -15.90 10.08 37.12
CA VAL A 1132 -15.63 9.47 35.81
C VAL A 1132 -14.24 8.83 35.76
N VAL A 1133 -13.21 9.50 36.30
CA VAL A 1133 -11.85 8.93 36.41
C VAL A 1133 -11.86 7.67 37.28
N THR A 1134 -12.62 7.68 38.38
CA THR A 1134 -12.77 6.52 39.29
C THR A 1134 -13.48 5.34 38.63
N LEU A 1135 -14.41 5.57 37.69
CA LEU A 1135 -15.13 4.51 36.97
C LEU A 1135 -14.21 3.66 36.07
N ARG A 1136 -13.03 4.17 35.67
CA ARG A 1136 -12.06 3.48 34.79
C ARG A 1136 -12.72 2.87 33.54
N LEU A 1137 -13.55 3.65 32.86
CA LEU A 1137 -14.27 3.21 31.66
C LEU A 1137 -13.28 2.94 30.51
N PRO A 1138 -13.39 1.78 29.81
CA PRO A 1138 -12.61 1.51 28.61
C PRO A 1138 -12.87 2.57 27.52
N GLY A 1139 -11.83 3.29 27.11
CA GLY A 1139 -11.93 4.41 26.16
C GLY A 1139 -11.64 5.80 26.75
N LEU A 1140 -11.67 5.96 28.07
CA LEU A 1140 -11.30 7.19 28.79
C LEU A 1140 -9.93 7.10 29.48
N GLU A 1141 -9.05 6.24 28.98
CA GLU A 1141 -7.76 5.91 29.61
C GLU A 1141 -6.84 7.14 29.73
N SER A 1142 -6.88 8.07 28.77
CA SER A 1142 -6.09 9.30 28.81
C SER A 1142 -6.60 10.34 29.82
N VAL A 1143 -7.86 10.22 30.25
CA VAL A 1143 -8.52 11.18 31.14
C VAL A 1143 -8.11 10.91 32.59
N ASP A 1144 -7.30 11.80 33.14
CA ASP A 1144 -6.89 11.79 34.55
C ASP A 1144 -6.52 13.20 35.02
N HIS A 1145 -6.42 13.40 36.34
CA HIS A 1145 -6.09 14.68 36.97
C HIS A 1145 -4.70 15.19 36.54
N TYR A 1146 -3.71 14.30 36.46
CA TYR A 1146 -2.32 14.67 36.20
C TYR A 1146 -2.08 15.51 34.92
N PRO A 1147 -2.46 15.07 33.70
CA PRO A 1147 -2.12 15.79 32.47
C PRO A 1147 -2.63 17.23 32.41
N ILE A 1148 -3.85 17.46 32.90
CA ILE A 1148 -4.52 18.75 32.86
C ILE A 1148 -4.05 19.68 33.97
N LEU A 1149 -3.97 19.19 35.21
CA LEU A 1149 -3.59 20.02 36.37
C LEU A 1149 -2.14 20.49 36.25
N VAL A 1150 -1.23 19.61 35.83
CA VAL A 1150 0.19 19.97 35.66
C VAL A 1150 0.37 21.07 34.59
N ALA A 1151 -0.45 21.09 33.54
CA ALA A 1151 -0.40 22.15 32.52
C ALA A 1151 -0.86 23.50 33.10
N VAL A 1152 -1.97 23.49 33.85
CA VAL A 1152 -2.48 24.68 34.54
C VAL A 1152 -1.50 25.19 35.58
N THR A 1153 -0.91 24.29 36.38
CA THR A 1153 0.11 24.64 37.37
C THR A 1153 1.32 25.32 36.72
N GLY A 1154 1.81 24.78 35.59
CA GLY A 1154 2.92 25.42 34.86
C GLY A 1154 2.61 26.84 34.40
N ILE A 1155 1.39 27.09 33.91
CA ILE A 1155 0.93 28.43 33.54
C ILE A 1155 0.91 29.36 34.76
N LEU A 1156 0.31 28.93 35.86
CA LEU A 1156 0.17 29.75 37.07
C LEU A 1156 1.52 30.05 37.72
N VAL A 1157 2.40 29.05 37.82
CA VAL A 1157 3.76 29.23 38.34
C VAL A 1157 4.50 30.27 37.49
N ARG A 1158 4.39 30.21 36.17
CA ARG A 1158 5.05 31.19 35.30
C ARG A 1158 4.53 32.61 35.51
N LEU A 1159 3.22 32.79 35.70
CA LEU A 1159 2.59 34.11 35.88
C LEU A 1159 2.78 34.70 37.28
N LEU A 1160 2.83 33.86 38.31
CA LEU A 1160 2.73 34.31 39.71
C LEU A 1160 4.04 34.18 40.49
N VAL A 1161 4.98 33.37 40.01
CA VAL A 1161 6.26 33.11 40.70
C VAL A 1161 7.44 33.72 39.94
N HIS A 1162 7.42 33.63 38.61
CA HIS A 1162 8.53 34.07 37.78
C HIS A 1162 8.25 35.44 37.15
N GLY A 1163 8.95 36.48 37.57
CA GLY A 1163 8.89 37.80 36.96
C GLY A 1163 9.15 38.92 37.98
N PRO A 1164 9.13 40.20 37.54
CA PRO A 1164 9.13 41.35 38.43
C PRO A 1164 7.88 41.36 39.32
N THR A 1165 8.03 41.79 40.58
CA THR A 1165 6.93 41.80 41.56
C THR A 1165 5.70 42.56 41.05
N SER A 1166 5.89 43.70 40.36
CA SER A 1166 4.79 44.49 39.78
C SER A 1166 3.93 43.70 38.79
N GLU A 1167 4.54 42.89 37.92
CA GLU A 1167 3.83 42.09 36.92
C GLU A 1167 3.10 40.92 37.59
N THR A 1168 3.75 40.29 38.56
CA THR A 1168 3.14 39.19 39.33
C THR A 1168 1.95 39.68 40.16
N GLU A 1169 2.00 40.89 40.72
CA GLU A 1169 0.89 41.49 41.46
C GLU A 1169 -0.30 41.80 40.54
N GLN A 1170 -0.06 42.30 39.33
CA GLN A 1170 -1.11 42.51 38.32
C GLN A 1170 -1.76 41.19 37.91
N ALA A 1171 -0.97 40.15 37.63
CA ALA A 1171 -1.50 38.82 37.30
C ALA A 1171 -2.28 38.21 38.47
N THR A 1172 -1.79 38.40 39.69
CA THR A 1172 -2.49 37.98 40.91
C THR A 1172 -3.83 38.70 41.06
N SER A 1173 -3.86 40.02 40.86
CA SER A 1173 -5.07 40.83 40.91
C SER A 1173 -6.11 40.35 39.89
N VAL A 1174 -5.69 40.09 38.65
CA VAL A 1174 -6.58 39.59 37.59
C VAL A 1174 -7.09 38.18 37.91
N LEU A 1175 -6.24 37.29 38.43
CA LEU A 1175 -6.64 35.94 38.81
C LEU A 1175 -7.64 35.93 39.97
N LEU A 1176 -7.42 36.76 40.99
CA LEU A 1176 -8.29 36.89 42.16
C LEU A 1176 -9.59 37.63 41.87
N ALA A 1177 -9.60 38.54 40.89
CA ALA A 1177 -10.79 39.27 40.47
C ALA A 1177 -11.80 38.36 39.74
N ASP A 1178 -11.36 37.21 39.24
CA ASP A 1178 -12.26 36.25 38.61
C ASP A 1178 -13.11 35.53 39.67
N PRO A 1179 -14.46 35.53 39.57
CA PRO A 1179 -15.35 34.95 40.57
C PRO A 1179 -15.23 33.43 40.71
N CYS A 1180 -14.67 32.77 39.70
CA CYS A 1180 -14.38 31.34 39.77
C CYS A 1180 -13.07 31.06 40.54
N PHE A 1181 -12.31 32.05 40.99
CA PHE A 1181 -11.11 31.75 41.76
C PHE A 1181 -11.45 31.11 43.12
N GLN A 1182 -10.81 29.99 43.41
CA GLN A 1182 -10.92 29.33 44.71
C GLN A 1182 -9.54 28.87 45.18
N LEU A 1183 -9.05 29.45 46.28
CA LEU A 1183 -7.74 29.10 46.85
C LEU A 1183 -7.62 27.58 47.14
N ARG A 1184 -8.73 26.93 47.49
CA ARG A 1184 -8.81 25.47 47.71
C ARG A 1184 -8.33 24.65 46.52
N SER A 1185 -8.54 25.12 45.29
CA SER A 1185 -8.10 24.42 44.09
C SER A 1185 -6.57 24.37 43.99
N ILE A 1186 -5.88 25.37 44.52
CA ILE A 1186 -4.41 25.40 44.60
C ILE A 1186 -3.93 24.49 45.74
N CYS A 1187 -4.56 24.52 46.91
CA CYS A 1187 -4.28 23.59 48.02
C CYS A 1187 -4.40 22.13 47.59
N TYR A 1188 -5.41 21.81 46.77
CA TYR A 1188 -5.64 20.47 46.21
C TYR A 1188 -4.44 19.94 45.42
N LEU A 1189 -3.69 20.79 44.70
CA LEU A 1189 -2.51 20.38 43.93
C LEU A 1189 -1.40 19.76 44.80
N LEU A 1190 -1.27 20.20 46.06
CA LEU A 1190 -0.32 19.67 47.02
C LEU A 1190 -0.88 18.49 47.84
N GLY A 1191 -2.16 18.15 47.68
CA GLY A 1191 -2.85 17.16 48.50
C GLY A 1191 -3.18 17.64 49.92
N GLN A 1192 -3.19 18.96 50.15
CA GLN A 1192 -3.57 19.52 51.45
C GLN A 1192 -5.08 19.32 51.68
N PRO A 1193 -5.49 18.86 52.87
CA PRO A 1193 -6.90 18.62 53.17
C PRO A 1193 -7.72 19.91 53.20
N GLU A 1194 -9.00 19.78 52.84
CA GLU A 1194 -10.04 20.79 53.02
C GLU A 1194 -9.98 21.39 54.45
N PRO A 1195 -9.96 22.73 54.61
CA PRO A 1195 -10.12 23.34 55.92
C PRO A 1195 -11.48 22.90 56.48
N LEU A 1196 -11.46 22.09 57.53
CA LEU A 1196 -12.65 21.51 58.15
C LEU A 1196 -13.65 22.62 58.51
N ALA A 1197 -14.86 22.55 57.95
CA ALA A 1197 -16.00 23.24 58.55
C ALA A 1197 -16.17 22.69 59.99
N PRO A 1198 -16.43 23.55 61.00
CA PRO A 1198 -16.54 23.09 62.38
C PRO A 1198 -17.71 22.10 62.52
N GLY A 1199 -17.40 20.85 62.88
CA GLY A 1199 -18.43 19.86 63.27
C GLY A 1199 -18.52 18.57 62.44
N THR A 1200 -17.71 18.38 61.40
CA THR A 1200 -17.69 17.11 60.62
C THR A 1200 -16.48 16.23 60.94
N THR A 1201 -16.75 14.97 61.28
CA THR A 1201 -15.77 13.90 61.57
C THR A 1201 -15.07 13.40 60.31
N LEU A 1202 -13.77 13.10 60.42
CA LEU A 1202 -12.93 12.55 59.34
C LEU A 1202 -13.48 11.19 58.86
N PRO A 1203 -13.90 11.03 57.60
CA PRO A 1203 -14.05 9.70 57.02
C PRO A 1203 -12.66 9.04 56.91
N ALA A 1204 -12.62 7.70 56.96
CA ALA A 1204 -11.40 6.90 56.74
C ALA A 1204 -10.63 7.39 55.49
N PRO A 1205 -9.29 7.25 55.42
CA PRO A 1205 -8.49 7.74 54.30
C PRO A 1205 -8.86 6.96 53.03
N ASP A 1206 -9.94 7.37 52.38
CA ASP A 1206 -10.38 6.85 51.12
C ASP A 1206 -9.32 7.24 50.08
N ARG A 1207 -8.75 6.20 49.48
CA ARG A 1207 -8.08 6.14 48.17
C ARG A 1207 -7.32 7.41 47.74
N LYS A 1208 -5.98 7.30 47.77
CA LYS A 1208 -4.97 8.09 47.00
C LYS A 1208 -5.52 9.41 46.41
N ARG A 1209 -5.62 10.47 47.22
CA ARG A 1209 -5.86 11.82 46.71
C ARG A 1209 -4.75 12.21 45.71
N PHE A 1210 -5.11 12.95 44.67
CA PHE A 1210 -4.13 13.55 43.76
C PHE A 1210 -3.23 14.50 44.55
N SER A 1211 -1.92 14.38 44.35
CA SER A 1211 -0.92 15.32 44.85
C SER A 1211 0.27 15.31 43.92
N LEU A 1212 0.77 16.49 43.55
CA LEU A 1212 1.99 16.64 42.75
C LEU A 1212 3.19 15.95 43.42
N GLN A 1213 3.23 15.89 44.75
CA GLN A 1213 4.28 15.21 45.53
C GLN A 1213 4.34 13.70 45.26
N SER A 1214 3.24 13.09 44.81
CA SER A 1214 3.20 11.65 44.53
C SER A 1214 3.89 11.26 43.21
N TYR A 1215 4.26 12.24 42.38
CA TYR A 1215 4.86 12.04 41.05
C TYR A 1215 6.35 12.42 41.02
N THR A 1216 7.14 11.86 41.93
CA THR A 1216 8.58 12.17 42.12
C THR A 1216 9.45 11.93 40.87
N ASP A 1217 9.04 11.03 39.98
CA ASP A 1217 9.77 10.74 38.73
C ASP A 1217 9.60 11.84 37.67
N TYR A 1218 8.60 12.71 37.83
CA TYR A 1218 8.21 13.69 36.82
C TYR A 1218 8.20 15.13 37.33
N ILE A 1219 7.91 15.35 38.61
CA ILE A 1219 7.92 16.67 39.26
C ILE A 1219 9.23 16.83 40.03
N SER A 1220 10.00 17.88 39.73
CA SER A 1220 11.25 18.15 40.45
C SER A 1220 11.01 18.78 41.82
N ALA A 1221 11.98 18.69 42.73
CA ALA A 1221 11.91 19.38 44.02
C ALA A 1221 11.81 20.90 43.86
N GLU A 1222 12.46 21.46 42.84
CA GLU A 1222 12.39 22.88 42.49
C GLU A 1222 11.00 23.30 42.02
N GLU A 1223 10.37 22.51 41.15
CA GLU A 1223 9.00 22.73 40.70
C GLU A 1223 8.00 22.65 41.86
N LEU A 1224 8.19 21.70 42.79
CA LEU A 1224 7.34 21.60 43.96
C LEU A 1224 7.48 22.84 44.86
N ALA A 1225 8.71 23.33 45.08
CA ALA A 1225 8.97 24.54 45.84
C ALA A 1225 8.32 25.79 45.20
N GLN A 1226 8.28 25.87 43.88
CA GLN A 1226 7.59 26.94 43.16
C GLN A 1226 6.07 26.92 43.41
N VAL A 1227 5.45 25.72 43.48
CA VAL A 1227 4.02 25.60 43.80
C VAL A 1227 3.74 26.02 45.24
N GLU A 1228 4.62 25.69 46.18
CA GLU A 1228 4.51 26.13 47.58
C GLU A 1228 4.67 27.66 47.71
N GLN A 1229 5.61 28.25 46.97
CA GLN A 1229 5.78 29.69 46.87
C GLN A 1229 4.53 30.37 46.29
N MET A 1230 3.98 29.81 45.21
CA MET A 1230 2.74 30.31 44.59
C MET A 1230 1.56 30.26 45.56
N LEU A 1231 1.42 29.15 46.31
CA LEU A 1231 0.36 29.01 47.31
C LEU A 1231 0.51 30.05 48.44
N ALA A 1232 1.74 30.24 48.95
CA ALA A 1232 2.00 31.25 49.98
C ALA A 1232 1.65 32.67 49.49
N HIS A 1233 2.06 33.01 48.27
CA HIS A 1233 1.75 34.28 47.62
C HIS A 1233 0.24 34.50 47.45
N LEU A 1234 -0.48 33.52 46.88
CA LEU A 1234 -1.93 33.59 46.68
C LEU A 1234 -2.70 33.63 48.00
N THR A 1235 -2.20 32.96 49.05
CA THR A 1235 -2.83 33.01 50.38
C THR A 1235 -2.75 34.42 50.97
N ALA A 1236 -1.58 35.06 50.87
CA ALA A 1236 -1.39 36.44 51.33
C ALA A 1236 -2.24 37.43 50.51
N ALA A 1237 -2.22 37.31 49.18
CA ALA A 1237 -2.96 38.20 48.29
C ALA A 1237 -4.48 38.01 48.41
N SER A 1238 -4.97 36.77 48.58
CA SER A 1238 -6.39 36.49 48.80
C SER A 1238 -6.88 37.06 50.13
N ALA A 1239 -6.05 37.03 51.19
CA ALA A 1239 -6.39 37.65 52.47
C ALA A 1239 -6.48 39.19 52.35
N GLN A 1240 -5.58 39.80 51.57
CA GLN A 1240 -5.63 41.25 51.29
C GLN A 1240 -6.84 41.63 50.44
N ALA A 1241 -7.16 40.86 49.40
CA ALA A 1241 -8.32 41.11 48.53
C ALA A 1241 -9.66 40.98 49.30
N ALA A 1242 -9.79 39.97 50.16
CA ALA A 1242 -10.96 39.80 51.02
C ALA A 1242 -11.13 40.95 52.03
N ALA A 1243 -10.04 41.55 52.51
CA ALA A 1243 -10.09 42.74 53.35
C ALA A 1243 -10.51 44.01 52.59
N ALA A 1244 -10.32 44.05 51.26
CA ALA A 1244 -10.62 45.19 50.40
C ALA A 1244 -12.02 45.16 49.75
N SER A 1245 -12.68 43.99 49.70
CA SER A 1245 -13.98 43.84 49.03
C SER A 1245 -15.13 44.49 49.81
N LEU A 1246 -15.76 45.50 49.23
CA LEU A 1246 -17.02 46.08 49.71
C LEU A 1246 -18.23 45.28 49.19
N PRO A 1247 -19.31 45.08 49.99
CA PRO A 1247 -20.52 44.40 49.52
C PRO A 1247 -21.14 45.17 48.33
N THR A 1248 -21.28 44.51 47.19
CA THR A 1248 -21.99 45.07 46.02
C THR A 1248 -23.42 44.53 46.03
N ASN A 1249 -24.43 45.39 45.83
CA ASN A 1249 -25.84 45.01 45.80
C ASN A 1249 -26.14 44.19 44.52
N GLU A 1250 -27.00 43.15 44.61
CA GLU A 1250 -27.27 42.23 43.50
C GLU A 1250 -27.80 42.92 42.23
N GLU A 1251 -28.56 44.01 42.38
CA GLU A 1251 -29.11 44.78 41.25
C GLU A 1251 -28.05 45.55 40.44
N ASP A 1252 -26.89 45.83 41.05
CA ASP A 1252 -25.81 46.56 40.40
C ASP A 1252 -24.84 45.66 39.66
N LEU A 1253 -25.06 44.35 39.72
CA LEU A 1253 -24.21 43.37 39.07
C LEU A 1253 -24.52 43.29 37.57
N CYS A 1254 -23.46 43.10 36.80
CA CYS A 1254 -23.53 42.84 35.37
C CYS A 1254 -24.43 41.61 35.13
N PRO A 1255 -25.47 41.72 34.30
CA PRO A 1255 -26.39 40.61 34.04
C PRO A 1255 -25.75 39.47 33.23
N ILE A 1256 -24.50 39.62 32.79
CA ILE A 1256 -23.76 38.60 32.04
C ILE A 1256 -22.92 37.74 32.98
N CYS A 1257 -22.10 38.37 33.85
CA CYS A 1257 -21.23 37.63 34.77
C CYS A 1257 -21.75 37.53 36.21
N TYR A 1258 -22.80 38.28 36.56
CA TYR A 1258 -23.39 38.36 37.91
C TYR A 1258 -22.37 38.58 39.04
N ALA A 1259 -21.26 39.24 38.73
CA ALA A 1259 -20.14 39.32 39.68
C ALA A 1259 -19.41 40.65 39.66
N HIS A 1260 -19.31 41.29 38.49
CA HIS A 1260 -18.75 42.63 38.39
C HIS A 1260 -19.89 43.65 38.36
N PRO A 1261 -19.73 44.84 38.96
CA PRO A 1261 -20.72 45.89 38.82
C PRO A 1261 -20.88 46.30 37.35
N ILE A 1262 -22.09 46.69 36.97
CA ILE A 1262 -22.35 47.32 35.67
C ILE A 1262 -21.44 48.55 35.56
N SER A 1263 -20.72 48.66 34.45
CA SER A 1263 -19.77 49.75 34.24
C SER A 1263 -19.73 50.28 32.81
N ALA A 1264 -20.54 49.73 31.90
CA ALA A 1264 -20.60 50.19 30.53
C ALA A 1264 -21.99 49.97 29.88
N VAL A 1265 -22.28 50.77 28.85
CA VAL A 1265 -23.53 50.74 28.06
C VAL A 1265 -23.23 50.53 26.57
N PHE A 1266 -24.00 49.66 25.93
CA PHE A 1266 -23.99 49.44 24.48
C PHE A 1266 -24.83 50.48 23.73
N GLN A 1267 -24.23 51.20 22.77
CA GLN A 1267 -24.98 52.07 21.86
C GLN A 1267 -25.24 51.38 20.50
N PRO A 1268 -26.42 51.55 19.88
CA PRO A 1268 -27.51 52.45 20.29
C PRO A 1268 -28.56 51.79 21.23
N CYS A 1269 -28.41 50.50 21.56
CA CYS A 1269 -29.48 49.74 22.22
C CYS A 1269 -29.67 50.02 23.72
N GLY A 1270 -28.76 50.72 24.38
CA GLY A 1270 -28.85 51.09 25.80
C GLY A 1270 -28.66 49.94 26.81
N HIS A 1271 -28.37 48.71 26.36
CA HIS A 1271 -28.12 47.59 27.26
C HIS A 1271 -26.85 47.78 28.07
N LYS A 1272 -26.85 47.36 29.33
CA LYS A 1272 -25.77 47.60 30.28
C LYS A 1272 -25.10 46.31 30.72
N SER A 1273 -23.78 46.36 30.88
CA SER A 1273 -22.97 45.26 31.40
C SER A 1273 -21.65 45.79 31.94
N CYS A 1274 -20.82 44.96 32.57
CA CYS A 1274 -19.48 45.37 32.95
C CYS A 1274 -18.58 45.50 31.71
N LYS A 1275 -17.64 46.46 31.73
CA LYS A 1275 -16.66 46.73 30.67
C LYS A 1275 -15.87 45.47 30.27
N ALA A 1276 -15.59 44.58 31.22
CA ALA A 1276 -14.92 43.31 30.96
C ALA A 1276 -15.71 42.39 30.02
N CYS A 1277 -17.01 42.18 30.27
CA CYS A 1277 -17.87 41.36 29.40
C CYS A 1277 -18.06 42.02 28.02
N ILE A 1278 -18.15 43.35 27.96
CA ILE A 1278 -18.27 44.07 26.69
C ILE A 1278 -17.01 43.93 25.84
N ASN A 1279 -15.84 44.18 26.42
CA ASN A 1279 -14.57 44.03 25.71
C ASN A 1279 -14.41 42.60 25.17
N GLN A 1280 -14.73 41.59 26.00
CA GLN A 1280 -14.72 40.18 25.60
C GLN A 1280 -15.65 39.89 24.41
N HIS A 1281 -16.84 40.48 24.40
CA HIS A 1281 -17.80 40.33 23.31
C HIS A 1281 -17.30 40.90 21.99
N LEU A 1282 -16.79 42.14 22.04
CA LEU A 1282 -16.31 42.87 20.86
C LEU A 1282 -15.13 42.18 20.16
N MET A 1283 -14.42 41.30 20.86
CA MET A 1283 -13.36 40.47 20.29
C MET A 1283 -13.88 39.46 19.26
N ASN A 1284 -15.10 38.94 19.46
CA ASN A 1284 -15.67 37.86 18.65
C ASN A 1284 -16.87 38.32 17.81
N ASN A 1285 -17.65 39.30 18.27
CA ASN A 1285 -18.87 39.73 17.61
C ASN A 1285 -19.15 41.23 17.83
N LYS A 1286 -19.73 41.88 16.83
CA LYS A 1286 -20.07 43.32 16.85
C LYS A 1286 -21.53 43.60 17.23
N ASP A 1287 -22.35 42.59 17.54
CA ASP A 1287 -23.79 42.77 17.82
C ASP A 1287 -24.12 42.59 19.30
N CYS A 1288 -24.91 43.48 19.91
CA CYS A 1288 -25.27 43.44 21.33
C CYS A 1288 -25.78 42.07 21.83
N PHE A 1289 -25.32 41.63 23.00
CA PHE A 1289 -25.75 40.38 23.66
C PHE A 1289 -27.27 40.19 23.76
N PHE A 1290 -27.99 41.27 24.06
CA PHE A 1290 -29.37 41.19 24.50
C PHE A 1290 -30.36 41.30 23.32
N CYS A 1291 -30.09 42.21 22.38
CA CYS A 1291 -30.99 42.48 21.25
C CYS A 1291 -30.41 42.20 19.87
N LYS A 1292 -29.13 41.79 19.77
CA LYS A 1292 -28.41 41.57 18.50
C LYS A 1292 -28.32 42.80 17.58
N ALA A 1293 -28.51 44.01 18.11
CA ALA A 1293 -28.26 45.24 17.35
C ALA A 1293 -26.75 45.48 17.22
N THR A 1294 -26.27 45.89 16.04
CA THR A 1294 -24.86 46.22 15.83
C THR A 1294 -24.41 47.36 16.73
N ILE A 1295 -23.35 47.13 17.49
CA ILE A 1295 -22.78 48.05 18.48
C ILE A 1295 -21.99 49.13 17.74
N VAL A 1296 -22.39 50.38 17.91
CA VAL A 1296 -21.74 51.56 17.31
C VAL A 1296 -20.65 52.11 18.23
N SER A 1297 -20.91 52.15 19.54
CA SER A 1297 -19.95 52.58 20.57
C SER A 1297 -20.28 51.93 21.92
N VAL A 1298 -19.31 51.96 22.83
CA VAL A 1298 -19.44 51.52 24.22
C VAL A 1298 -19.06 52.70 25.10
N GLU A 1299 -19.97 53.11 25.97
CA GLU A 1299 -19.79 54.24 26.88
C GLU A 1299 -19.62 53.73 28.31
N ASP A 1300 -18.79 54.41 29.10
CA ASP A 1300 -18.64 54.11 30.53
C ASP A 1300 -19.93 54.48 31.29
N TRP A 1301 -20.39 53.57 32.13
CA TRP A 1301 -21.58 53.75 32.95
C TRP A 1301 -21.20 53.86 34.42
N ASP A 1302 -21.39 55.04 34.99
CA ASP A 1302 -21.30 55.25 36.43
C ASP A 1302 -22.67 55.50 37.03
N LYS A 1303 -23.09 54.64 37.97
CA LYS A 1303 -24.35 54.82 38.71
C LYS A 1303 -24.36 56.17 39.44
N ALA A 1304 -23.24 56.59 40.02
CA ALA A 1304 -23.08 57.85 40.75
C ALA A 1304 -23.15 59.11 39.86
N ALA A 1305 -22.68 59.02 38.61
CA ALA A 1305 -22.76 60.11 37.65
C ALA A 1305 -24.20 60.30 37.10
N ASN A 1306 -24.99 59.22 37.02
CA ASN A 1306 -26.35 59.28 36.49
C ASN A 1306 -27.42 59.52 37.57
N THR A 1307 -27.22 59.09 38.83
CA THR A 1307 -28.11 59.53 39.92
C THR A 1307 -27.97 61.02 40.22
N SER A 1308 -26.76 61.60 40.07
CA SER A 1308 -26.59 63.06 40.17
C SER A 1308 -27.22 63.81 38.99
N ALA A 1309 -27.25 63.22 37.79
CA ALA A 1309 -27.98 63.79 36.66
C ALA A 1309 -29.51 63.73 36.86
N MET A 1310 -30.06 62.61 37.36
CA MET A 1310 -31.52 62.51 37.64
C MET A 1310 -31.96 63.36 38.84
N SER A 1311 -31.12 63.59 39.84
CA SER A 1311 -31.44 64.52 40.94
C SER A 1311 -31.39 66.00 40.53
N SER A 1312 -30.86 66.31 39.34
CA SER A 1312 -30.86 67.69 38.80
C SER A 1312 -32.04 68.00 37.88
N ALA A 1313 -32.84 66.99 37.51
CA ALA A 1313 -33.99 67.14 36.60
C ALA A 1313 -35.37 66.96 37.29
N ALA A 1314 -35.39 66.68 38.59
CA ALA A 1314 -36.59 66.74 39.44
C ALA A 1314 -36.45 67.95 40.38
#